data_AF-A8WRG3-F1
#
_entry.id   AF-A8WRG3-F1
#
_cell.length_a   1.000
_cell.length_b   1.000
_cell.length_c   1.000
_cell.angle_alpha   90.00
_cell.angle_beta   90.00
_cell.angle_gamma   90.00
#
_symmetry.space_group_name_H-M   'P 1'
#
loop_
_entity.id
_entity.type
_entity.pdbx_description
1 polymer ?
#
loop_
_entity_poly.entity_id
_entity_poly.type
_entity_poly.pdbx_seq_one_letter_code
_entity_poly.pdbx_strand_id
1 'polypeptide(L)'
;MVQQLQKSMSDGMATTAAAVPMNANGVDTGKVPTAPPDVFFSTENEPEDCTPVKMDPFDRPKSDKDPVEDAIERLLKVMEKIDCPYTPGKEKGVDQDESDDMTESEDHDEMAKDDEGIPANEVRVETRKMDCTTGQLVAPRIYEKVDTLSSTSESSAEEDESMMIIKEGIRVCYGVWKKRQKNSEMALKGLAIVLELCLTQPSARDEIFSVLLETLGFNTVTYWKAVVPQVVDSDLTYATQYREALLFSMCLYDVNHSKNRLRELYAAIPGFRQSMLGIRAKQFTERYRHLQMKIARSRQSSRMSSKYGSEDNIQAMVTLANDVIMDEETAPTQMPLVDMSHDKQRVINVSNAPPVSISRKTSGSWEIKQGSGGLVACVDPVMSADKKNIWLSNLGVNMQEELKEHSTTTNSIGLPLIKQACAGEVFCVLERNEKKELTPKQQAVESDMSLLSVLNTYNKHSYQLNPVVVNQDDYDTYYGGISNGLLWPALHNLPQFISPCYNDPEALREQWCAYVRVNYLFSINAARNSRAQDFIWIHDYHLMLCGQIMRSLEGSLDVSSIEEREGKQKESLQIGFFLHIPFQPPANFMTKYRTVGEPIVRALLRFTKVGFQTSRDRETFVKLVADHIKRTKIDYDSRLDRYTIEHDGFACSLGVFPVSIKIADFVNIAKNPQTVIEAEEIRKQIMGKCADGGQLFFSVERFDYTKGIAEKLRAWQRYFEKYPDRIGKDVLFQVAVTNRRSVESYRQYQDDVMALAELINQKFHSEQYPEWKPVIFETDGLPRSRLIAHYLAMDIGVVTPSKDGMNLVAKEMLVCNPTASLVLSTGAGTEVQLSNAQFYSEQEGKCYHRVEDIANTEAFADNFFAAATESKETRNKHGEKINQFLCVHDIDEWSDQFLDPKWTHEVISECEVKQLGQFYGLMNRTAQVRRQIVECVLKGLPIRPHFKFSLENAKVTRQANDSECTTLTSLETSCPEGTSKLTLEADEESGEEKGFKITYDIHDELSEMEKDLAFLSFIQSDEYENAEEFIKTIGSFYEGGPILFSEEVKQAAEMLQRGIHYNTFFTDRDGTLKSYACSYPTSVQPAYSAVIQAQFARRCATFCAIVTTAPLIHTGILEVATIPEGYYAYGASAGREWYLNPAQQFKDRSFSAVDLTLMNKVFELIEELLEKPEFRTFKWIGSGIQKHCGHITIAKQDVNGTIPARKVTRLHEQLVKIVNDFDPTGTTLTMRESDLDFKIYVKAKLKGRIFNKGHGIRLVKERLKPNMSKGSCLVCGDSESDIPMLEECLKLAGSKVYTIWVTRDQALQEKVSQLCERYSCTNIHYVTCPQVLLGAMAYATAHTLTNEKNRKADSYYDDSDTPMDQEDTPSKQQ
;
A
#
# COMPACT_ATOMS: atom_id res chain seq x y z
N MET A 1 -28.89 -15.17 13.91
CA MET A 1 -28.03 -15.09 12.69
C MET A 1 -27.61 -16.46 12.17
N VAL A 2 -26.95 -17.31 12.97
CA VAL A 2 -26.53 -18.67 12.54
C VAL A 2 -27.72 -19.60 12.21
N GLN A 3 -28.81 -19.52 12.96
CA GLN A 3 -30.02 -20.35 12.71
C GLN A 3 -30.79 -19.95 11.44
N GLN A 4 -30.80 -18.66 11.05
CA GLN A 4 -31.44 -18.21 9.80
C GLN A 4 -30.64 -18.66 8.56
N LEU A 5 -29.31 -18.71 8.66
CA LEU A 5 -28.46 -19.22 7.58
C LEU A 5 -28.59 -20.75 7.39
N GLN A 6 -28.78 -21.51 8.47
CA GLN A 6 -29.00 -22.96 8.36
C GLN A 6 -30.34 -23.33 7.71
N LYS A 7 -31.40 -22.55 7.93
CA LYS A 7 -32.71 -22.82 7.30
C LYS A 7 -32.71 -22.54 5.79
N SER A 8 -31.88 -21.61 5.31
CA SER A 8 -31.74 -21.35 3.87
C SER A 8 -30.92 -22.41 3.10
N MET A 9 -30.24 -23.31 3.81
CA MET A 9 -29.36 -24.31 3.18
C MET A 9 -29.98 -25.71 3.05
N SER A 10 -31.15 -26.00 3.62
CA SER A 10 -31.77 -27.33 3.49
C SER A 10 -32.68 -27.51 2.28
N ASP A 11 -33.20 -26.44 1.68
CA ASP A 11 -34.25 -26.55 0.66
C ASP A 11 -33.74 -26.50 -0.79
N GLY A 12 -32.43 -26.63 -1.01
CA GLY A 12 -31.80 -26.56 -2.33
C GLY A 12 -31.32 -27.89 -2.93
N MET A 13 -31.51 -29.03 -2.26
CA MET A 13 -30.96 -30.32 -2.71
C MET A 13 -32.03 -31.31 -3.16
N ALA A 14 -32.72 -31.01 -4.25
CA ALA A 14 -33.36 -32.04 -5.07
C ALA A 14 -33.54 -31.56 -6.51
N THR A 15 -33.13 -32.42 -7.45
CA THR A 15 -33.41 -32.40 -8.90
C THR A 15 -32.61 -31.41 -9.76
N THR A 16 -31.57 -31.92 -10.42
CA THR A 16 -31.32 -31.80 -11.88
C THR A 16 -30.00 -32.52 -12.22
N ALA A 17 -30.02 -33.86 -12.15
CA ALA A 17 -29.00 -34.69 -12.76
C ALA A 17 -29.48 -35.05 -14.18
N ALA A 18 -29.09 -34.25 -15.18
CA ALA A 18 -29.27 -34.59 -16.58
C ALA A 18 -27.90 -34.59 -17.26
N ALA A 19 -27.39 -35.79 -17.50
CA ALA A 19 -26.15 -36.04 -18.20
C ALA A 19 -26.26 -35.54 -19.64
N VAL A 20 -25.33 -34.67 -20.05
CA VAL A 20 -25.14 -34.22 -21.43
C VAL A 20 -24.24 -35.24 -22.14
N PRO A 21 -24.72 -36.00 -23.14
CA PRO A 21 -23.86 -36.87 -23.92
C PRO A 21 -23.15 -36.05 -25.00
N MET A 22 -21.83 -36.19 -25.04
CA MET A 22 -20.99 -35.78 -26.17
C MET A 22 -21.47 -36.48 -27.44
N ASN A 23 -21.77 -35.71 -28.48
CA ASN A 23 -21.68 -36.22 -29.84
C ASN A 23 -21.08 -35.14 -30.75
N ALA A 24 -19.96 -35.52 -31.34
CA ALA A 24 -19.18 -34.74 -32.27
C ALA A 24 -19.72 -34.90 -33.70
N ASN A 25 -19.38 -33.90 -34.51
CA ASN A 25 -19.26 -33.91 -35.97
C ASN A 25 -20.55 -33.93 -36.81
N GLY A 26 -20.78 -32.80 -37.47
CA GLY A 26 -21.77 -32.65 -38.53
C GLY A 26 -21.82 -31.20 -39.02
N VAL A 27 -20.70 -30.68 -39.52
CA VAL A 27 -20.67 -29.42 -40.27
C VAL A 27 -21.27 -29.71 -41.64
N ASP A 28 -22.52 -29.32 -41.85
CA ASP A 28 -23.14 -29.32 -43.18
C ASP A 28 -23.48 -27.87 -43.57
N THR A 29 -22.76 -27.39 -44.56
CA THR A 29 -22.84 -26.04 -45.12
C THR A 29 -24.05 -25.93 -46.04
N GLY A 30 -25.20 -25.53 -45.48
CA GLY A 30 -26.46 -25.38 -46.22
C GLY A 30 -27.09 -23.99 -46.08
N LYS A 31 -26.87 -23.15 -47.09
CA LYS A 31 -27.67 -21.98 -47.55
C LYS A 31 -28.47 -21.18 -46.50
N VAL A 32 -27.99 -19.95 -46.27
CA VAL A 32 -28.65 -18.83 -45.60
C VAL A 32 -30.08 -18.62 -46.13
N PRO A 33 -31.14 -18.73 -45.30
CA PRO A 33 -32.51 -18.47 -45.70
C PRO A 33 -32.78 -16.97 -45.73
N THR A 34 -33.25 -16.49 -46.87
CA THR A 34 -33.77 -15.14 -47.09
C THR A 34 -34.99 -14.87 -46.21
N ALA A 35 -34.97 -13.74 -45.51
CA ALA A 35 -36.02 -13.27 -44.60
C ALA A 35 -37.40 -13.16 -45.30
N PRO A 36 -38.50 -13.46 -44.58
CA PRO A 36 -39.85 -13.36 -45.13
C PRO A 36 -40.33 -11.90 -45.17
N PRO A 37 -41.21 -11.52 -46.12
CA PRO A 37 -41.60 -10.14 -46.35
C PRO A 37 -42.65 -9.66 -45.34
N ASP A 38 -42.43 -8.44 -44.85
CA ASP A 38 -43.27 -7.74 -43.88
C ASP A 38 -44.69 -7.48 -44.41
N VAL A 39 -45.68 -7.96 -43.65
CA VAL A 39 -47.10 -7.70 -43.90
C VAL A 39 -47.48 -6.40 -43.21
N PHE A 40 -47.59 -5.33 -43.99
CA PHE A 40 -48.08 -4.03 -43.54
C PHE A 40 -49.60 -4.04 -43.39
N PHE A 41 -50.10 -3.87 -42.17
CA PHE A 41 -51.48 -3.49 -41.91
C PHE A 41 -51.54 -1.97 -41.71
N SER A 42 -52.10 -1.28 -42.70
CA SER A 42 -52.43 0.14 -42.65
C SER A 42 -53.75 0.36 -41.93
N THR A 43 -53.74 1.06 -40.80
CA THR A 43 -54.93 1.67 -40.21
C THR A 43 -54.78 3.18 -40.22
N GLU A 44 -55.81 3.84 -40.74
CA GLU A 44 -55.90 5.26 -41.03
C GLU A 44 -56.17 6.12 -39.77
N ASN A 45 -55.54 7.31 -39.78
CA ASN A 45 -55.96 8.60 -39.25
C ASN A 45 -55.72 9.00 -37.76
N GLU A 46 -54.88 10.07 -37.67
CA GLU A 46 -54.77 11.16 -36.65
C GLU A 46 -53.85 10.97 -35.41
N PRO A 47 -53.31 12.06 -34.80
CA PRO A 47 -52.49 13.16 -35.34
C PRO A 47 -51.19 13.45 -34.52
N GLU A 48 -50.28 14.25 -35.10
CA GLU A 48 -49.12 14.99 -34.52
C GLU A 48 -48.20 14.31 -33.48
N ASP A 49 -47.09 13.77 -34.01
CA ASP A 49 -45.72 13.63 -33.50
C ASP A 49 -45.44 13.88 -31.99
N CYS A 50 -45.94 12.98 -31.13
CA CYS A 50 -45.36 12.75 -29.80
C CYS A 50 -44.58 11.45 -29.83
N THR A 51 -43.29 11.49 -30.17
CA THR A 51 -42.42 10.32 -29.98
C THR A 51 -42.43 9.95 -28.48
N PRO A 52 -42.84 8.72 -28.11
CA PRO A 52 -42.94 8.35 -26.71
C PRO A 52 -41.56 8.39 -26.06
N VAL A 53 -41.45 9.10 -24.94
CA VAL A 53 -40.20 9.25 -24.17
C VAL A 53 -39.72 7.86 -23.71
N LYS A 54 -38.70 7.30 -24.38
CA LYS A 54 -38.03 6.05 -23.99
C LYS A 54 -37.48 6.14 -22.56
N MET A 55 -37.91 5.30 -21.63
CA MET A 55 -37.49 5.40 -20.23
C MET A 55 -36.10 4.83 -19.92
N ASP A 56 -35.43 4.19 -20.88
CA ASP A 56 -34.15 3.53 -20.64
C ASP A 56 -32.99 4.55 -20.55
N PRO A 57 -32.29 4.64 -19.40
CA PRO A 57 -31.36 5.72 -19.07
C PRO A 57 -29.99 5.67 -19.72
N PHE A 58 -29.66 4.58 -20.41
CA PHE A 58 -28.34 4.42 -21.00
C PHE A 58 -28.42 4.17 -22.52
N ASP A 59 -29.61 4.32 -23.11
CA ASP A 59 -29.92 3.98 -24.51
C ASP A 59 -30.19 5.19 -25.41
N ARG A 60 -29.50 6.32 -25.20
CA ARG A 60 -29.79 7.56 -25.94
C ARG A 60 -28.55 8.34 -26.41
N PRO A 61 -28.59 8.92 -27.63
CA PRO A 61 -27.68 9.99 -28.02
C PRO A 61 -27.95 11.27 -27.20
N LYS A 62 -26.93 12.14 -27.07
CA LYS A 62 -27.01 13.44 -26.38
C LYS A 62 -28.24 14.24 -26.83
N SER A 63 -29.02 14.75 -25.87
CA SER A 63 -30.18 15.62 -26.11
C SER A 63 -29.82 17.08 -25.82
N ASP A 64 -30.44 18.03 -26.53
CA ASP A 64 -30.27 19.47 -26.30
C ASP A 64 -31.04 20.01 -25.09
N LYS A 65 -31.88 19.18 -24.43
CA LYS A 65 -32.57 19.57 -23.20
C LYS A 65 -31.58 19.71 -22.03
N ASP A 66 -31.92 20.56 -21.06
CA ASP A 66 -31.19 20.60 -19.79
C ASP A 66 -31.21 19.20 -19.13
N PRO A 67 -30.05 18.65 -18.73
CA PRO A 67 -29.98 17.30 -18.17
C PRO A 67 -30.82 17.11 -16.89
N VAL A 68 -30.97 18.16 -16.07
CA VAL A 68 -31.75 18.09 -14.83
C VAL A 68 -33.23 18.04 -15.14
N GLU A 69 -33.70 18.92 -16.02
CA GLU A 69 -35.10 18.92 -16.45
C GLU A 69 -35.52 17.59 -17.09
N ASP A 70 -34.70 17.02 -18.00
CA ASP A 70 -34.97 15.71 -18.61
C ASP A 70 -35.02 14.59 -17.56
N ALA A 71 -34.07 14.59 -16.62
CA ALA A 71 -34.02 13.60 -15.56
C ALA A 71 -35.23 13.70 -14.64
N ILE A 72 -35.66 14.91 -14.25
CA ILE A 72 -36.86 15.15 -13.43
C ILE A 72 -38.12 14.69 -14.17
N GLU A 73 -38.30 15.08 -15.43
CA GLU A 73 -39.46 14.69 -16.24
C GLU A 73 -39.61 13.16 -16.30
N ARG A 74 -38.49 12.45 -16.50
CA ARG A 74 -38.46 10.98 -16.57
C ARG A 74 -38.65 10.34 -15.21
N LEU A 75 -38.05 10.89 -14.15
CA LEU A 75 -38.20 10.41 -12.79
C LEU A 75 -39.66 10.52 -12.32
N LEU A 76 -40.32 11.65 -12.60
CA LEU A 76 -41.74 11.85 -12.29
C LEU A 76 -42.64 10.84 -13.02
N LYS A 77 -42.39 10.58 -14.31
CA LYS A 77 -43.14 9.54 -15.05
C LYS A 77 -42.91 8.14 -14.50
N VAL A 78 -41.72 7.84 -13.99
CA VAL A 78 -41.45 6.58 -13.27
C VAL A 78 -42.24 6.53 -11.97
N MET A 79 -42.26 7.63 -11.20
CA MET A 79 -43.01 7.75 -9.94
C MET A 79 -44.52 7.57 -10.13
N GLU A 80 -45.08 8.12 -11.21
CA GLU A 80 -46.48 7.90 -11.60
C GLU A 80 -46.75 6.43 -11.92
N LYS A 81 -45.87 5.77 -12.69
CA LYS A 81 -46.04 4.36 -13.08
C LYS A 81 -45.91 3.36 -11.94
N ILE A 82 -45.27 3.74 -10.84
CA ILE A 82 -45.16 2.90 -9.63
C ILE A 82 -46.23 3.26 -8.58
N ASP A 83 -47.27 4.00 -8.98
CA ASP A 83 -48.39 4.43 -8.15
C ASP A 83 -47.99 5.30 -6.94
N CYS A 84 -46.93 6.11 -7.08
CA CYS A 84 -46.44 7.04 -6.05
C CYS A 84 -46.12 8.43 -6.66
N PRO A 85 -47.12 9.15 -7.20
CA PRO A 85 -46.89 10.45 -7.85
C PRO A 85 -46.39 11.49 -6.84
N TYR A 86 -45.52 12.39 -7.31
CA TYR A 86 -45.04 13.51 -6.50
C TYR A 86 -46.16 14.51 -6.20
N THR A 87 -46.29 14.93 -4.94
CA THR A 87 -47.25 15.99 -4.53
C THR A 87 -46.50 17.14 -3.85
N PRO A 88 -46.48 18.34 -4.45
CA PRO A 88 -45.84 19.52 -3.86
C PRO A 88 -46.48 19.91 -2.51
N GLY A 89 -45.67 20.27 -1.51
CA GLY A 89 -46.12 21.05 -0.35
C GLY A 89 -46.72 20.31 0.87
N LYS A 90 -46.58 18.99 1.02
CA LYS A 90 -46.89 18.31 2.29
C LYS A 90 -45.64 18.10 3.14
N GLU A 91 -45.26 19.11 3.92
CA GLU A 91 -44.58 18.85 5.20
C GLU A 91 -45.57 18.11 6.09
N LYS A 92 -45.53 16.77 6.10
CA LYS A 92 -46.21 16.02 7.15
C LYS A 92 -45.47 16.31 8.44
N GLY A 93 -46.07 17.16 9.27
CA GLY A 93 -45.82 17.21 10.69
C GLY A 93 -45.71 15.79 11.23
N VAL A 94 -44.65 15.57 11.99
CA VAL A 94 -44.39 14.33 12.72
C VAL A 94 -45.44 14.25 13.82
N ASP A 95 -46.66 13.88 13.47
CA ASP A 95 -47.63 13.38 14.43
C ASP A 95 -47.19 11.95 14.77
N GLN A 96 -46.53 11.88 15.92
CA GLN A 96 -46.41 10.66 16.69
C GLN A 96 -47.81 10.19 17.03
N ASP A 97 -48.27 9.15 16.35
CA ASP A 97 -49.32 8.21 16.74
C ASP A 97 -49.21 7.10 15.69
N GLU A 98 -49.34 5.81 15.93
CA GLU A 98 -49.47 4.95 17.10
C GLU A 98 -49.35 3.56 16.45
N SER A 99 -48.53 2.65 16.98
CA SER A 99 -48.55 1.19 16.71
C SER A 99 -49.49 0.68 15.60
N ASP A 100 -48.99 0.53 14.37
CA ASP A 100 -49.63 -0.33 13.36
C ASP A 100 -49.42 -1.80 13.75
N ASP A 101 -50.35 -2.26 14.56
CA ASP A 101 -50.68 -3.66 14.84
C ASP A 101 -51.28 -4.25 13.54
N MET A 102 -50.41 -4.61 12.61
CA MET A 102 -50.80 -5.30 11.37
C MET A 102 -51.13 -6.75 11.71
N THR A 103 -52.43 -6.94 11.98
CA THR A 103 -53.15 -8.20 11.95
C THR A 103 -52.81 -8.98 10.67
N GLU A 104 -52.09 -10.08 10.84
CA GLU A 104 -51.90 -11.11 9.82
C GLU A 104 -53.27 -11.71 9.51
N SER A 105 -53.85 -11.33 8.37
CA SER A 105 -55.02 -11.99 7.82
C SER A 105 -54.63 -13.39 7.35
N GLU A 106 -55.05 -14.37 8.13
CA GLU A 106 -55.11 -15.79 7.83
C GLU A 106 -55.83 -16.02 6.49
N ASP A 107 -55.16 -16.63 5.52
CA ASP A 107 -55.78 -17.52 4.53
C ASP A 107 -54.67 -18.29 3.81
N HIS A 108 -54.85 -19.62 3.73
CA HIS A 108 -53.98 -20.64 3.13
C HIS A 108 -52.87 -21.19 4.05
N ASP A 109 -53.25 -22.17 4.89
CA ASP A 109 -52.64 -23.51 4.84
C ASP A 109 -53.40 -24.46 5.79
N GLU A 110 -54.47 -25.08 5.27
CA GLU A 110 -54.97 -26.33 5.84
C GLU A 110 -53.93 -27.44 5.62
N MET A 111 -53.80 -28.32 6.63
CA MET A 111 -53.04 -29.59 6.65
C MET A 111 -51.61 -29.55 7.25
N ALA A 112 -51.51 -29.40 8.56
CA ALA A 112 -50.66 -30.24 9.44
C ALA A 112 -50.87 -29.85 10.91
N LYS A 113 -51.91 -30.42 11.53
CA LYS A 113 -52.07 -30.44 13.00
C LYS A 113 -51.21 -31.57 13.57
N ASP A 114 -50.53 -31.28 14.69
CA ASP A 114 -50.08 -32.14 15.79
C ASP A 114 -48.69 -31.66 16.28
N ASP A 115 -48.60 -30.61 17.11
CA ASP A 115 -48.71 -30.52 18.59
C ASP A 115 -47.38 -30.67 19.36
N GLU A 116 -47.26 -29.84 20.41
CA GLU A 116 -46.23 -29.75 21.48
C GLU A 116 -44.83 -29.19 21.12
N GLY A 117 -44.37 -28.01 21.53
CA GLY A 117 -44.68 -27.17 22.69
C GLY A 117 -43.50 -27.10 23.67
N ILE A 118 -42.50 -26.21 23.45
CA ILE A 118 -41.48 -25.86 24.47
C ILE A 118 -41.19 -24.34 24.43
N PRO A 119 -41.11 -23.64 25.58
CA PRO A 119 -41.39 -22.21 25.71
C PRO A 119 -40.15 -21.30 25.57
N ALA A 120 -40.41 -20.11 25.04
CA ALA A 120 -39.48 -19.02 24.87
C ALA A 120 -39.19 -18.29 26.20
N ASN A 121 -37.92 -18.23 26.58
CA ASN A 121 -37.37 -17.28 27.55
C ASN A 121 -35.94 -16.94 27.12
N GLU A 122 -35.77 -16.01 26.17
CA GLU A 122 -34.49 -15.32 25.97
C GLU A 122 -34.74 -13.80 25.90
N VAL A 123 -34.31 -13.15 26.99
CA VAL A 123 -34.38 -11.71 27.23
C VAL A 123 -33.41 -11.00 26.29
N ARG A 124 -33.95 -10.13 25.43
CA ARG A 124 -33.23 -9.28 24.48
C ARG A 124 -32.48 -8.17 25.25
N VAL A 125 -31.15 -8.22 25.27
CA VAL A 125 -30.30 -7.13 25.79
C VAL A 125 -30.07 -6.09 24.68
N GLU A 126 -30.83 -5.00 24.71
CA GLU A 126 -30.61 -3.81 23.87
C GLU A 126 -29.43 -2.98 24.41
N THR A 127 -28.37 -2.87 23.61
CA THR A 127 -27.19 -2.04 23.90
C THR A 127 -27.43 -0.61 23.37
N ARG A 128 -27.84 0.32 24.24
CA ARG A 128 -27.91 1.76 23.95
C ARG A 128 -26.65 2.46 24.49
N LYS A 129 -25.99 3.22 23.61
CA LYS A 129 -24.75 3.97 23.87
C LYS A 129 -25.02 5.20 24.74
N MET A 130 -24.23 5.36 25.79
CA MET A 130 -24.26 6.44 26.78
C MET A 130 -23.01 7.31 26.55
N ASP A 131 -23.15 8.64 26.51
CA ASP A 131 -22.01 9.57 26.41
C ASP A 131 -21.60 10.03 27.81
N CYS A 132 -20.32 9.87 28.14
CA CYS A 132 -19.81 9.63 29.49
C CYS A 132 -19.46 10.88 30.30
N THR A 133 -19.86 12.08 29.88
CA THR A 133 -19.45 13.32 30.59
C THR A 133 -20.54 13.99 31.41
N THR A 134 -21.83 13.83 31.12
CA THR A 134 -22.87 14.61 31.83
C THR A 134 -24.13 13.86 32.26
N GLY A 135 -24.27 12.57 31.96
CA GLY A 135 -25.23 11.68 32.65
C GLY A 135 -26.72 12.07 32.56
N GLN A 136 -27.12 13.04 31.74
CA GLN A 136 -28.51 13.43 31.52
C GLN A 136 -28.88 13.44 30.03
N LEU A 137 -30.01 12.80 29.74
CA LEU A 137 -30.69 12.75 28.45
C LEU A 137 -31.29 14.13 28.14
N VAL A 138 -30.67 14.95 27.29
CA VAL A 138 -31.30 16.19 26.81
C VAL A 138 -31.40 16.14 25.29
N ALA A 139 -32.65 16.09 24.82
CA ALA A 139 -33.00 16.19 23.41
C ALA A 139 -32.55 17.54 22.83
N PRO A 140 -32.09 17.57 21.56
CA PRO A 140 -31.51 18.77 20.97
C PRO A 140 -32.57 19.87 20.83
N ARG A 141 -32.32 21.02 21.47
CA ARG A 141 -33.10 22.24 21.27
C ARG A 141 -32.89 22.72 19.84
N ILE A 142 -33.95 22.67 19.05
CA ILE A 142 -34.05 23.28 17.73
C ILE A 142 -33.86 24.79 17.90
N TYR A 143 -32.90 25.34 17.15
CA TYR A 143 -32.52 26.74 17.17
C TYR A 143 -33.68 27.62 16.68
N GLU A 144 -34.09 28.60 17.48
CA GLU A 144 -35.01 29.67 17.06
C GLU A 144 -34.36 30.53 15.97
N LYS A 145 -35.09 30.70 14.87
CA LYS A 145 -34.73 31.50 13.70
C LYS A 145 -34.43 32.95 14.11
N VAL A 146 -33.25 33.44 13.75
CA VAL A 146 -32.93 34.87 13.74
C VAL A 146 -33.43 35.45 12.42
N ASP A 147 -34.56 36.16 12.48
CA ASP A 147 -35.06 37.00 11.40
C ASP A 147 -34.09 38.15 11.13
N THR A 148 -33.34 38.09 10.03
CA THR A 148 -32.73 39.30 9.45
C THR A 148 -32.72 39.26 7.93
N LEU A 149 -33.59 40.13 7.38
CA LEU A 149 -33.43 40.95 6.18
C LEU A 149 -33.35 40.25 4.81
N SER A 150 -34.53 40.24 4.21
CA SER A 150 -34.85 40.19 2.77
C SER A 150 -33.91 41.01 1.88
N SER A 151 -33.28 40.35 0.90
CA SER A 151 -33.35 40.69 -0.53
C SER A 151 -32.21 40.00 -1.30
N THR A 152 -32.42 38.79 -1.81
CA THR A 152 -31.53 38.19 -2.83
C THR A 152 -32.31 37.21 -3.70
N SER A 153 -32.50 37.63 -4.97
CA SER A 153 -32.64 36.89 -6.24
C SER A 153 -33.40 35.56 -6.28
N GLU A 154 -34.44 35.52 -7.12
CA GLU A 154 -35.35 34.40 -7.40
C GLU A 154 -34.69 33.11 -7.95
N SER A 155 -33.40 33.10 -8.32
CA SER A 155 -32.76 31.92 -8.90
C SER A 155 -32.47 30.78 -7.91
N SER A 156 -32.37 31.05 -6.60
CA SER A 156 -32.07 30.01 -5.60
C SER A 156 -33.29 29.15 -5.24
N ALA A 157 -34.51 29.61 -5.50
CA ALA A 157 -35.73 28.88 -5.15
C ALA A 157 -35.97 27.67 -6.10
N GLU A 158 -35.63 27.80 -7.38
CA GLU A 158 -35.84 26.73 -8.38
C GLU A 158 -34.86 25.54 -8.21
N GLU A 159 -33.60 25.80 -7.81
CA GLU A 159 -32.64 24.72 -7.53
C GLU A 159 -33.03 23.89 -6.31
N ASP A 160 -33.64 24.51 -5.30
CA ASP A 160 -34.08 23.83 -4.07
C ASP A 160 -35.25 22.88 -4.36
N GLU A 161 -36.19 23.28 -5.22
CA GLU A 161 -37.31 22.43 -5.65
C GLU A 161 -36.82 21.23 -6.47
N SER A 162 -35.92 21.46 -7.43
CA SER A 162 -35.34 20.40 -8.27
C SER A 162 -34.62 19.34 -7.43
N MET A 163 -33.80 19.77 -6.48
CA MET A 163 -33.10 18.88 -5.54
C MET A 163 -34.10 18.12 -4.64
N MET A 164 -35.17 18.77 -4.18
CA MET A 164 -36.20 18.13 -3.37
C MET A 164 -36.93 17.01 -4.14
N ILE A 165 -37.29 17.25 -5.40
CA ILE A 165 -37.92 16.25 -6.28
C ILE A 165 -36.99 15.06 -6.48
N ILE A 166 -35.70 15.30 -6.75
CA ILE A 166 -34.71 14.23 -6.93
C ILE A 166 -34.54 13.43 -5.63
N LYS A 167 -34.37 14.09 -4.47
CA LYS A 167 -34.26 13.43 -3.15
C LYS A 167 -35.47 12.55 -2.86
N GLU A 168 -36.68 13.06 -3.12
CA GLU A 168 -37.92 12.31 -2.93
C GLU A 168 -38.05 11.15 -3.93
N GLY A 169 -37.72 11.37 -5.20
CA GLY A 169 -37.73 10.33 -6.22
C GLY A 169 -36.75 9.20 -5.92
N ILE A 170 -35.56 9.50 -5.41
CA ILE A 170 -34.61 8.48 -4.91
C ILE A 170 -35.25 7.67 -3.78
N ARG A 171 -35.86 8.33 -2.79
CA ARG A 171 -36.49 7.68 -1.63
C ARG A 171 -37.63 6.76 -2.04
N VAL A 172 -38.52 7.22 -2.91
CA VAL A 172 -39.68 6.46 -3.41
C VAL A 172 -39.22 5.28 -4.26
N CYS A 173 -38.36 5.51 -5.26
CA CYS A 173 -37.86 4.44 -6.12
C CYS A 173 -37.10 3.39 -5.32
N TYR A 174 -36.25 3.79 -4.37
CA TYR A 174 -35.57 2.85 -3.49
C TYR A 174 -36.55 2.04 -2.63
N GLY A 175 -37.56 2.70 -2.04
CA GLY A 175 -38.58 2.04 -1.22
C GLY A 175 -39.35 0.94 -1.96
N VAL A 176 -39.66 1.16 -3.25
CA VAL A 176 -40.31 0.16 -4.11
C VAL A 176 -39.33 -0.89 -4.62
N TRP A 177 -38.12 -0.49 -5.03
CA TRP A 177 -37.09 -1.41 -5.51
C TRP A 177 -36.67 -2.42 -4.43
N LYS A 178 -36.50 -1.97 -3.19
CA LYS A 178 -36.13 -2.83 -2.04
C LYS A 178 -37.15 -3.94 -1.77
N LYS A 179 -38.44 -3.73 -2.08
CA LYS A 179 -39.51 -4.72 -1.85
C LYS A 179 -39.45 -5.92 -2.80
N ARG A 180 -38.72 -5.83 -3.93
CA ARG A 180 -38.60 -6.89 -4.95
C ARG A 180 -39.95 -7.41 -5.48
N GLN A 181 -40.87 -6.48 -5.77
CA GLN A 181 -42.22 -6.72 -6.29
C GLN A 181 -42.32 -6.39 -7.79
N LYS A 182 -43.53 -6.50 -8.37
CA LYS A 182 -43.82 -6.24 -9.79
C LYS A 182 -43.28 -4.88 -10.29
N ASN A 183 -43.36 -3.83 -9.46
CA ASN A 183 -42.91 -2.49 -9.81
C ASN A 183 -41.41 -2.23 -9.55
N SER A 184 -40.66 -3.21 -9.01
CA SER A 184 -39.25 -3.00 -8.65
C SER A 184 -38.34 -2.81 -9.85
N GLU A 185 -38.64 -3.42 -11.00
CA GLU A 185 -37.87 -3.18 -12.24
C GLU A 185 -38.04 -1.73 -12.72
N MET A 186 -39.26 -1.22 -12.69
CA MET A 186 -39.54 0.19 -13.02
C MET A 186 -38.87 1.15 -12.04
N ALA A 187 -38.90 0.83 -10.75
CA ALA A 187 -38.23 1.62 -9.72
C ALA A 187 -36.70 1.61 -9.88
N LEU A 188 -36.10 0.50 -10.33
CA LEU A 188 -34.68 0.45 -10.67
C LEU A 188 -34.35 1.39 -11.85
N LYS A 189 -35.23 1.51 -12.85
CA LYS A 189 -35.07 2.50 -13.94
C LYS A 189 -35.06 3.92 -13.38
N GLY A 190 -35.93 4.23 -12.41
CA GLY A 190 -35.93 5.51 -11.69
C GLY A 190 -34.58 5.82 -11.04
N LEU A 191 -34.01 4.86 -10.30
CA LEU A 191 -32.68 5.02 -9.69
C LEU A 191 -31.57 5.15 -10.74
N ALA A 192 -31.68 4.43 -11.85
CA ALA A 192 -30.72 4.49 -12.95
C ALA A 192 -30.77 5.83 -13.72
N ILE A 193 -31.94 6.47 -13.83
CA ILE A 193 -32.08 7.85 -14.35
C ILE A 193 -31.30 8.83 -13.46
N VAL A 194 -31.43 8.72 -12.14
CA VAL A 194 -30.67 9.54 -11.21
C VAL A 194 -29.16 9.29 -11.36
N LEU A 195 -28.76 8.04 -11.55
CA LEU A 195 -27.36 7.73 -11.81
C LEU A 195 -26.86 8.34 -13.12
N GLU A 196 -27.59 8.18 -14.23
CA GLU A 196 -27.29 8.82 -15.51
C GLU A 196 -27.05 10.32 -15.32
N LEU A 197 -27.96 11.03 -14.63
CA LEU A 197 -27.81 12.43 -14.29
C LEU A 197 -26.48 12.71 -13.57
N CYS A 198 -26.15 11.94 -12.53
CA CYS A 198 -24.89 12.08 -11.81
C CYS A 198 -23.66 11.87 -12.69
N LEU A 199 -23.72 10.97 -13.67
CA LEU A 199 -22.59 10.63 -14.54
C LEU A 199 -22.38 11.62 -15.69
N THR A 200 -23.38 12.44 -16.03
CA THR A 200 -23.21 13.52 -17.03
C THR A 200 -22.27 14.63 -16.54
N GLN A 201 -22.39 15.01 -15.27
CA GLN A 201 -21.55 16.04 -14.64
C GLN A 201 -21.22 15.65 -13.18
N PRO A 202 -20.25 14.73 -12.98
CA PRO A 202 -19.93 14.18 -11.67
C PRO A 202 -19.66 15.21 -10.56
N SER A 203 -19.01 16.33 -10.90
CA SER A 203 -18.66 17.36 -9.92
C SER A 203 -19.80 18.27 -9.55
N ALA A 204 -20.72 18.57 -10.47
CA ALA A 204 -21.89 19.42 -10.20
C ALA A 204 -23.02 18.65 -9.49
N ARG A 205 -22.95 17.31 -9.47
CA ARG A 205 -24.01 16.40 -8.99
C ARG A 205 -23.51 15.46 -7.89
N ASP A 206 -22.40 15.80 -7.23
CA ASP A 206 -21.79 14.99 -6.17
C ASP A 206 -22.71 14.81 -4.95
N GLU A 207 -23.50 15.83 -4.61
CA GLU A 207 -24.51 15.75 -3.54
C GLU A 207 -25.62 14.76 -3.88
N ILE A 208 -26.17 14.82 -5.09
CA ILE A 208 -27.20 13.87 -5.57
C ILE A 208 -26.66 12.44 -5.54
N PHE A 209 -25.42 12.26 -5.99
CA PHE A 209 -24.74 10.97 -5.94
C PHE A 209 -24.58 10.47 -4.49
N SER A 210 -24.27 11.37 -3.56
CA SER A 210 -24.12 11.04 -2.14
C SER A 210 -25.46 10.61 -1.52
N VAL A 211 -26.55 11.33 -1.80
CA VAL A 211 -27.92 10.96 -1.38
C VAL A 211 -28.30 9.59 -1.93
N LEU A 212 -28.00 9.33 -3.20
CA LEU A 212 -28.27 8.03 -3.84
C LEU A 212 -27.56 6.89 -3.08
N LEU A 213 -26.27 7.03 -2.79
CA LEU A 213 -25.50 6.00 -2.08
C LEU A 213 -25.93 5.81 -0.63
N GLU A 214 -26.24 6.89 0.07
CA GLU A 214 -26.72 6.86 1.45
C GLU A 214 -28.08 6.16 1.55
N THR A 215 -28.99 6.46 0.61
CA THR A 215 -30.31 5.84 0.54
C THR A 215 -30.21 4.34 0.22
N LEU A 216 -29.34 3.96 -0.72
CA LEU A 216 -29.10 2.55 -1.07
C LEU A 216 -28.55 1.73 0.11
N GLY A 217 -27.72 2.34 0.97
CA GLY A 217 -27.24 1.74 2.22
C GLY A 217 -26.49 0.41 2.01
N PHE A 218 -27.05 -0.69 2.51
CA PHE A 218 -26.50 -2.05 2.36
C PHE A 218 -26.85 -2.73 1.03
N ASN A 219 -27.74 -2.14 0.23
CA ASN A 219 -28.19 -2.70 -1.05
C ASN A 219 -27.32 -2.25 -2.24
N THR A 220 -26.26 -1.46 -2.00
CA THR A 220 -25.33 -0.94 -3.03
C THR A 220 -24.75 -2.04 -3.92
N VAL A 221 -24.30 -3.17 -3.36
CA VAL A 221 -23.75 -4.30 -4.12
C VAL A 221 -24.78 -4.88 -5.11
N THR A 222 -26.03 -5.00 -4.68
CA THR A 222 -27.13 -5.50 -5.54
C THR A 222 -27.45 -4.49 -6.63
N TYR A 223 -27.44 -3.20 -6.28
CA TYR A 223 -27.66 -2.11 -7.23
C TYR A 223 -26.58 -2.08 -8.33
N TRP A 224 -25.30 -2.15 -7.94
CA TRP A 224 -24.19 -2.14 -8.89
C TRP A 224 -24.23 -3.33 -9.85
N LYS A 225 -24.57 -4.54 -9.37
CA LYS A 225 -24.76 -5.72 -10.22
C LYS A 225 -25.81 -5.51 -11.31
N ALA A 226 -26.84 -4.71 -11.03
CA ALA A 226 -27.93 -4.47 -11.97
C ALA A 226 -27.62 -3.34 -12.98
N VAL A 227 -26.90 -2.30 -12.56
CA VAL A 227 -26.75 -1.06 -13.35
C VAL A 227 -25.41 -0.96 -14.09
N VAL A 228 -24.31 -1.48 -13.54
CA VAL A 228 -22.98 -1.38 -14.19
C VAL A 228 -22.93 -1.99 -15.60
N PRO A 229 -23.59 -3.14 -15.88
CA PRO A 229 -23.63 -3.67 -17.25
C PRO A 229 -24.23 -2.67 -18.26
N GLN A 230 -25.26 -1.92 -17.87
CA GLN A 230 -25.90 -0.91 -18.72
C GLN A 230 -24.97 0.29 -18.97
N VAL A 231 -24.23 0.73 -17.94
CA VAL A 231 -23.20 1.77 -18.06
C VAL A 231 -22.11 1.36 -19.06
N VAL A 232 -21.65 0.11 -18.98
CA VAL A 232 -20.62 -0.42 -19.88
C VAL A 232 -21.14 -0.56 -21.31
N ASP A 233 -22.39 -1.01 -21.48
CA ASP A 233 -23.02 -1.14 -22.78
C ASP A 233 -23.22 0.22 -23.46
N SER A 234 -23.58 1.25 -22.69
CA SER A 234 -23.66 2.63 -23.20
C SER A 234 -22.32 3.16 -23.67
N ASP A 235 -21.25 2.93 -22.91
CA ASP A 235 -19.91 3.35 -23.31
C ASP A 235 -19.46 2.66 -24.61
N LEU A 236 -19.88 1.42 -24.84
CA LEU A 236 -19.57 0.66 -26.06
C LEU A 236 -20.45 1.08 -27.25
N THR A 237 -21.74 1.31 -27.01
CA THR A 237 -22.74 1.57 -28.06
C THR A 237 -22.78 3.04 -28.47
N TYR A 238 -22.71 3.96 -27.50
CA TYR A 238 -22.87 5.39 -27.70
C TYR A 238 -21.58 6.19 -27.44
N ALA A 239 -20.46 5.53 -27.17
CA ALA A 239 -19.16 6.16 -26.86
C ALA A 239 -19.23 7.15 -25.69
N THR A 240 -20.10 6.88 -24.71
CA THR A 240 -20.16 7.65 -23.46
C THR A 240 -18.90 7.45 -22.61
N GLN A 241 -18.74 8.29 -21.58
CA GLN A 241 -17.64 8.20 -20.62
C GLN A 241 -18.15 7.81 -19.22
N TYR A 242 -19.32 7.17 -19.15
CA TYR A 242 -20.03 6.92 -17.90
C TYR A 242 -19.27 5.96 -16.99
N ARG A 243 -18.48 5.04 -17.53
CA ARG A 243 -17.62 4.17 -16.71
C ARG A 243 -16.52 4.94 -15.99
N GLU A 244 -15.86 5.87 -16.67
CA GLU A 244 -14.81 6.72 -16.06
C GLU A 244 -15.45 7.73 -15.08
N ALA A 245 -16.58 8.32 -15.47
CA ALA A 245 -17.38 9.18 -14.59
C ALA A 245 -17.80 8.47 -13.31
N LEU A 246 -18.27 7.21 -13.39
CA LEU A 246 -18.70 6.43 -12.24
C LEU A 246 -17.55 6.17 -11.27
N LEU A 247 -16.36 5.83 -11.79
CA LEU A 247 -15.18 5.64 -10.96
C LEU A 247 -14.77 6.93 -10.26
N PHE A 248 -14.80 8.06 -10.98
CA PHE A 248 -14.51 9.34 -10.38
C PHE A 248 -15.55 9.74 -9.32
N SER A 249 -16.85 9.59 -9.58
CA SER A 249 -17.92 9.85 -8.59
C SER A 249 -17.75 9.01 -7.33
N MET A 250 -17.40 7.73 -7.47
CA MET A 250 -17.11 6.84 -6.34
C MET A 250 -15.85 7.26 -5.58
N CYS A 251 -14.81 7.66 -6.30
CA CYS A 251 -13.58 8.15 -5.71
C CYS A 251 -13.81 9.46 -4.94
N LEU A 252 -14.55 10.41 -5.52
CA LEU A 252 -14.92 11.67 -4.91
C LEU A 252 -15.74 11.43 -3.63
N TYR A 253 -16.71 10.51 -3.68
CA TYR A 253 -17.48 10.11 -2.51
C TYR A 253 -16.59 9.53 -1.40
N ASP A 254 -15.68 8.61 -1.74
CA ASP A 254 -14.77 7.97 -0.78
C ASP A 254 -13.79 8.98 -0.15
N VAL A 255 -13.27 9.93 -0.95
CA VAL A 255 -12.41 11.02 -0.48
C VAL A 255 -13.15 11.89 0.53
N ASN A 256 -14.37 12.33 0.20
CA ASN A 256 -15.14 13.25 1.03
C ASN A 256 -15.67 12.58 2.31
N HIS A 257 -16.16 11.34 2.24
CA HIS A 257 -16.91 10.70 3.34
C HIS A 257 -16.11 9.67 4.16
N SER A 258 -14.83 9.43 3.83
CA SER A 258 -14.03 8.38 4.47
C SER A 258 -14.68 6.99 4.39
N LYS A 259 -15.29 6.70 3.25
CA LYS A 259 -15.90 5.40 2.94
C LYS A 259 -15.03 4.66 1.92
N ASN A 260 -15.32 3.38 1.73
CA ASN A 260 -14.68 2.51 0.74
C ASN A 260 -15.72 1.94 -0.23
N ARG A 261 -16.63 2.79 -0.73
CA ARG A 261 -17.72 2.37 -1.63
C ARG A 261 -17.19 1.87 -2.97
N LEU A 262 -16.03 2.36 -3.42
CA LEU A 262 -15.38 1.83 -4.62
C LEU A 262 -15.04 0.33 -4.47
N ARG A 263 -14.74 -0.13 -3.25
CA ARG A 263 -14.51 -1.55 -2.97
C ARG A 263 -15.78 -2.39 -3.11
N GLU A 264 -16.92 -1.85 -2.71
CA GLU A 264 -18.23 -2.51 -2.90
C GLU A 264 -18.56 -2.69 -4.38
N LEU A 265 -18.21 -1.70 -5.22
CA LEU A 265 -18.34 -1.80 -6.68
C LEU A 265 -17.49 -2.93 -7.25
N TYR A 266 -16.22 -3.03 -6.84
CA TYR A 266 -15.33 -4.11 -7.28
C TYR A 266 -15.76 -5.50 -6.79
N ALA A 267 -16.31 -5.59 -5.58
CA ALA A 267 -16.88 -6.83 -5.07
C ALA A 267 -18.18 -7.20 -5.81
N ALA A 268 -18.96 -6.22 -6.26
CA ALA A 268 -20.17 -6.42 -7.02
C ALA A 268 -19.91 -6.94 -8.44
N ILE A 269 -18.89 -6.41 -9.12
CA ILE A 269 -18.56 -6.73 -10.53
C ILE A 269 -17.13 -7.31 -10.64
N PRO A 270 -16.97 -8.63 -10.53
CA PRO A 270 -15.67 -9.28 -10.69
C PRO A 270 -15.03 -8.95 -12.05
N GLY A 271 -13.73 -8.64 -12.07
CA GLY A 271 -13.00 -8.32 -13.30
C GLY A 271 -13.03 -6.84 -13.72
N PHE A 272 -14.00 -6.06 -13.22
CA PHE A 272 -14.13 -4.62 -13.56
C PHE A 272 -12.84 -3.86 -13.24
N ARG A 273 -12.29 -4.08 -12.04
CA ARG A 273 -11.00 -3.50 -11.60
C ARG A 273 -9.84 -3.91 -12.53
N GLN A 274 -9.70 -5.20 -12.82
CA GLN A 274 -8.59 -5.73 -13.64
C GLN A 274 -8.62 -5.14 -15.06
N SER A 275 -9.81 -4.92 -15.61
CA SER A 275 -10.00 -4.22 -16.88
C SER A 275 -9.56 -2.76 -16.78
N MET A 276 -9.98 -2.04 -15.74
CA MET A 276 -9.75 -0.60 -15.59
C MET A 276 -8.29 -0.22 -15.30
N LEU A 277 -7.62 -1.00 -14.45
CA LEU A 277 -6.21 -0.81 -14.11
C LEU A 277 -5.26 -1.46 -15.12
N GLY A 278 -5.78 -2.07 -16.18
CA GLY A 278 -4.99 -2.73 -17.22
C GLY A 278 -4.14 -3.89 -16.70
N ILE A 279 -4.50 -4.50 -15.56
CA ILE A 279 -3.67 -5.49 -14.86
C ILE A 279 -3.31 -6.65 -15.78
N ARG A 280 -4.27 -7.13 -16.59
CA ARG A 280 -4.02 -8.21 -17.57
C ARG A 280 -3.05 -7.78 -18.68
N ALA A 281 -3.13 -6.53 -19.13
CA ALA A 281 -2.21 -5.99 -20.13
C ALA A 281 -0.78 -5.84 -19.58
N LYS A 282 -0.64 -5.44 -18.31
CA LYS A 282 0.65 -5.40 -17.60
C LYS A 282 1.28 -6.80 -17.53
N GLN A 283 0.53 -7.77 -17.02
CA GLN A 283 0.98 -9.16 -16.90
C GLN A 283 1.37 -9.75 -18.26
N PHE A 284 0.64 -9.42 -19.32
CA PHE A 284 1.00 -9.83 -20.69
C PHE A 284 2.32 -9.20 -21.15
N THR A 285 2.50 -7.90 -20.93
CA THR A 285 3.72 -7.16 -21.31
C THR A 285 4.95 -7.69 -20.56
N GLU A 286 4.80 -8.02 -19.28
CA GLU A 286 5.86 -8.62 -18.46
C GLU A 286 6.24 -10.01 -18.98
N ARG A 287 5.24 -10.89 -19.20
CA ARG A 287 5.45 -12.24 -19.78
C ARG A 287 6.11 -12.19 -21.16
N TYR A 288 5.72 -11.23 -22.00
CA TYR A 288 6.30 -11.04 -23.33
C TYR A 288 7.76 -10.57 -23.26
N ARG A 289 8.09 -9.63 -22.36
CA ARG A 289 9.49 -9.21 -22.11
C ARG A 289 10.35 -10.38 -21.62
N HIS A 290 9.83 -11.22 -20.72
CA HIS A 290 10.55 -12.43 -20.30
C HIS A 290 10.83 -13.37 -21.48
N LEU A 291 9.85 -13.59 -22.35
CA LEU A 291 10.02 -14.43 -23.54
C LEU A 291 11.12 -13.86 -24.46
N GLN A 292 11.14 -12.54 -24.68
CA GLN A 292 12.19 -11.90 -25.46
C GLN A 292 13.59 -12.04 -24.84
N MET A 293 13.73 -11.89 -23.52
CA MET A 293 15.02 -12.09 -22.84
C MET A 293 15.50 -13.54 -22.93
N LYS A 294 14.59 -14.53 -22.79
CA LYS A 294 14.89 -15.95 -23.00
C LYS A 294 15.38 -16.23 -24.43
N ILE A 295 14.71 -15.66 -25.44
CA ILE A 295 15.11 -15.78 -26.84
C ILE A 295 16.48 -15.12 -27.09
N ALA A 296 16.75 -13.96 -26.49
CA ALA A 296 18.02 -13.25 -26.63
C ALA A 296 19.20 -14.06 -26.03
N ARG A 297 19.02 -14.65 -24.83
CA ARG A 297 19.99 -15.54 -24.20
C ARG A 297 20.24 -16.79 -25.06
N SER A 298 19.18 -17.45 -25.54
CA SER A 298 19.28 -18.61 -26.44
C SER A 298 20.00 -18.26 -27.75
N ARG A 299 19.75 -17.08 -28.32
CA ARG A 299 20.45 -16.61 -29.53
C ARG A 299 21.95 -16.35 -29.28
N GLN A 300 22.32 -15.82 -28.11
CA GLN A 300 23.74 -15.70 -27.72
C GLN A 300 24.41 -17.08 -27.60
N SER A 301 23.77 -18.06 -26.98
CA SER A 301 24.27 -19.44 -26.90
C SER A 301 24.39 -20.09 -28.28
N SER A 302 23.42 -19.88 -29.18
CA SER A 302 23.48 -20.40 -30.55
C SER A 302 24.58 -19.74 -31.39
N ARG A 303 24.85 -18.45 -31.19
CA ARG A 303 25.95 -17.75 -31.87
C ARG A 303 27.31 -18.25 -31.40
N MET A 304 27.46 -18.52 -30.10
CA MET A 304 28.66 -19.16 -29.56
C MET A 304 28.84 -20.55 -30.17
N SER A 305 27.79 -21.39 -30.18
CA SER A 305 27.86 -22.73 -30.79
C SER A 305 28.15 -22.70 -32.31
N SER A 306 27.56 -21.77 -33.06
CA SER A 306 27.82 -21.64 -34.50
C SER A 306 29.24 -21.20 -34.85
N LYS A 307 29.96 -20.57 -33.92
CA LYS A 307 31.38 -20.23 -34.12
C LYS A 307 32.32 -21.40 -33.92
N TYR A 308 31.89 -22.44 -33.19
CA TYR A 308 32.67 -23.66 -32.98
C TYR A 308 32.33 -24.78 -33.98
N GLY A 309 31.29 -24.62 -34.79
CA GLY A 309 30.83 -25.64 -35.75
C GLY A 309 31.35 -25.52 -37.19
N SER A 310 32.27 -24.61 -37.50
CA SER A 310 32.83 -24.47 -38.85
C SER A 310 34.21 -25.14 -38.92
N GLU A 311 34.24 -26.43 -39.26
CA GLU A 311 35.45 -27.27 -39.33
C GLU A 311 36.52 -26.85 -40.37
N ASP A 312 36.29 -25.81 -41.17
CA ASP A 312 37.16 -25.47 -42.31
C ASP A 312 38.32 -24.48 -42.04
N ASN A 313 38.70 -24.20 -40.79
CA ASN A 313 39.83 -23.29 -40.51
C ASN A 313 40.96 -23.87 -39.64
N ILE A 314 41.06 -25.20 -39.52
CA ILE A 314 42.03 -25.88 -38.66
C ILE A 314 43.51 -25.55 -39.01
N GLN A 315 43.83 -25.09 -40.23
CA GLN A 315 45.22 -24.79 -40.58
C GLN A 315 45.75 -23.45 -40.04
N ALA A 316 44.91 -22.56 -39.51
CA ALA A 316 45.37 -21.27 -38.97
C ALA A 316 45.53 -21.24 -37.44
N MET A 317 45.16 -22.30 -36.72
CA MET A 317 45.14 -22.29 -35.24
C MET A 317 46.42 -22.77 -34.55
N VAL A 318 47.41 -23.28 -35.28
CA VAL A 318 48.68 -23.73 -34.66
C VAL A 318 49.51 -22.55 -34.10
N THR A 319 49.18 -21.29 -34.40
CA THR A 319 49.98 -20.14 -33.95
C THR A 319 49.39 -19.35 -32.78
N LEU A 320 48.24 -19.74 -32.22
CA LEU A 320 47.62 -19.03 -31.08
C LEU A 320 47.37 -19.90 -29.83
N ALA A 321 47.85 -21.15 -29.83
CA ALA A 321 47.61 -22.12 -28.76
C ALA A 321 48.56 -22.01 -27.54
N ASN A 322 49.13 -20.84 -27.25
CA ASN A 322 50.03 -20.69 -26.09
C ASN A 322 49.57 -19.77 -24.96
N ASP A 323 48.43 -19.09 -25.07
CA ASP A 323 47.90 -18.31 -23.95
C ASP A 323 46.39 -18.51 -23.84
N VAL A 324 45.96 -19.45 -23.00
CA VAL A 324 44.81 -19.41 -22.07
C VAL A 324 44.71 -20.80 -21.44
N ILE A 325 45.11 -20.88 -20.17
CA ILE A 325 44.99 -22.07 -19.33
C ILE A 325 43.52 -22.18 -18.87
N MET A 326 42.86 -23.25 -19.35
CA MET A 326 41.88 -24.11 -18.67
C MET A 326 40.81 -23.43 -17.80
N ASP A 327 39.64 -23.15 -18.38
CA ASP A 327 38.38 -23.05 -17.63
C ASP A 327 37.54 -24.32 -17.84
N GLU A 328 37.07 -24.85 -16.71
CA GLU A 328 36.38 -26.13 -16.50
C GLU A 328 34.96 -26.21 -17.09
N GLU A 329 34.46 -27.44 -17.07
CA GLU A 329 33.31 -28.03 -17.76
C GLU A 329 31.97 -27.26 -17.70
N THR A 330 31.28 -27.30 -18.84
CA THR A 330 29.92 -26.82 -19.06
C THR A 330 28.89 -27.54 -18.18
N ALA A 331 28.40 -26.87 -17.12
CA ALA A 331 27.28 -27.34 -16.32
C ALA A 331 25.95 -27.30 -17.11
N PRO A 332 25.04 -28.27 -16.93
CA PRO A 332 23.78 -28.35 -17.67
C PRO A 332 22.83 -27.21 -17.29
N THR A 333 22.04 -26.72 -18.24
CA THR A 333 20.96 -25.72 -18.05
C THR A 333 19.93 -26.17 -17.00
N GLN A 334 20.16 -25.81 -15.74
CA GLN A 334 19.34 -26.12 -14.56
C GLN A 334 18.25 -25.06 -14.33
N MET A 335 17.12 -25.44 -13.71
CA MET A 335 15.86 -24.69 -13.72
C MET A 335 15.42 -24.15 -12.35
N PRO A 336 14.79 -22.95 -12.30
CA PRO A 336 14.41 -22.27 -11.07
C PRO A 336 13.33 -22.92 -10.21
N LEU A 337 13.51 -22.81 -8.90
CA LEU A 337 12.46 -23.02 -7.89
C LEU A 337 11.29 -22.02 -8.03
N VAL A 338 11.57 -20.76 -8.39
CA VAL A 338 10.62 -19.64 -8.59
C VAL A 338 11.17 -18.71 -9.69
N ASP A 339 10.34 -18.05 -10.51
CA ASP A 339 10.78 -17.08 -11.55
C ASP A 339 10.71 -15.65 -10.97
N MET A 340 11.86 -15.01 -10.74
CA MET A 340 11.94 -13.68 -10.09
C MET A 340 12.38 -12.56 -11.05
N SER A 341 12.53 -12.86 -12.34
CA SER A 341 13.36 -12.12 -13.31
C SER A 341 13.04 -10.63 -13.65
N HIS A 342 12.30 -9.90 -12.80
CA HIS A 342 12.07 -8.44 -12.84
C HIS A 342 12.63 -7.69 -11.61
N ASP A 343 13.75 -8.17 -11.07
CA ASP A 343 14.22 -8.04 -9.67
C ASP A 343 14.41 -6.65 -9.06
N LYS A 344 14.55 -5.56 -9.84
CA LYS A 344 14.81 -4.24 -9.24
C LYS A 344 13.53 -3.46 -8.98
N GLN A 345 13.36 -3.07 -7.72
CA GLN A 345 12.41 -2.03 -7.30
C GLN A 345 12.76 -0.74 -8.05
N ARG A 346 11.80 -0.22 -8.81
CA ARG A 346 11.93 1.07 -9.50
C ARG A 346 11.30 2.15 -8.64
N VAL A 347 11.78 3.38 -8.80
CA VAL A 347 11.10 4.56 -8.27
C VAL A 347 10.16 5.11 -9.34
N ILE A 348 8.89 5.26 -8.97
CA ILE A 348 7.89 5.99 -9.75
C ILE A 348 7.68 7.33 -9.05
N ASN A 349 8.37 8.34 -9.55
CA ASN A 349 8.24 9.70 -9.06
C ASN A 349 7.00 10.36 -9.65
N VAL A 350 6.19 11.01 -8.81
CA VAL A 350 4.95 11.64 -9.22
C VAL A 350 4.90 13.06 -8.67
N SER A 351 4.87 14.04 -9.58
CA SER A 351 4.89 15.45 -9.22
C SER A 351 4.09 16.30 -10.18
N ASN A 352 3.56 17.42 -9.67
CA ASN A 352 2.98 18.44 -10.52
C ASN A 352 4.03 19.14 -11.39
N ALA A 353 5.22 19.40 -10.84
CA ALA A 353 6.32 20.00 -11.58
C ALA A 353 7.01 18.96 -12.48
N PRO A 354 7.10 19.18 -13.80
CA PRO A 354 7.74 18.24 -14.71
C PRO A 354 9.27 18.36 -14.65
N PRO A 355 10.02 17.27 -14.95
CA PRO A 355 11.47 17.28 -15.01
C PRO A 355 12.02 17.99 -16.24
N VAL A 356 11.16 18.25 -17.22
CA VAL A 356 11.49 18.85 -18.50
C VAL A 356 10.45 19.89 -18.86
N SER A 357 10.87 20.90 -19.60
CA SER A 357 9.98 21.80 -20.33
C SER A 357 9.92 21.36 -21.78
N ILE A 358 8.72 21.39 -22.35
CA ILE A 358 8.46 21.05 -23.74
C ILE A 358 7.94 22.30 -24.42
N SER A 359 8.63 22.74 -25.47
CA SER A 359 8.25 23.90 -26.26
C SER A 359 8.24 23.56 -27.74
N ARG A 360 7.33 24.17 -28.49
CA ARG A 360 7.29 24.08 -29.94
C ARG A 360 8.08 25.24 -30.53
N LYS A 361 9.12 24.94 -31.31
CA LYS A 361 9.89 25.96 -32.04
C LYS A 361 9.03 26.58 -33.13
N THR A 362 9.40 27.78 -33.58
CA THR A 362 8.79 28.47 -34.73
C THR A 362 8.85 27.64 -36.03
N SER A 363 9.78 26.68 -36.13
CA SER A 363 9.89 25.70 -37.22
C SER A 363 8.83 24.60 -37.18
N GLY A 364 7.96 24.55 -36.16
CA GLY A 364 6.97 23.49 -35.94
C GLY A 364 7.50 22.29 -35.13
N SER A 365 8.82 22.15 -35.01
CA SER A 365 9.49 21.06 -34.29
C SER A 365 9.42 21.21 -32.77
N TRP A 366 9.25 20.11 -32.06
CA TRP A 366 9.30 20.08 -30.60
C TRP A 366 10.74 20.07 -30.07
N GLU A 367 10.99 20.82 -29.00
CA GLU A 367 12.21 20.76 -28.23
C GLU A 367 11.92 20.38 -26.77
N ILE A 368 12.83 19.60 -26.19
CA ILE A 368 12.80 19.20 -24.79
C ILE A 368 14.00 19.82 -24.09
N LYS A 369 13.78 20.53 -22.99
CA LYS A 369 14.83 21.15 -22.16
C LYS A 369 14.69 20.66 -20.74
N GLN A 370 15.81 20.33 -20.10
CA GLN A 370 15.80 19.93 -18.69
C GLN A 370 15.20 21.05 -17.82
N GLY A 371 14.31 20.68 -16.92
CA GLY A 371 13.74 21.57 -15.93
C GLY A 371 14.80 21.98 -14.91
N SER A 372 14.76 23.24 -14.48
CA SER A 372 15.72 23.81 -13.52
C SER A 372 15.11 24.06 -12.13
N GLY A 373 13.94 23.49 -11.84
CA GLY A 373 13.23 23.69 -10.57
C GLY A 373 13.88 22.95 -9.39
N GLY A 374 13.67 23.43 -8.16
CA GLY A 374 14.24 22.83 -6.94
C GLY A 374 13.86 21.37 -6.76
N LEU A 375 12.60 20.99 -7.03
CA LEU A 375 12.16 19.60 -7.01
C LEU A 375 12.89 18.74 -8.04
N VAL A 376 13.16 19.31 -9.23
CA VAL A 376 13.90 18.59 -10.28
C VAL A 376 15.32 18.31 -9.81
N ALA A 377 15.99 19.33 -9.28
CA ALA A 377 17.35 19.21 -8.78
C ALA A 377 17.48 18.16 -7.66
N CYS A 378 16.50 18.05 -6.76
CA CYS A 378 16.57 17.10 -5.65
C CYS A 378 16.18 15.67 -5.99
N VAL A 379 15.28 15.47 -6.95
CA VAL A 379 14.82 14.12 -7.33
C VAL A 379 15.66 13.52 -8.46
N ASP A 380 16.32 14.33 -9.28
CA ASP A 380 17.12 13.84 -10.42
C ASP A 380 18.23 12.83 -10.05
N PRO A 381 18.99 12.98 -8.94
CA PRO A 381 19.99 11.98 -8.54
C PRO A 381 19.40 10.56 -8.40
N VAL A 382 18.21 10.45 -7.79
CA VAL A 382 17.48 9.17 -7.65
C VAL A 382 16.99 8.68 -9.00
N MET A 383 16.42 9.57 -9.82
CA MET A 383 15.81 9.18 -11.09
C MET A 383 16.83 8.74 -12.13
N SER A 384 17.98 9.43 -12.18
CA SER A 384 19.08 9.16 -13.11
C SER A 384 19.86 7.89 -12.76
N ALA A 385 19.72 7.34 -11.56
CA ALA A 385 20.39 6.11 -11.13
C ALA A 385 19.91 4.85 -11.88
N ASP A 386 18.65 4.81 -12.34
CA ASP A 386 18.10 3.72 -13.15
C ASP A 386 17.20 4.26 -14.27
N LYS A 387 17.56 3.96 -15.52
CA LYS A 387 16.76 4.31 -16.72
C LYS A 387 15.36 3.68 -16.74
N LYS A 388 15.11 2.66 -15.90
CA LYS A 388 13.79 2.05 -15.73
C LYS A 388 12.88 2.85 -14.80
N ASN A 389 13.41 3.79 -14.01
CA ASN A 389 12.61 4.68 -13.18
C ASN A 389 11.62 5.48 -14.04
N ILE A 390 10.50 5.88 -13.46
CA ILE A 390 9.42 6.56 -14.16
C ILE A 390 9.12 7.90 -13.48
N TRP A 391 9.12 8.99 -14.24
CA TRP A 391 8.64 10.28 -13.78
C TRP A 391 7.28 10.58 -14.41
N LEU A 392 6.25 10.67 -13.58
CA LEU A 392 4.88 10.95 -13.94
C LEU A 392 4.52 12.39 -13.56
N SER A 393 4.22 13.23 -14.56
CA SER A 393 3.96 14.66 -14.35
C SER A 393 3.06 15.25 -15.43
N ASN A 394 2.41 16.38 -15.15
CA ASN A 394 1.75 17.17 -16.19
C ASN A 394 2.84 17.99 -16.91
N LEU A 395 3.00 17.80 -18.22
CA LEU A 395 4.04 18.44 -19.03
C LEU A 395 3.63 19.83 -19.57
N GLY A 396 2.51 20.38 -19.11
CA GLY A 396 1.92 21.63 -19.61
C GLY A 396 1.13 21.49 -20.91
N VAL A 397 1.07 20.29 -21.47
CA VAL A 397 0.33 19.98 -22.70
C VAL A 397 -1.09 19.54 -22.32
N ASN A 398 -1.95 20.52 -22.05
CA ASN A 398 -3.34 20.30 -21.66
C ASN A 398 -4.27 20.32 -22.88
N MET A 399 -5.42 19.65 -22.78
CA MET A 399 -6.42 19.64 -23.85
C MET A 399 -7.22 20.95 -23.82
N GLN A 400 -7.26 21.67 -24.94
CA GLN A 400 -8.17 22.81 -25.16
C GLN A 400 -9.58 22.33 -25.52
N GLU A 401 -10.61 23.17 -25.31
CA GLU A 401 -12.03 22.81 -25.49
C GLU A 401 -12.37 22.23 -26.87
N GLU A 402 -11.71 22.68 -27.95
CA GLU A 402 -11.97 22.20 -29.32
C GLU A 402 -11.71 20.69 -29.50
N LEU A 403 -10.95 20.06 -28.60
CA LEU A 403 -10.69 18.61 -28.60
C LEU A 403 -11.75 17.80 -27.83
N LYS A 404 -12.72 18.44 -27.14
CA LYS A 404 -13.79 17.74 -26.40
C LYS A 404 -14.58 16.78 -27.30
N GLU A 405 -14.79 17.12 -28.58
CA GLU A 405 -15.50 16.24 -29.52
C GLU A 405 -14.74 14.95 -29.87
N HIS A 406 -13.42 14.93 -29.67
CA HIS A 406 -12.57 13.77 -29.94
C HIS A 406 -12.18 13.03 -28.65
N SER A 407 -12.81 13.37 -27.51
CA SER A 407 -12.42 12.94 -26.17
C SER A 407 -12.36 11.41 -26.02
N THR A 408 -11.12 10.96 -25.94
CA THR A 408 -10.61 9.61 -26.06
C THR A 408 -10.72 8.86 -24.73
N THR A 409 -11.53 7.81 -24.68
CA THR A 409 -11.48 6.78 -23.63
C THR A 409 -10.03 6.34 -23.38
N THR A 410 -9.58 6.10 -22.15
CA THR A 410 -8.19 5.65 -21.94
C THR A 410 -7.98 4.18 -22.34
N ASN A 411 -6.84 3.86 -22.96
CA ASN A 411 -6.43 2.49 -23.23
C ASN A 411 -6.04 1.81 -21.90
N SER A 412 -5.79 0.51 -21.92
CA SER A 412 -5.40 -0.25 -20.72
C SER A 412 -4.10 0.23 -20.05
N ILE A 413 -3.34 1.14 -20.68
CA ILE A 413 -2.11 1.74 -20.16
C ILE A 413 -2.36 3.19 -19.66
N GLY A 414 -3.58 3.70 -19.77
CA GLY A 414 -3.95 5.05 -19.36
C GLY A 414 -3.62 6.14 -20.38
N LEU A 415 -3.05 5.76 -21.53
CA LEU A 415 -2.96 6.68 -22.65
C LEU A 415 -4.36 6.87 -23.24
N PRO A 416 -4.77 8.09 -23.57
CA PRO A 416 -6.00 8.27 -24.33
C PRO A 416 -6.00 7.35 -25.58
N LEU A 417 -7.10 6.61 -25.82
CA LEU A 417 -7.41 5.87 -27.06
C LEU A 417 -7.66 6.91 -28.14
N ILE A 418 -6.61 7.66 -28.45
CA ILE A 418 -6.54 8.38 -29.69
C ILE A 418 -6.51 7.26 -30.74
N LYS A 419 -7.54 7.18 -31.59
CA LYS A 419 -7.51 6.29 -32.77
C LYS A 419 -6.11 6.41 -33.36
N GLN A 420 -5.45 5.29 -33.70
CA GLN A 420 -4.07 5.34 -34.19
C GLN A 420 -3.93 6.29 -35.40
N ALA A 421 -5.01 6.45 -36.18
CA ALA A 421 -5.14 7.45 -37.24
C ALA A 421 -5.05 8.91 -36.74
N CYS A 422 -5.60 9.21 -35.57
CA CYS A 422 -5.58 10.52 -34.92
C CYS A 422 -4.43 10.67 -33.92
N ALA A 423 -3.63 9.64 -33.61
CA ALA A 423 -2.52 9.76 -32.66
C ALA A 423 -1.47 10.76 -33.17
N GLY A 424 -1.21 10.73 -34.48
CA GLY A 424 -0.48 11.79 -35.15
C GLY A 424 -1.19 13.14 -35.01
N GLU A 425 -2.52 13.18 -35.10
CA GLU A 425 -3.29 14.42 -34.98
C GLU A 425 -3.33 14.98 -33.55
N VAL A 426 -3.58 14.25 -32.48
CA VAL A 426 -3.58 14.83 -31.12
C VAL A 426 -2.18 15.30 -30.70
N PHE A 427 -1.11 14.64 -31.17
CA PHE A 427 0.27 15.08 -30.91
C PHE A 427 0.79 16.13 -31.93
N CYS A 428 0.12 16.36 -33.07
CA CYS A 428 0.46 17.41 -34.06
C CYS A 428 -0.55 18.59 -34.13
N VAL A 429 -1.78 18.43 -33.63
CA VAL A 429 -2.91 19.39 -33.68
C VAL A 429 -3.03 20.16 -32.36
N LEU A 430 -1.96 20.18 -31.56
CA LEU A 430 -1.73 21.28 -30.65
C LEU A 430 -1.28 22.47 -31.50
N GLU A 431 -2.28 23.20 -31.97
CA GLU A 431 -2.29 24.34 -32.91
C GLU A 431 -1.69 24.06 -34.30
N ARG A 432 -2.55 23.67 -35.25
CA ARG A 432 -2.26 23.80 -36.69
C ARG A 432 -2.26 25.29 -37.05
N ASN A 433 -1.10 25.95 -36.98
CA ASN A 433 -0.92 27.19 -37.72
C ASN A 433 -1.04 26.89 -39.23
N GLU A 434 -1.74 27.78 -39.93
CA GLU A 434 -2.21 27.66 -41.31
C GLU A 434 -1.24 26.94 -42.24
N LYS A 435 -1.79 25.97 -43.00
CA LYS A 435 -1.11 25.09 -43.96
C LYS A 435 -0.05 25.84 -44.79
N LYS A 436 1.23 25.73 -44.42
CA LYS A 436 2.32 25.88 -45.37
C LYS A 436 2.52 24.54 -46.08
N GLU A 437 2.47 24.54 -47.40
CA GLU A 437 2.82 23.37 -48.21
C GLU A 437 4.30 23.04 -48.01
N LEU A 438 4.56 22.00 -47.20
CA LEU A 438 5.89 21.50 -46.92
C LEU A 438 6.27 20.42 -47.95
N THR A 439 7.52 20.44 -48.38
CA THR A 439 8.09 19.45 -49.30
C THR A 439 8.16 18.05 -48.63
N PRO A 440 8.23 16.94 -49.39
CA PRO A 440 8.28 15.58 -48.81
C PRO A 440 9.44 15.37 -47.82
N LYS A 441 10.59 16.01 -48.04
CA LYS A 441 11.70 16.02 -47.08
C LYS A 441 11.33 16.74 -45.78
N GLN A 442 10.61 17.86 -45.86
CA GLN A 442 10.16 18.59 -44.70
C GLN A 442 9.08 17.83 -43.93
N GLN A 443 8.16 17.13 -44.62
CA GLN A 443 7.16 16.27 -43.97
C GLN A 443 7.80 15.09 -43.22
N ALA A 444 8.82 14.43 -43.80
CA ALA A 444 9.55 13.36 -43.11
C ALA A 444 10.31 13.88 -41.89
N VAL A 445 10.95 15.05 -42.01
CA VAL A 445 11.62 15.73 -40.90
C VAL A 445 10.63 16.17 -39.81
N GLU A 446 9.43 16.60 -40.19
CA GLU A 446 8.37 16.98 -39.24
C GLU A 446 7.76 15.76 -38.53
N SER A 447 7.57 14.62 -39.22
CA SER A 447 7.12 13.37 -38.58
C SER A 447 8.13 12.83 -37.58
N ASP A 448 9.42 12.91 -37.92
CA ASP A 448 10.53 12.52 -37.03
C ASP A 448 10.65 13.46 -35.82
N MET A 449 10.11 14.68 -35.91
CA MET A 449 10.11 15.70 -34.84
C MET A 449 8.76 15.86 -34.13
N SER A 450 7.88 14.86 -34.20
CA SER A 450 6.64 14.80 -33.40
C SER A 450 6.92 14.69 -31.90
N LEU A 451 6.00 15.18 -31.05
CA LEU A 451 6.12 15.12 -29.58
C LEU A 451 6.37 13.69 -29.08
N LEU A 452 5.69 12.71 -29.68
CA LEU A 452 5.89 11.28 -29.37
C LEU A 452 7.31 10.79 -29.69
N SER A 453 7.89 11.23 -30.81
CA SER A 453 9.28 10.91 -31.18
C SER A 453 10.28 11.50 -30.19
N VAL A 454 10.06 12.76 -29.78
CA VAL A 454 10.89 13.44 -28.79
C VAL A 454 10.85 12.72 -27.44
N LEU A 455 9.65 12.35 -26.95
CA LEU A 455 9.49 11.57 -25.71
C LEU A 455 10.11 10.17 -25.81
N ASN A 456 9.92 9.46 -26.93
CA ASN A 456 10.54 8.16 -27.16
C ASN A 456 12.06 8.24 -27.20
N THR A 457 12.60 9.32 -27.76
CA THR A 457 14.06 9.56 -27.82
C THR A 457 14.60 9.84 -26.42
N TYR A 458 13.90 10.64 -25.60
CA TYR A 458 14.25 10.87 -24.20
C TYR A 458 14.27 9.55 -23.41
N ASN A 459 13.18 8.77 -23.47
CA ASN A 459 13.00 7.52 -22.73
C ASN A 459 14.01 6.41 -23.12
N LYS A 460 14.68 6.53 -24.27
CA LYS A 460 15.78 5.63 -24.67
C LYS A 460 17.10 5.95 -23.99
N HIS A 461 17.34 7.23 -23.67
CA HIS A 461 18.64 7.70 -23.17
C HIS A 461 18.62 8.01 -21.66
N SER A 462 17.45 8.33 -21.10
CA SER A 462 17.22 8.72 -19.70
C SER A 462 16.19 7.80 -19.02
N TYR A 463 15.68 8.20 -17.86
CA TYR A 463 14.50 7.60 -17.21
C TYR A 463 13.22 7.83 -18.03
N GLN A 464 12.16 7.08 -17.73
CA GLN A 464 10.91 7.13 -18.49
C GLN A 464 10.06 8.34 -18.07
N LEU A 465 9.67 9.17 -19.03
CA LEU A 465 8.68 10.24 -18.84
C LEU A 465 7.29 9.77 -19.25
N ASN A 466 6.35 9.85 -18.31
CA ASN A 466 4.95 9.52 -18.53
C ASN A 466 4.07 10.77 -18.28
N PRO A 467 3.53 11.40 -19.33
CA PRO A 467 2.68 12.57 -19.16
C PRO A 467 1.33 12.21 -18.53
N VAL A 468 0.87 13.05 -17.60
CA VAL A 468 -0.52 13.09 -17.15
C VAL A 468 -1.23 14.20 -17.90
N VAL A 469 -2.19 13.82 -18.75
CA VAL A 469 -3.02 14.79 -19.48
C VAL A 469 -4.16 15.23 -18.59
N VAL A 470 -4.33 16.55 -18.46
CA VAL A 470 -5.40 17.20 -17.68
C VAL A 470 -6.14 18.16 -18.61
N ASN A 471 -7.45 18.33 -18.40
CA ASN A 471 -8.21 19.39 -19.08
C ASN A 471 -7.66 20.76 -18.64
N GLN A 472 -7.54 21.71 -19.56
CA GLN A 472 -7.07 23.06 -19.26
C GLN A 472 -7.92 23.73 -18.16
N ASP A 473 -9.25 23.61 -18.22
CA ASP A 473 -10.15 24.20 -17.20
C ASP A 473 -9.89 23.61 -15.81
N ASP A 474 -9.76 22.27 -15.74
CA ASP A 474 -9.44 21.58 -14.49
C ASP A 474 -8.04 21.99 -14.01
N TYR A 475 -7.09 22.18 -14.93
CA TYR A 475 -5.71 22.58 -14.62
C TYR A 475 -5.67 23.99 -13.99
N ASP A 476 -6.36 24.94 -14.62
CA ASP A 476 -6.39 26.32 -14.15
C ASP A 476 -7.12 26.43 -12.81
N THR A 477 -8.23 25.71 -12.65
CA THR A 477 -9.01 25.68 -11.42
C THR A 477 -8.28 24.99 -10.27
N TYR A 478 -7.62 23.84 -10.45
CA TYR A 478 -6.89 23.23 -9.33
C TYR A 478 -5.59 23.98 -9.00
N TYR A 479 -4.85 24.47 -10.00
CA TYR A 479 -3.55 25.10 -9.80
C TYR A 479 -3.72 26.54 -9.32
N GLY A 480 -4.45 27.38 -10.05
CA GLY A 480 -4.75 28.75 -9.66
C GLY A 480 -5.70 28.84 -8.47
N GLY A 481 -6.70 27.95 -8.41
CA GLY A 481 -7.69 27.86 -7.34
C GLY A 481 -7.16 27.15 -6.09
N ILE A 482 -7.55 25.89 -5.84
CA ILE A 482 -7.33 25.25 -4.51
C ILE A 482 -5.86 25.24 -4.12
N SER A 483 -4.94 24.95 -5.06
CA SER A 483 -3.51 24.86 -4.75
C SER A 483 -2.96 26.24 -4.33
N ASN A 484 -2.96 27.24 -5.21
CA ASN A 484 -2.30 28.52 -4.92
C ASN A 484 -3.20 29.55 -4.22
N GLY A 485 -4.52 29.46 -4.40
CA GLY A 485 -5.50 30.37 -3.77
C GLY A 485 -5.92 29.96 -2.36
N LEU A 486 -5.82 28.68 -1.97
CA LEU A 486 -6.20 28.21 -0.63
C LEU A 486 -5.05 27.50 0.10
N LEU A 487 -4.57 26.37 -0.43
CA LEU A 487 -3.63 25.50 0.28
C LEU A 487 -2.27 26.18 0.51
N TRP A 488 -1.74 26.87 -0.50
CA TRP A 488 -0.48 27.60 -0.37
C TRP A 488 -0.53 28.65 0.75
N PRO A 489 -1.41 29.66 0.74
CA PRO A 489 -1.49 30.63 1.83
C PRO A 489 -1.91 30.01 3.17
N ALA A 490 -2.83 29.04 3.18
CA ALA A 490 -3.26 28.38 4.41
C ALA A 490 -2.10 27.64 5.09
N LEU A 491 -1.40 26.75 4.37
CA LEU A 491 -0.32 25.93 4.94
C LEU A 491 0.92 26.75 5.32
N HIS A 492 1.07 27.98 4.79
CA HIS A 492 2.06 28.96 5.24
C HIS A 492 1.58 29.86 6.39
N ASN A 493 0.40 29.62 6.95
CA ASN A 493 -0.24 30.44 8.00
C ASN A 493 -0.45 31.91 7.61
N LEU A 494 -0.84 32.18 6.36
CA LEU A 494 -1.09 33.52 5.84
C LEU A 494 -2.55 33.66 5.37
N PRO A 495 -3.53 33.63 6.29
CA PRO A 495 -4.95 33.64 5.94
C PRO A 495 -5.39 34.88 5.15
N GLN A 496 -4.67 36.00 5.26
CA GLN A 496 -4.94 37.23 4.52
C GLN A 496 -4.71 37.12 3.01
N PHE A 497 -3.96 36.12 2.55
CA PHE A 497 -3.74 35.84 1.12
C PHE A 497 -4.61 34.69 0.59
N ILE A 498 -5.46 34.08 1.43
CA ILE A 498 -6.45 33.11 0.95
C ILE A 498 -7.47 33.86 0.09
N SER A 499 -7.79 33.31 -1.08
CA SER A 499 -8.73 33.93 -2.01
C SER A 499 -10.08 34.20 -1.32
N PRO A 500 -10.62 35.44 -1.39
CA PRO A 500 -11.91 35.78 -0.79
C PRO A 500 -13.09 34.97 -1.35
N CYS A 501 -12.96 34.37 -2.54
CA CYS A 501 -14.01 33.52 -3.12
C CYS A 501 -14.35 32.31 -2.25
N TYR A 502 -13.41 31.80 -1.43
CA TYR A 502 -13.66 30.66 -0.55
C TYR A 502 -14.43 31.01 0.74
N ASN A 503 -14.91 32.25 0.87
CA ASN A 503 -15.95 32.56 1.83
C ASN A 503 -17.31 32.03 1.37
N ASP A 504 -17.50 31.82 0.06
CA ASP A 504 -18.62 31.10 -0.51
C ASP A 504 -18.34 29.58 -0.49
N PRO A 505 -19.14 28.79 0.26
CA PRO A 505 -18.99 27.33 0.30
C PRO A 505 -19.19 26.65 -1.06
N GLU A 506 -19.99 27.23 -1.95
CA GLU A 506 -20.29 26.63 -3.26
C GLU A 506 -19.07 26.73 -4.19
N ALA A 507 -18.50 27.93 -4.33
CA ALA A 507 -17.23 28.12 -5.03
C ALA A 507 -16.11 27.22 -4.46
N LEU A 508 -16.03 27.07 -3.13
CA LEU A 508 -15.06 26.15 -2.51
C LEU A 508 -15.29 24.69 -2.93
N ARG A 509 -16.55 24.23 -2.97
CA ARG A 509 -16.91 22.86 -3.35
C ARG A 509 -16.59 22.57 -4.82
N GLU A 510 -16.92 23.49 -5.71
CA GLU A 510 -16.65 23.33 -7.15
C GLU A 510 -15.16 23.17 -7.42
N GLN A 511 -14.34 24.09 -6.90
CA GLN A 511 -12.89 24.03 -7.10
C GLN A 511 -12.24 22.86 -6.37
N TRP A 512 -12.79 22.44 -5.22
CA TRP A 512 -12.38 21.21 -4.55
C TRP A 512 -12.56 19.98 -5.44
N CYS A 513 -13.68 19.89 -6.17
CA CYS A 513 -13.91 18.79 -7.09
C CYS A 513 -12.87 18.71 -8.20
N ALA A 514 -12.44 19.86 -8.76
CA ALA A 514 -11.35 19.91 -9.74
C ALA A 514 -10.03 19.41 -9.12
N TYR A 515 -9.71 19.81 -7.90
CA TYR A 515 -8.53 19.34 -7.17
C TYR A 515 -8.54 17.81 -6.95
N VAL A 516 -9.68 17.24 -6.53
CA VAL A 516 -9.86 15.79 -6.38
C VAL A 516 -9.72 15.09 -7.74
N ARG A 517 -10.27 15.66 -8.81
CA ARG A 517 -10.19 15.09 -10.17
C ARG A 517 -8.76 15.02 -10.69
N VAL A 518 -7.97 16.07 -10.51
CA VAL A 518 -6.55 16.06 -10.89
C VAL A 518 -5.79 15.00 -10.07
N ASN A 519 -5.99 14.96 -8.76
CA ASN A 519 -5.40 13.92 -7.90
C ASN A 519 -5.81 12.51 -8.35
N TYR A 520 -7.07 12.31 -8.77
CA TYR A 520 -7.56 11.05 -9.33
C TYR A 520 -6.83 10.67 -10.62
N LEU A 521 -6.64 11.61 -11.55
CA LEU A 521 -5.91 11.38 -12.80
C LEU A 521 -4.45 11.00 -12.55
N PHE A 522 -3.77 11.68 -11.63
CA PHE A 522 -2.41 11.30 -11.23
C PHE A 522 -2.38 9.91 -10.59
N SER A 523 -3.32 9.61 -9.69
CA SER A 523 -3.41 8.33 -8.98
C SER A 523 -3.68 7.15 -9.90
N ILE A 524 -4.64 7.27 -10.82
CA ILE A 524 -4.97 6.19 -11.75
C ILE A 524 -3.82 5.95 -12.74
N ASN A 525 -3.13 7.00 -13.19
CA ASN A 525 -1.97 6.85 -14.05
C ASN A 525 -0.78 6.23 -13.31
N ALA A 526 -0.53 6.62 -12.06
CA ALA A 526 0.50 5.99 -11.22
C ALA A 526 0.18 4.50 -11.00
N ALA A 527 -1.06 4.18 -10.60
CA ALA A 527 -1.54 2.82 -10.42
C ALA A 527 -1.49 1.99 -11.72
N ARG A 528 -1.68 2.60 -12.90
CA ARG A 528 -1.54 1.94 -14.21
C ARG A 528 -0.09 1.75 -14.66
N ASN A 529 0.87 2.46 -14.09
CA ASN A 529 2.29 2.32 -14.46
C ASN A 529 3.13 1.57 -13.40
N SER A 530 2.55 1.28 -12.24
CA SER A 530 3.20 0.54 -11.16
C SER A 530 3.12 -0.98 -11.30
N ARG A 531 4.13 -1.63 -10.71
CA ARG A 531 4.18 -3.06 -10.39
C ARG A 531 4.17 -3.21 -8.86
N ALA A 532 3.89 -4.42 -8.35
CA ALA A 532 3.77 -4.67 -6.90
C ALA A 532 5.02 -4.28 -6.09
N GLN A 533 6.19 -4.30 -6.71
CA GLN A 533 7.47 -4.00 -6.09
C GLN A 533 7.96 -2.56 -6.22
N ASP A 534 7.32 -1.76 -7.06
CA ASP A 534 7.78 -0.39 -7.30
C ASP A 534 7.49 0.49 -6.07
N PHE A 535 8.36 1.47 -5.82
CA PHE A 535 8.12 2.52 -4.83
C PHE A 535 7.52 3.73 -5.52
N ILE A 536 6.30 4.11 -5.13
CA ILE A 536 5.64 5.30 -5.66
C ILE A 536 5.93 6.47 -4.74
N TRP A 537 6.60 7.51 -5.27
CA TRP A 537 6.97 8.70 -4.52
C TRP A 537 6.16 9.90 -5.01
N ILE A 538 5.19 10.33 -4.20
CA ILE A 538 4.33 11.48 -4.50
C ILE A 538 4.91 12.74 -3.85
N HIS A 539 4.89 13.87 -4.57
CA HIS A 539 5.44 15.13 -4.07
C HIS A 539 4.43 16.26 -3.98
N ASP A 540 4.54 16.95 -2.84
CA ASP A 540 4.05 18.29 -2.58
C ASP A 540 2.52 18.46 -2.51
N TYR A 541 2.11 19.63 -2.03
CA TYR A 541 0.73 19.94 -1.65
C TYR A 541 -0.30 19.88 -2.80
N HIS A 542 0.11 19.72 -4.06
CA HIS A 542 -0.81 19.57 -5.19
C HIS A 542 -1.44 18.16 -5.25
N LEU A 543 -0.78 17.16 -4.66
CA LEU A 543 -1.07 15.73 -4.86
C LEU A 543 -1.33 14.97 -3.54
N MET A 544 -1.78 15.68 -2.49
CA MET A 544 -1.96 15.11 -1.14
C MET A 544 -3.02 14.00 -1.05
N LEU A 545 -3.93 13.88 -2.02
CA LEU A 545 -4.99 12.87 -2.00
C LEU A 545 -4.58 11.55 -2.65
N CYS A 546 -3.46 11.53 -3.38
CA CYS A 546 -3.09 10.40 -4.22
C CYS A 546 -2.96 9.08 -3.46
N GLY A 547 -2.45 9.12 -2.22
CA GLY A 547 -2.34 7.94 -1.36
C GLY A 547 -3.71 7.30 -1.10
N GLN A 548 -4.68 8.08 -0.63
CA GLN A 548 -6.04 7.58 -0.39
C GLN A 548 -6.69 7.05 -1.66
N ILE A 549 -6.59 7.80 -2.76
CA ILE A 549 -7.21 7.41 -4.03
C ILE A 549 -6.60 6.10 -4.55
N MET A 550 -5.28 5.94 -4.52
CA MET A 550 -4.63 4.71 -4.93
C MET A 550 -5.04 3.51 -4.06
N ARG A 551 -5.19 3.67 -2.74
CA ARG A 551 -5.69 2.58 -1.87
C ARG A 551 -7.13 2.20 -2.22
N SER A 552 -7.99 3.17 -2.54
CA SER A 552 -9.36 2.91 -3.01
C SER A 552 -9.37 2.20 -4.36
N LEU A 553 -8.50 2.61 -5.31
CA LEU A 553 -8.40 2.02 -6.65
C LEU A 553 -7.84 0.60 -6.62
N GLU A 554 -6.79 0.36 -5.82
CA GLU A 554 -6.12 -0.93 -5.75
C GLU A 554 -6.96 -1.99 -5.05
N GLY A 555 -7.79 -1.60 -4.07
CA GLY A 555 -8.70 -2.47 -3.34
C GLY A 555 -8.05 -3.81 -2.99
N SER A 556 -7.07 -3.82 -2.08
CA SER A 556 -6.42 -5.00 -1.47
C SER A 556 -7.00 -6.35 -1.93
N LEU A 557 -6.47 -6.82 -3.07
CA LEU A 557 -6.52 -8.17 -3.67
C LEU A 557 -7.61 -9.16 -3.17
N ASP A 558 -8.46 -9.59 -4.11
CA ASP A 558 -9.34 -10.77 -4.15
C ASP A 558 -10.28 -11.03 -2.96
N VAL A 559 -11.53 -10.58 -3.12
CA VAL A 559 -12.72 -10.95 -2.33
C VAL A 559 -13.13 -12.42 -2.53
N SER A 560 -12.48 -13.19 -3.40
CA SER A 560 -12.84 -14.60 -3.60
C SER A 560 -12.40 -15.52 -2.45
N SER A 561 -11.57 -15.05 -1.52
CA SER A 561 -11.39 -15.70 -0.22
C SER A 561 -11.93 -14.80 0.88
N ILE A 562 -12.80 -15.37 1.72
CA ILE A 562 -13.49 -14.74 2.86
C ILE A 562 -12.44 -14.52 3.98
N GLU A 563 -11.42 -13.72 3.68
CA GLU A 563 -10.22 -13.47 4.49
C GLU A 563 -10.34 -12.20 5.36
N GLU A 564 -11.44 -11.45 5.27
CA GLU A 564 -11.57 -10.18 6.01
C GLU A 564 -11.72 -10.30 7.53
N ARG A 565 -11.86 -11.51 8.10
CA ARG A 565 -12.11 -11.63 9.55
C ARG A 565 -10.88 -11.60 10.44
N GLU A 566 -9.69 -11.82 9.89
CA GLU A 566 -8.45 -11.71 10.64
C GLU A 566 -7.59 -10.68 9.91
N GLY A 567 -7.18 -9.61 10.59
CA GLY A 567 -6.47 -8.44 10.05
C GLY A 567 -5.10 -8.74 9.42
N LYS A 568 -5.03 -9.65 8.44
CA LYS A 568 -3.87 -9.92 7.59
C LYS A 568 -3.70 -8.74 6.65
N GLN A 569 -2.80 -7.85 7.04
CA GLN A 569 -2.34 -6.71 6.25
C GLN A 569 -1.68 -7.24 4.96
N LYS A 570 -2.47 -7.34 3.89
CA LYS A 570 -2.02 -7.82 2.58
C LYS A 570 -1.09 -6.79 1.97
N GLU A 571 0.11 -7.22 1.54
CA GLU A 571 1.14 -6.33 0.99
C GLU A 571 0.58 -5.50 -0.16
N SER A 572 0.49 -4.20 0.10
CA SER A 572 0.02 -3.20 -0.85
C SER A 572 1.21 -2.41 -1.38
N LEU A 573 1.02 -1.62 -2.46
CA LEU A 573 2.04 -0.72 -2.99
C LEU A 573 2.66 0.12 -1.85
N GLN A 574 3.99 0.25 -1.85
CA GLN A 574 4.64 1.23 -0.98
C GLN A 574 4.49 2.60 -1.64
N ILE A 575 3.81 3.50 -0.94
CA ILE A 575 3.52 4.84 -1.42
C ILE A 575 4.09 5.82 -0.40
N GLY A 576 5.14 6.53 -0.79
CA GLY A 576 5.71 7.63 -0.02
C GLY A 576 5.12 8.97 -0.46
N PHE A 577 4.99 9.91 0.47
CA PHE A 577 4.67 11.30 0.20
C PHE A 577 5.73 12.22 0.83
N PHE A 578 6.15 13.26 0.12
CA PHE A 578 7.05 14.26 0.67
C PHE A 578 6.47 15.67 0.50
N LEU A 579 6.25 16.38 1.61
CA LEU A 579 5.76 17.76 1.60
C LEU A 579 6.93 18.74 1.62
N HIS A 580 7.06 19.55 0.56
CA HIS A 580 8.18 20.48 0.41
C HIS A 580 7.94 21.84 1.06
N ILE A 581 6.67 22.22 1.21
CA ILE A 581 6.24 23.45 1.88
C ILE A 581 6.02 23.21 3.39
N PRO A 582 5.84 24.28 4.20
CA PRO A 582 5.44 24.11 5.59
C PRO A 582 4.07 23.42 5.71
N PHE A 583 3.82 22.86 6.89
CA PHE A 583 2.49 22.39 7.28
C PHE A 583 2.04 23.16 8.51
N GLN A 584 1.67 24.42 8.30
CA GLN A 584 1.33 25.38 9.35
C GLN A 584 -0.02 26.05 9.09
N PRO A 585 -1.13 25.30 8.99
CA PRO A 585 -2.45 25.89 8.78
C PRO A 585 -2.87 26.83 9.93
N PRO A 586 -3.71 27.85 9.66
CA PRO A 586 -4.30 28.68 10.71
C PRO A 586 -5.23 27.86 11.62
N ALA A 587 -5.44 28.31 12.85
CA ALA A 587 -6.21 27.57 13.87
C ALA A 587 -7.66 27.23 13.44
N ASN A 588 -8.27 28.04 12.57
CA ASN A 588 -9.61 27.81 12.04
C ASN A 588 -9.62 27.02 10.71
N PHE A 589 -8.49 26.47 10.25
CA PHE A 589 -8.43 25.75 8.97
C PHE A 589 -9.39 24.55 8.93
N MET A 590 -9.40 23.75 9.99
CA MET A 590 -10.25 22.55 10.10
C MET A 590 -11.73 22.86 10.34
N THR A 591 -12.07 24.10 10.72
CA THR A 591 -13.45 24.53 10.92
C THR A 591 -13.98 25.30 9.70
N LYS A 592 -13.24 26.32 9.24
CA LYS A 592 -13.64 27.17 8.10
C LYS A 592 -13.54 26.44 6.76
N TYR A 593 -12.48 25.68 6.53
CA TYR A 593 -12.23 24.98 5.26
C TYR A 593 -12.35 23.47 5.42
N ARG A 594 -13.27 23.01 6.27
CA ARG A 594 -13.45 21.60 6.63
C ARG A 594 -13.57 20.67 5.41
N THR A 595 -14.27 21.11 4.36
CA THR A 595 -14.43 20.41 3.07
C THR A 595 -13.09 19.99 2.45
N VAL A 596 -12.04 20.78 2.69
CA VAL A 596 -10.69 20.56 2.14
C VAL A 596 -9.74 20.00 3.20
N GLY A 597 -9.75 20.61 4.40
CA GLY A 597 -8.80 20.29 5.47
C GLY A 597 -8.94 18.88 6.02
N GLU A 598 -10.17 18.42 6.31
CA GLU A 598 -10.40 17.09 6.88
C GLU A 598 -10.02 15.95 5.90
N PRO A 599 -10.42 15.98 4.60
CA PRO A 599 -9.95 15.00 3.64
C PRO A 599 -8.44 14.98 3.45
N ILE A 600 -7.76 16.14 3.44
CA ILE A 600 -6.30 16.20 3.28
C ILE A 600 -5.58 15.55 4.45
N VAL A 601 -5.92 15.93 5.69
CA VAL A 601 -5.26 15.38 6.90
C VAL A 601 -5.44 13.86 6.94
N ARG A 602 -6.65 13.38 6.64
CA ARG A 602 -6.97 11.96 6.56
C ARG A 602 -6.25 11.24 5.42
N ALA A 603 -6.16 11.85 4.24
CA ALA A 603 -5.54 11.24 3.07
C ALA A 603 -4.04 11.06 3.23
N LEU A 604 -3.37 11.99 3.95
CA LEU A 604 -1.95 11.85 4.29
C LEU A 604 -1.66 10.60 5.14
N LEU A 605 -2.63 10.10 5.92
CA LEU A 605 -2.52 8.84 6.67
C LEU A 605 -2.70 7.57 5.82
N ARG A 606 -2.86 7.69 4.49
CA ARG A 606 -2.98 6.56 3.56
C ARG A 606 -1.69 6.28 2.78
N PHE A 607 -0.66 7.10 2.99
CA PHE A 607 0.70 6.82 2.57
C PHE A 607 1.38 5.87 3.56
N THR A 608 2.30 5.03 3.07
CA THR A 608 3.14 4.19 3.94
C THR A 608 4.12 5.06 4.72
N LYS A 609 4.64 6.10 4.07
CA LYS A 609 5.62 7.04 4.61
C LYS A 609 5.27 8.48 4.21
N VAL A 610 5.40 9.42 5.14
CA VAL A 610 5.29 10.86 4.90
C VAL A 610 6.53 11.57 5.43
N GLY A 611 7.17 12.38 4.58
CA GLY A 611 8.32 13.20 4.94
C GLY A 611 7.96 14.68 5.03
N PHE A 612 8.45 15.34 6.07
CA PHE A 612 8.38 16.78 6.27
C PHE A 612 9.78 17.38 6.28
N GLN A 613 9.89 18.68 6.01
CA GLN A 613 11.18 19.39 6.06
C GLN A 613 11.64 19.68 7.49
N THR A 614 10.70 19.89 8.42
CA THR A 614 11.00 20.28 9.81
C THR A 614 10.15 19.50 10.82
N SER A 615 10.68 19.33 12.03
CA SER A 615 9.93 18.75 13.16
C SER A 615 8.70 19.59 13.50
N ARG A 616 8.82 20.93 13.44
CA ARG A 616 7.69 21.87 13.64
C ARG A 616 6.48 21.53 12.77
N ASP A 617 6.71 21.24 11.48
CA ASP A 617 5.64 20.89 10.54
C ASP A 617 5.04 19.52 10.83
N ARG A 618 5.88 18.52 11.12
CA ARG A 618 5.45 17.18 11.52
C ARG A 618 4.59 17.23 12.79
N GLU A 619 5.02 17.95 13.83
CA GLU A 619 4.26 18.04 15.09
C GLU A 619 2.93 18.75 14.93
N THR A 620 2.88 19.76 14.06
CA THR A 620 1.62 20.43 13.75
C THR A 620 0.64 19.48 13.06
N PHE A 621 1.13 18.65 12.13
CA PHE A 621 0.33 17.61 11.51
C PHE A 621 -0.17 16.57 12.53
N VAL A 622 0.73 16.03 13.37
CA VAL A 622 0.38 15.04 14.40
C VAL A 622 -0.69 15.59 15.34
N LYS A 623 -0.57 16.85 15.76
CA LYS A 623 -1.57 17.51 16.61
C LYS A 623 -2.94 17.60 15.93
N LEU A 624 -3.00 18.04 14.66
CA LEU A 624 -4.27 18.10 13.94
C LEU A 624 -4.91 16.72 13.76
N VAL A 625 -4.10 15.68 13.56
CA VAL A 625 -4.61 14.30 13.50
C VAL A 625 -5.24 13.92 14.84
N ALA A 626 -4.55 14.15 15.96
CA ALA A 626 -5.06 13.86 17.31
C ALA A 626 -6.36 14.62 17.63
N ASP A 627 -6.44 15.89 17.22
CA ASP A 627 -7.58 16.77 17.53
C ASP A 627 -8.82 16.49 16.66
N HIS A 628 -8.62 16.09 15.39
CA HIS A 628 -9.72 16.04 14.40
C HIS A 628 -10.01 14.67 13.79
N ILE A 629 -9.09 13.71 13.83
CA ILE A 629 -9.27 12.38 13.23
C ILE A 629 -9.52 11.36 14.34
N LYS A 630 -10.72 10.78 14.36
CA LYS A 630 -11.11 9.78 15.38
C LYS A 630 -10.48 8.42 15.07
N ARG A 631 -10.40 7.55 16.09
CA ARG A 631 -9.90 6.16 15.99
C ARG A 631 -8.45 6.06 15.51
N THR A 632 -7.63 7.02 15.89
CA THR A 632 -6.19 7.02 15.63
C THR A 632 -5.43 6.48 16.82
N LYS A 633 -4.39 5.69 16.58
CA LYS A 633 -3.36 5.36 17.57
C LYS A 633 -2.06 6.00 17.10
N ILE A 634 -1.45 6.82 17.96
CA ILE A 634 -0.23 7.57 17.66
C ILE A 634 0.87 7.03 18.57
N ASP A 635 1.97 6.61 17.97
CA ASP A 635 3.17 6.13 18.65
C ASP A 635 4.39 6.96 18.18
N TYR A 636 5.31 7.25 19.09
CA TYR A 636 6.53 8.02 18.79
C TYR A 636 7.77 7.23 19.21
N ASP A 637 8.63 6.92 18.25
CA ASP A 637 9.95 6.35 18.51
C ASP A 637 10.99 7.48 18.49
N SER A 638 11.47 7.87 19.68
CA SER A 638 12.46 8.93 19.85
C SER A 638 13.83 8.60 19.27
N ARG A 639 14.15 7.31 19.07
CA ARG A 639 15.46 6.88 18.54
C ARG A 639 15.55 7.04 17.04
N LEU A 640 14.44 6.78 16.37
CA LEU A 640 14.29 6.96 14.92
C LEU A 640 13.77 8.36 14.56
N ASP A 641 13.45 9.19 15.57
CA ASP A 641 12.72 10.46 15.44
C ASP A 641 11.52 10.31 14.48
N ARG A 642 10.62 9.37 14.81
CA ARG A 642 9.54 8.94 13.92
C ARG A 642 8.24 8.77 14.67
N TYR A 643 7.16 9.31 14.09
CA TYR A 643 5.80 8.94 14.49
C TYR A 643 5.27 7.79 13.63
N THR A 644 4.53 6.87 14.24
CA THR A 644 3.67 5.91 13.54
C THR A 644 2.23 6.18 13.94
N ILE A 645 1.38 6.45 12.94
CA ILE A 645 -0.06 6.68 13.15
C ILE A 645 -0.86 5.56 12.49
N GLU A 646 -1.66 4.85 13.26
CA GLU A 646 -2.64 3.88 12.78
C GLU A 646 -4.03 4.52 12.68
N HIS A 647 -4.71 4.38 11.54
CA HIS A 647 -6.06 4.89 11.30
C HIS A 647 -6.83 3.98 10.32
N ASP A 648 -7.96 3.42 10.76
CA ASP A 648 -8.80 2.47 9.98
C ASP A 648 -8.01 1.29 9.39
N GLY A 649 -7.09 0.70 10.16
CA GLY A 649 -6.29 -0.45 9.73
C GLY A 649 -5.12 -0.13 8.79
N PHE A 650 -4.88 1.16 8.50
CA PHE A 650 -3.68 1.62 7.81
C PHE A 650 -2.71 2.23 8.82
N ALA A 651 -1.42 1.93 8.68
CA ALA A 651 -0.35 2.57 9.43
C ALA A 651 0.46 3.49 8.50
N CYS A 652 0.89 4.63 9.03
CA CYS A 652 1.66 5.64 8.31
C CYS A 652 2.83 6.10 9.18
N SER A 653 4.05 6.05 8.64
CA SER A 653 5.24 6.57 9.30
C SER A 653 5.51 8.02 8.90
N LEU A 654 5.78 8.89 9.87
CA LEU A 654 6.07 10.31 9.65
C LEU A 654 7.51 10.62 10.09
N GLY A 655 8.32 11.18 9.19
CA GLY A 655 9.72 11.53 9.44
C GLY A 655 10.06 12.96 9.01
N VAL A 656 11.24 13.44 9.42
CA VAL A 656 11.77 14.77 9.09
C VAL A 656 13.04 14.60 8.28
N PHE A 657 13.07 15.14 7.06
CA PHE A 657 14.21 15.03 6.15
C PHE A 657 14.45 16.40 5.49
N PRO A 658 15.36 17.22 6.04
CA PRO A 658 15.67 18.54 5.50
C PRO A 658 16.32 18.44 4.11
N VAL A 659 15.63 18.87 3.05
CA VAL A 659 16.21 18.86 1.70
C VAL A 659 17.40 19.82 1.60
N SER A 660 18.37 19.47 0.77
CA SER A 660 19.59 20.25 0.57
C SER A 660 19.85 20.55 -0.91
N ILE A 661 21.01 21.15 -1.20
CA ILE A 661 21.47 21.47 -2.55
C ILE A 661 22.56 20.52 -3.01
N LYS A 662 22.76 20.42 -4.33
CA LYS A 662 23.92 19.73 -4.89
C LYS A 662 25.18 20.58 -4.73
N ILE A 663 25.86 20.44 -3.61
CA ILE A 663 26.96 21.30 -3.15
C ILE A 663 28.08 21.43 -4.19
N ALA A 664 28.48 20.32 -4.80
CA ALA A 664 29.54 20.29 -5.81
C ALA A 664 29.26 21.26 -6.98
N ASP A 665 28.01 21.36 -7.44
CA ASP A 665 27.64 22.23 -8.55
C ASP A 665 27.84 23.72 -8.21
N PHE A 666 27.60 24.10 -6.96
CA PHE A 666 27.76 25.48 -6.48
C PHE A 666 29.24 25.80 -6.20
N VAL A 667 29.94 24.92 -5.49
CA VAL A 667 31.35 25.10 -5.13
C VAL A 667 32.25 25.16 -6.38
N ASN A 668 31.97 24.35 -7.40
CA ASN A 668 32.73 24.36 -8.65
C ASN A 668 32.61 25.69 -9.39
N ILE A 669 31.41 26.30 -9.40
CA ILE A 669 31.20 27.61 -10.02
C ILE A 669 31.83 28.71 -9.15
N ALA A 670 31.70 28.64 -7.82
CA ALA A 670 32.27 29.61 -6.89
C ALA A 670 33.81 29.66 -6.96
N LYS A 671 34.46 28.50 -7.17
CA LYS A 671 35.92 28.40 -7.32
C LYS A 671 36.43 28.77 -8.71
N ASN A 672 35.56 28.95 -9.70
CA ASN A 672 35.97 29.31 -11.05
C ASN A 672 36.57 30.75 -11.03
N PRO A 673 37.81 30.95 -11.50
CA PRO A 673 38.45 32.28 -11.50
C PRO A 673 37.62 33.36 -12.19
N GLN A 674 36.88 33.01 -13.25
CA GLN A 674 36.02 33.96 -13.95
C GLN A 674 34.86 34.46 -13.07
N THR A 675 34.28 33.57 -12.26
CA THR A 675 33.21 33.92 -11.30
C THR A 675 33.75 34.83 -10.20
N VAL A 676 34.98 34.59 -9.74
CA VAL A 676 35.64 35.43 -8.71
C VAL A 676 35.91 36.84 -9.27
N ILE A 677 36.42 36.94 -10.49
CA ILE A 677 36.62 38.24 -11.18
C ILE A 677 35.27 38.96 -11.36
N GLU A 678 34.23 38.23 -11.79
CA GLU A 678 32.88 38.79 -11.94
C GLU A 678 32.32 39.29 -10.60
N ALA A 679 32.56 38.56 -9.50
CA ALA A 679 32.14 38.96 -8.16
C ALA A 679 32.80 40.26 -7.70
N GLU A 680 34.11 40.43 -7.94
CA GLU A 680 34.82 41.68 -7.64
C GLU A 680 34.27 42.86 -8.44
N GLU A 681 33.92 42.65 -9.71
CA GLU A 681 33.34 43.68 -10.57
C GLU A 681 31.91 44.04 -10.15
N ILE A 682 31.06 43.04 -9.89
CA ILE A 682 29.71 43.23 -9.33
C ILE A 682 29.77 44.05 -8.05
N ARG A 683 30.70 43.71 -7.14
CA ARG A 683 30.86 44.44 -5.89
C ARG A 683 31.22 45.90 -6.12
N LYS A 684 32.19 46.18 -7.01
CA LYS A 684 32.58 47.55 -7.38
C LYS A 684 31.42 48.32 -8.02
N GLN A 685 30.65 47.66 -8.88
CA GLN A 685 29.49 48.27 -9.54
C GLN A 685 28.39 48.65 -8.54
N ILE A 686 28.04 47.73 -7.63
CA ILE A 686 26.95 47.94 -6.67
C ILE A 686 27.35 48.94 -5.58
N MET A 687 28.54 48.79 -5.01
CA MET A 687 28.99 49.68 -3.93
C MET A 687 29.52 51.01 -4.44
N GLY A 688 30.02 51.09 -5.69
CA GLY A 688 30.48 52.33 -6.32
C GLY A 688 31.32 53.21 -5.39
N LYS A 689 30.99 54.50 -5.35
CA LYS A 689 31.49 55.44 -4.33
C LYS A 689 30.54 55.44 -3.13
N CYS A 690 30.81 54.58 -2.15
CA CYS A 690 30.15 54.59 -0.83
C CYS A 690 31.09 55.11 0.25
N ALA A 691 30.53 55.49 1.40
CA ALA A 691 31.33 55.76 2.59
C ALA A 691 32.05 54.50 3.11
N ASP A 692 33.24 54.71 3.68
CA ASP A 692 34.04 53.64 4.29
C ASP A 692 33.24 52.86 5.34
N GLY A 693 33.44 51.53 5.33
CA GLY A 693 32.74 50.59 6.22
C GLY A 693 31.34 50.17 5.75
N GLY A 694 30.93 50.56 4.53
CA GLY A 694 29.71 50.06 3.89
C GLY A 694 29.73 48.56 3.63
N GLN A 695 28.56 47.95 3.79
CA GLN A 695 28.32 46.51 3.63
C GLN A 695 27.28 46.26 2.52
N LEU A 696 27.53 45.24 1.72
CA LEU A 696 26.59 44.73 0.73
C LEU A 696 25.71 43.64 1.34
N PHE A 697 24.43 43.98 1.56
CA PHE A 697 23.40 43.02 1.91
C PHE A 697 22.80 42.46 0.63
N PHE A 698 22.79 41.14 0.48
CA PHE A 698 22.23 40.48 -0.69
C PHE A 698 21.09 39.54 -0.31
N SER A 699 20.01 39.62 -1.07
CA SER A 699 18.87 38.74 -0.92
C SER A 699 18.31 38.35 -2.29
N VAL A 700 17.92 37.10 -2.42
CA VAL A 700 17.40 36.53 -3.67
C VAL A 700 16.33 35.51 -3.38
N GLU A 701 15.16 35.67 -3.99
CA GLU A 701 14.06 34.72 -3.87
C GLU A 701 13.03 34.92 -4.98
N ARG A 702 12.03 34.02 -5.02
CA ARG A 702 10.83 34.23 -5.85
C ARG A 702 10.03 35.39 -5.29
N PHE A 703 9.37 36.16 -6.16
CA PHE A 703 8.56 37.31 -5.77
C PHE A 703 7.18 36.88 -5.22
N ASP A 704 7.22 36.12 -4.12
CA ASP A 704 6.11 35.46 -3.46
C ASP A 704 5.89 36.07 -2.07
N TYR A 705 4.65 36.24 -1.64
CA TYR A 705 4.33 36.84 -0.35
C TYR A 705 4.80 36.03 0.86
N THR A 706 5.08 34.73 0.70
CA THR A 706 5.65 33.88 1.77
C THR A 706 7.10 34.25 2.11
N LYS A 707 7.75 35.03 1.23
CA LYS A 707 9.18 35.37 1.33
C LYS A 707 9.47 36.61 2.19
N GLY A 708 8.45 37.27 2.73
CA GLY A 708 8.64 38.36 3.70
C GLY A 708 9.38 39.58 3.13
N ILE A 709 9.34 39.79 1.81
CA ILE A 709 10.06 40.89 1.13
C ILE A 709 9.52 42.24 1.58
N ALA A 710 8.19 42.38 1.72
CA ALA A 710 7.58 43.61 2.21
C ALA A 710 8.05 43.95 3.63
N GLU A 711 8.03 42.98 4.54
CA GLU A 711 8.47 43.14 5.92
C GLU A 711 9.96 43.48 6.01
N LYS A 712 10.79 42.80 5.20
CA LYS A 712 12.22 43.08 5.07
C LYS A 712 12.47 44.52 4.60
N LEU A 713 11.76 45.01 3.59
CA LEU A 713 11.89 46.39 3.12
C LEU A 713 11.42 47.41 4.17
N ARG A 714 10.34 47.13 4.90
CA ARG A 714 9.90 47.99 6.02
C ARG A 714 10.94 48.03 7.15
N ALA A 715 11.54 46.90 7.48
CA ALA A 715 12.64 46.83 8.44
C ALA A 715 13.90 47.57 7.92
N TRP A 716 14.18 47.50 6.62
CA TRP A 716 15.27 48.23 5.98
C TRP A 716 15.06 49.74 5.98
N GLN A 717 13.82 50.19 5.76
CA GLN A 717 13.44 51.59 5.96
C GLN A 717 13.67 52.01 7.41
N ARG A 718 13.20 51.19 8.37
CA ARG A 718 13.34 51.47 9.80
C ARG A 718 14.80 51.51 10.25
N TYR A 719 15.64 50.66 9.66
CA TYR A 719 17.08 50.60 9.88
C TYR A 719 17.75 51.96 9.65
N PHE A 720 17.51 52.61 8.51
CA PHE A 720 18.07 53.94 8.26
C PHE A 720 17.46 55.06 9.12
N GLU A 721 16.19 54.94 9.51
CA GLU A 721 15.59 55.88 10.46
C GLU A 721 16.20 55.78 11.86
N LYS A 722 16.59 54.58 12.28
CA LYS A 722 17.14 54.30 13.62
C LYS A 722 18.65 54.52 13.67
N TYR A 723 19.35 54.18 12.59
CA TYR A 723 20.80 54.25 12.45
C TYR A 723 21.18 55.13 11.24
N PRO A 724 20.91 56.45 11.30
CA PRO A 724 21.15 57.35 10.17
C PRO A 724 22.63 57.48 9.80
N ASP A 725 23.57 57.10 10.68
CA ASP A 725 25.01 57.04 10.42
C ASP A 725 25.42 55.96 9.41
N ARG A 726 24.48 55.08 9.05
CA ARG A 726 24.61 54.03 8.02
C ARG A 726 24.14 54.49 6.63
N ILE A 727 23.45 55.63 6.53
CA ILE A 727 23.06 56.22 5.24
C ILE A 727 24.32 56.58 4.43
N GLY A 728 24.36 56.22 3.15
CA GLY A 728 25.53 56.37 2.29
C GLY A 728 26.59 55.28 2.44
N LYS A 729 26.38 54.29 3.31
CA LYS A 729 27.30 53.15 3.53
C LYS A 729 26.73 51.85 3.00
N ASP A 730 25.59 51.42 3.54
CA ASP A 730 25.07 50.07 3.30
C ASP A 730 24.09 50.05 2.13
N VAL A 731 24.10 48.96 1.38
CA VAL A 731 23.20 48.75 0.23
C VAL A 731 22.52 47.41 0.39
N LEU A 732 21.19 47.39 0.27
CA LEU A 732 20.43 46.15 0.08
C LEU A 732 20.24 45.92 -1.41
N PHE A 733 20.82 44.84 -1.92
CA PHE A 733 20.50 44.33 -3.23
C PHE A 733 19.49 43.18 -3.12
N GLN A 734 18.24 43.44 -3.50
CA GLN A 734 17.15 42.48 -3.50
C GLN A 734 16.85 42.04 -4.94
N VAL A 735 16.98 40.75 -5.20
CA VAL A 735 16.51 40.09 -6.42
C VAL A 735 15.21 39.36 -6.09
N ALA A 736 14.11 39.74 -6.72
CA ALA A 736 12.78 39.17 -6.49
C ALA A 736 12.19 38.70 -7.83
N VAL A 737 12.42 37.44 -8.17
CA VAL A 737 12.07 36.92 -9.51
C VAL A 737 10.56 36.85 -9.69
N THR A 738 10.03 37.65 -10.61
CA THR A 738 8.59 37.75 -10.87
C THR A 738 7.99 36.40 -11.22
N ASN A 739 6.92 36.01 -10.53
CA ASN A 739 6.19 34.78 -10.76
C ASN A 739 4.68 34.96 -10.54
N ARG A 740 3.86 34.11 -11.17
CA ARG A 740 2.42 33.96 -10.88
C ARG A 740 1.59 35.26 -10.92
N ARG A 741 1.95 36.22 -11.76
CA ARG A 741 1.20 37.49 -11.90
C ARG A 741 -0.24 37.35 -12.38
N SER A 742 -0.63 36.18 -12.90
CA SER A 742 -2.02 35.86 -13.22
C SER A 742 -2.90 35.68 -11.98
N VAL A 743 -2.32 35.43 -10.80
CA VAL A 743 -3.04 35.32 -9.53
C VAL A 743 -3.09 36.69 -8.87
N GLU A 744 -4.30 37.18 -8.56
CA GLU A 744 -4.52 38.55 -8.08
C GLU A 744 -3.69 38.89 -6.84
N SER A 745 -3.68 38.02 -5.84
CA SER A 745 -2.94 38.22 -4.59
C SER A 745 -1.43 38.37 -4.81
N TYR A 746 -0.87 37.66 -5.79
CA TYR A 746 0.54 37.80 -6.17
C TYR A 746 0.79 39.13 -6.87
N ARG A 747 -0.05 39.51 -7.83
CA ARG A 747 0.10 40.77 -8.56
C ARG A 747 0.07 41.97 -7.62
N GLN A 748 -0.95 42.03 -6.76
CA GLN A 748 -1.11 43.12 -5.79
C GLN A 748 0.08 43.20 -4.83
N TYR A 749 0.49 42.07 -4.25
CA TYR A 749 1.67 42.03 -3.37
C TYR A 749 2.94 42.53 -4.09
N GLN A 750 3.15 42.13 -5.33
CA GLN A 750 4.32 42.55 -6.11
C GLN A 750 4.31 44.05 -6.40
N ASP A 751 3.16 44.61 -6.80
CA ASP A 751 3.01 46.05 -7.05
C ASP A 751 3.26 46.87 -5.76
N ASP A 752 2.69 46.43 -4.63
CA ASP A 752 2.88 47.08 -3.33
C ASP A 752 4.35 47.07 -2.87
N VAL A 753 5.06 45.95 -3.07
CA VAL A 753 6.49 45.81 -2.72
C VAL A 753 7.37 46.68 -3.61
N MET A 754 7.11 46.73 -4.92
CA MET A 754 7.87 47.60 -5.83
C MET A 754 7.67 49.08 -5.48
N ALA A 755 6.43 49.49 -5.16
CA ALA A 755 6.14 50.84 -4.70
C ALA A 755 6.87 51.18 -3.38
N LEU A 756 6.97 50.21 -2.46
CA LEU A 756 7.73 50.37 -1.22
C LEU A 756 9.24 50.53 -1.46
N ALA A 757 9.83 49.75 -2.37
CA ALA A 757 11.25 49.88 -2.70
C ALA A 757 11.56 51.27 -3.30
N GLU A 758 10.70 51.76 -4.19
CA GLU A 758 10.82 53.10 -4.78
C GLU A 758 10.67 54.21 -3.72
N LEU A 759 9.72 54.07 -2.80
CA LEU A 759 9.53 54.99 -1.68
C LEU A 759 10.79 55.09 -0.80
N ILE A 760 11.45 53.97 -0.51
CA ILE A 760 12.69 53.95 0.29
C ILE A 760 13.81 54.69 -0.45
N ASN A 761 13.96 54.45 -1.76
CA ASN A 761 14.95 55.14 -2.59
C ASN A 761 14.72 56.64 -2.70
N GLN A 762 13.45 57.09 -2.68
CA GLN A 762 13.11 58.52 -2.67
C GLN A 762 13.34 59.15 -1.29
N LYS A 763 13.07 58.40 -0.21
CA LYS A 763 13.14 58.89 1.17
C LYS A 763 14.58 59.10 1.64
N PHE A 764 15.48 58.15 1.39
CA PHE A 764 16.86 58.23 1.85
C PHE A 764 17.81 58.54 0.70
N HIS A 765 18.55 59.63 0.84
CA HIS A 765 19.60 60.04 -0.09
C HIS A 765 20.85 60.43 0.70
N SER A 766 22.02 60.24 0.09
CA SER A 766 23.28 60.73 0.66
C SER A 766 23.73 61.97 -0.09
N GLU A 767 23.86 63.09 0.61
CA GLU A 767 24.40 64.33 0.03
C GLU A 767 25.85 64.15 -0.45
N GLN A 768 26.63 63.34 0.26
CA GLN A 768 28.04 63.08 -0.04
C GLN A 768 28.22 62.07 -1.18
N TYR A 769 27.27 61.14 -1.34
CA TYR A 769 27.30 60.07 -2.34
C TYR A 769 26.00 60.08 -3.15
N PRO A 770 25.82 60.99 -4.12
CA PRO A 770 24.55 61.14 -4.85
C PRO A 770 24.13 59.92 -5.69
N GLU A 771 25.09 59.06 -6.05
CA GLU A 771 24.85 57.83 -6.81
C GLU A 771 24.45 56.66 -5.91
N TRP A 772 24.58 56.79 -4.58
CA TRP A 772 24.22 55.74 -3.63
C TRP A 772 22.70 55.56 -3.58
N LYS A 773 22.26 54.31 -3.67
CA LYS A 773 20.87 53.92 -3.46
C LYS A 773 20.76 52.99 -2.26
N PRO A 774 19.82 53.21 -1.33
CA PRO A 774 19.61 52.31 -0.20
C PRO A 774 19.14 50.93 -0.64
N VAL A 775 18.38 50.84 -1.74
CA VAL A 775 17.85 49.59 -2.29
C VAL A 775 18.08 49.51 -3.80
N ILE A 776 18.75 48.45 -4.23
CA ILE A 776 18.73 48.00 -5.63
C ILE A 776 17.72 46.86 -5.70
N PHE A 777 16.69 46.99 -6.53
CA PHE A 777 15.60 46.03 -6.62
C PHE A 777 15.50 45.50 -8.06
N GLU A 778 15.83 44.24 -8.25
CA GLU A 778 15.79 43.57 -9.56
C GLU A 778 14.68 42.53 -9.59
N THR A 779 13.87 42.56 -10.64
CA THR A 779 12.75 41.61 -10.80
C THR A 779 13.05 40.50 -11.80
N ASP A 780 14.14 40.68 -12.55
CA ASP A 780 14.68 39.67 -13.45
C ASP A 780 15.51 38.65 -12.68
N GLY A 781 15.44 37.38 -13.11
CA GLY A 781 16.27 36.33 -12.56
C GLY A 781 17.72 36.47 -13.01
N LEU A 782 18.65 36.08 -12.12
CA LEU A 782 20.07 36.01 -12.46
C LEU A 782 20.43 34.61 -12.99
N PRO A 783 21.22 34.50 -14.09
CA PRO A 783 21.84 33.24 -14.48
C PRO A 783 22.68 32.66 -13.33
N ARG A 784 22.75 31.34 -13.21
CA ARG A 784 23.38 30.66 -12.05
C ARG A 784 24.83 31.12 -11.78
N SER A 785 25.67 31.26 -12.80
CA SER A 785 27.06 31.74 -12.62
C SER A 785 27.11 33.15 -12.02
N ARG A 786 26.27 34.05 -12.55
CA ARG A 786 26.13 35.41 -12.06
C ARG A 786 25.53 35.45 -10.66
N LEU A 787 24.53 34.62 -10.36
CA LEU A 787 23.97 34.48 -9.02
C LEU A 787 25.05 34.10 -7.99
N ILE A 788 25.90 33.12 -8.31
CA ILE A 788 27.00 32.71 -7.44
C ILE A 788 28.06 33.81 -7.32
N ALA A 789 28.33 34.58 -8.38
CA ALA A 789 29.18 35.75 -8.29
C ALA A 789 28.62 36.81 -7.30
N HIS A 790 27.30 36.96 -7.20
CA HIS A 790 26.68 37.80 -6.15
C HIS A 790 26.82 37.20 -4.75
N TYR A 791 26.70 35.87 -4.60
CA TYR A 791 26.99 35.21 -3.32
C TYR A 791 28.44 35.44 -2.86
N LEU A 792 29.41 35.47 -3.78
CA LEU A 792 30.80 35.80 -3.47
C LEU A 792 31.02 37.29 -3.18
N ALA A 793 30.25 38.18 -3.83
CA ALA A 793 30.38 39.62 -3.69
C ALA A 793 29.77 40.18 -2.39
N MET A 794 28.75 39.52 -1.84
CA MET A 794 28.01 39.99 -0.68
C MET A 794 28.82 39.91 0.62
N ASP A 795 28.53 40.83 1.55
CA ASP A 795 29.07 40.78 2.92
C ASP A 795 28.09 40.10 3.89
N ILE A 796 26.78 40.27 3.65
CA ILE A 796 25.69 39.70 4.45
C ILE A 796 24.62 39.11 3.53
N GLY A 797 24.32 37.83 3.70
CA GLY A 797 23.16 37.19 3.11
C GLY A 797 21.90 37.46 3.95
N VAL A 798 20.78 37.78 3.32
CA VAL A 798 19.51 38.03 4.02
C VAL A 798 18.45 37.06 3.52
N VAL A 799 17.96 36.20 4.42
CA VAL A 799 16.96 35.18 4.14
C VAL A 799 15.88 35.25 5.23
N THR A 800 14.79 35.94 4.95
CA THR A 800 13.77 36.22 5.98
C THR A 800 12.34 35.90 5.53
N PRO A 801 12.08 34.68 5.04
CA PRO A 801 10.73 34.27 4.70
C PRO A 801 9.82 34.30 5.94
N SER A 802 8.53 34.55 5.74
CA SER A 802 7.53 34.47 6.80
C SER A 802 7.39 33.04 7.29
N LYS A 803 7.23 32.09 6.36
CA LYS A 803 7.33 30.64 6.57
C LYS A 803 7.86 30.01 5.29
N ASP A 804 8.77 29.05 5.41
CA ASP A 804 9.33 28.31 4.28
C ASP A 804 9.64 26.89 4.73
N GLY A 805 9.24 25.88 3.96
CA GLY A 805 9.41 24.48 4.34
C GLY A 805 10.90 24.18 4.48
N MET A 806 11.67 24.57 3.46
CA MET A 806 13.12 24.62 3.50
C MET A 806 13.63 25.75 2.61
N ASN A 807 14.49 26.61 3.14
CA ASN A 807 15.08 27.70 2.36
C ASN A 807 16.47 27.31 1.85
N LEU A 808 16.55 26.96 0.57
CA LEU A 808 17.82 26.52 -0.02
C LEU A 808 18.80 27.68 -0.25
N VAL A 809 18.32 28.91 -0.44
CA VAL A 809 19.16 30.09 -0.71
C VAL A 809 20.17 30.34 0.42
N ALA A 810 19.75 30.21 1.68
CA ALA A 810 20.67 30.33 2.82
C ALA A 810 21.82 29.31 2.76
N LYS A 811 21.53 28.08 2.29
CA LYS A 811 22.55 27.04 2.12
C LYS A 811 23.48 27.38 0.95
N GLU A 812 22.92 27.79 -0.19
CA GLU A 812 23.68 28.20 -1.37
C GLU A 812 24.67 29.32 -1.05
N MET A 813 24.19 30.33 -0.33
CA MET A 813 24.97 31.48 0.14
C MET A 813 26.19 31.04 0.96
N LEU A 814 25.99 30.27 2.04
CA LEU A 814 27.07 29.88 2.95
C LEU A 814 27.98 28.77 2.41
N VAL A 815 27.47 27.96 1.47
CA VAL A 815 28.30 27.00 0.73
C VAL A 815 29.26 27.73 -0.22
N CYS A 816 28.79 28.75 -0.94
CA CYS A 816 29.62 29.51 -1.88
C CYS A 816 30.55 30.49 -1.17
N ASN A 817 30.05 31.17 -0.14
CA ASN A 817 30.75 32.22 0.58
C ASN A 817 30.64 32.02 2.10
N PRO A 818 31.48 31.17 2.71
CA PRO A 818 31.52 30.97 4.16
C PRO A 818 32.08 32.18 4.95
N THR A 819 32.49 33.25 4.27
CA THR A 819 32.99 34.47 4.93
C THR A 819 31.89 35.53 5.15
N ALA A 820 30.70 35.31 4.58
CA ALA A 820 29.57 36.21 4.74
C ALA A 820 28.85 35.99 6.09
N SER A 821 28.28 37.07 6.63
CA SER A 821 27.29 36.94 7.71
C SER A 821 25.93 36.51 7.14
N LEU A 822 25.05 35.98 8.00
CA LEU A 822 23.69 35.60 7.62
C LEU A 822 22.67 36.23 8.56
N VAL A 823 21.66 36.89 7.98
CA VAL A 823 20.42 37.28 8.67
C VAL A 823 19.34 36.28 8.26
N LEU A 824 18.84 35.52 9.23
CA LEU A 824 17.95 34.38 8.99
C LEU A 824 16.70 34.45 9.88
N SER A 825 15.50 34.38 9.28
CA SER A 825 14.27 34.33 10.08
C SER A 825 13.95 32.92 10.57
N THR A 826 13.29 32.82 11.72
CA THR A 826 12.72 31.56 12.27
C THR A 826 11.64 30.95 11.36
N GLY A 827 11.17 31.71 10.37
CA GLY A 827 10.27 31.25 9.31
C GLY A 827 10.92 30.25 8.36
N ALA A 828 12.24 30.31 8.16
CA ALA A 828 12.97 29.43 7.24
C ALA A 828 13.22 28.04 7.84
N GLY A 829 12.90 26.96 7.11
CA GLY A 829 13.24 25.60 7.55
C GLY A 829 14.74 25.37 7.81
N THR A 830 15.61 26.09 7.10
CA THR A 830 17.06 26.07 7.33
C THR A 830 17.42 26.58 8.72
N GLU A 831 16.68 27.56 9.23
CA GLU A 831 16.86 28.08 10.58
C GLU A 831 16.53 27.01 11.62
N VAL A 832 15.44 26.27 11.41
CA VAL A 832 15.06 25.14 12.28
C VAL A 832 16.12 24.06 12.27
N GLN A 833 16.65 23.72 11.09
CA GLN A 833 17.74 22.74 10.96
C GLN A 833 19.01 23.19 11.72
N LEU A 834 19.46 24.42 11.51
CA LEU A 834 20.66 24.97 12.17
C LEU A 834 20.47 25.10 13.69
N SER A 835 19.27 25.46 14.13
CA SER A 835 18.91 25.53 15.55
C SER A 835 18.99 24.17 16.23
N ASN A 836 18.43 23.14 15.59
CA ASN A 836 18.47 21.77 16.10
C ASN A 836 19.90 21.22 16.14
N ALA A 837 20.74 21.65 15.21
CA ALA A 837 22.18 21.36 15.18
C ALA A 837 23.02 22.29 16.08
N GLN A 838 22.39 23.03 17.00
CA GLN A 838 23.03 23.86 18.04
C GLN A 838 23.83 25.09 17.56
N PHE A 839 23.71 25.50 16.29
CA PHE A 839 24.34 26.72 15.75
C PHE A 839 23.75 28.04 16.26
N TYR A 840 22.68 27.97 17.06
CA TYR A 840 22.09 29.11 17.74
C TYR A 840 21.73 28.72 19.18
N SER A 841 22.77 28.55 20.00
CA SER A 841 22.66 28.25 21.43
C SER A 841 23.51 29.20 22.25
N GLU A 842 23.18 29.36 23.54
CA GLU A 842 24.01 30.17 24.45
C GLU A 842 25.38 29.54 24.71
N GLN A 843 25.49 28.21 24.57
CA GLN A 843 26.71 27.45 24.87
C GLN A 843 27.69 27.41 23.70
N GLU A 844 27.21 27.09 22.49
CA GLU A 844 28.06 26.91 21.30
C GLU A 844 28.22 28.18 20.45
N GLY A 845 27.40 29.19 20.73
CA GLY A 845 27.40 30.51 20.09
C GLY A 845 26.24 30.73 19.12
N LYS A 846 25.96 32.01 18.84
CA LYS A 846 24.97 32.46 17.85
C LYS A 846 25.68 32.70 16.52
N CYS A 847 25.69 31.72 15.64
CA CYS A 847 26.46 31.76 14.38
C CYS A 847 25.79 32.56 13.25
N TYR A 848 24.62 33.16 13.50
CA TYR A 848 23.89 34.01 12.56
C TYR A 848 22.98 34.97 13.31
N HIS A 849 22.48 36.00 12.64
CA HIS A 849 21.54 36.97 13.18
C HIS A 849 20.10 36.47 12.99
N ARG A 850 19.48 35.98 14.07
CA ARG A 850 18.12 35.43 14.04
C ARG A 850 17.06 36.52 14.10
N VAL A 851 16.14 36.50 13.15
CA VAL A 851 14.92 37.32 13.15
C VAL A 851 13.75 36.47 13.64
N GLU A 852 13.32 36.70 14.88
CA GLU A 852 12.24 35.91 15.50
C GLU A 852 10.85 36.25 14.94
N ASP A 853 10.58 37.55 14.76
CA ASP A 853 9.35 38.07 14.17
C ASP A 853 9.69 39.11 13.10
N ILE A 854 9.42 38.77 11.84
CA ILE A 854 9.69 39.66 10.71
C ILE A 854 8.78 40.91 10.73
N ALA A 855 7.63 40.87 11.40
CA ALA A 855 6.73 42.01 11.52
C ALA A 855 7.24 43.03 12.55
N ASN A 856 8.13 42.62 13.47
CA ASN A 856 8.78 43.52 14.41
C ASN A 856 9.95 44.25 13.73
N THR A 857 9.61 45.33 13.02
CA THR A 857 10.59 46.14 12.26
C THR A 857 11.67 46.76 13.16
N GLU A 858 11.41 46.99 14.44
CA GLU A 858 12.41 47.52 15.38
C GLU A 858 13.52 46.50 15.66
N ALA A 859 13.16 45.28 16.08
CA ALA A 859 14.12 44.22 16.34
C ALA A 859 14.81 43.74 15.05
N PHE A 860 14.10 43.78 13.91
CA PHE A 860 14.67 43.42 12.63
C PHE A 860 15.69 44.48 12.15
N ALA A 861 15.41 45.77 12.33
CA ALA A 861 16.39 46.83 12.11
C ALA A 861 17.66 46.66 12.97
N ASP A 862 17.50 46.23 14.23
CA ASP A 862 18.65 45.96 15.13
C ASP A 862 19.49 44.77 14.64
N ASN A 863 18.86 43.76 14.05
CA ASN A 863 19.56 42.64 13.41
C ASN A 863 20.37 43.10 12.19
N PHE A 864 19.82 44.00 11.35
CA PHE A 864 20.58 44.59 10.25
C PHE A 864 21.80 45.36 10.76
N PHE A 865 21.63 46.16 11.82
CA PHE A 865 22.74 46.90 12.42
C PHE A 865 23.81 45.98 13.00
N ALA A 866 23.41 44.93 13.72
CA ALA A 866 24.33 43.94 14.27
C ALA A 866 25.13 43.25 13.15
N ALA A 867 24.46 42.83 12.06
CA ALA A 867 25.12 42.20 10.92
C ALA A 867 26.06 43.17 10.18
N ALA A 868 25.67 44.45 10.05
CA ALA A 868 26.51 45.47 9.41
C ALA A 868 27.80 45.75 10.20
N THR A 869 27.74 45.62 11.53
CA THR A 869 28.83 45.99 12.45
C THR A 869 29.61 44.80 12.98
N GLU A 870 29.18 43.57 12.70
CA GLU A 870 29.90 42.34 13.05
C GLU A 870 31.31 42.33 12.42
N SER A 871 32.33 41.95 13.18
CA SER A 871 33.70 41.92 12.67
C SER A 871 33.87 40.82 11.61
N LYS A 872 34.76 41.04 10.62
CA LYS A 872 35.05 40.02 9.59
C LYS A 872 35.58 38.71 10.17
N GLU A 873 36.36 38.78 11.26
CA GLU A 873 36.88 37.60 11.95
C GLU A 873 35.74 36.75 12.52
N THR A 874 34.76 37.38 13.17
CA THR A 874 33.58 36.72 13.72
C THR A 874 32.74 36.08 12.62
N ARG A 875 32.47 36.81 11.52
CA ARG A 875 31.73 36.29 10.35
C ARG A 875 32.38 35.03 9.79
N ASN A 876 33.69 35.09 9.53
CA ASN A 876 34.44 33.96 8.98
C ASN A 876 34.33 32.72 9.88
N LYS A 877 34.52 32.91 11.20
CA LYS A 877 34.42 31.80 12.17
C LYS A 877 33.03 31.17 12.19
N HIS A 878 31.97 31.99 12.12
CA HIS A 878 30.59 31.51 12.12
C HIS A 878 30.22 30.79 10.81
N GLY A 879 30.54 31.39 9.67
CA GLY A 879 30.22 30.82 8.37
C GLY A 879 31.02 29.56 8.06
N GLU A 880 32.28 29.44 8.51
CA GLU A 880 33.07 28.21 8.37
C GLU A 880 32.46 27.03 9.12
N LYS A 881 31.98 27.25 10.35
CA LYS A 881 31.27 26.22 11.14
C LYS A 881 30.01 25.72 10.41
N ILE A 882 29.18 26.63 9.91
CA ILE A 882 27.95 26.25 9.20
C ILE A 882 28.29 25.56 7.87
N ASN A 883 29.30 26.04 7.15
CA ASN A 883 29.74 25.46 5.89
C ASN A 883 30.20 23.99 6.05
N GLN A 884 30.95 23.68 7.11
CA GLN A 884 31.36 22.31 7.42
C GLN A 884 30.15 21.39 7.64
N PHE A 885 29.14 21.85 8.38
CA PHE A 885 27.90 21.11 8.58
C PHE A 885 27.13 20.90 7.26
N LEU A 886 26.95 21.96 6.48
CA LEU A 886 26.24 21.87 5.20
C LEU A 886 26.94 20.93 4.22
N CYS A 887 28.28 20.90 4.19
CA CYS A 887 29.05 20.02 3.31
C CYS A 887 28.88 18.52 3.63
N VAL A 888 28.49 18.17 4.85
CA VAL A 888 28.14 16.79 5.22
C VAL A 888 26.68 16.49 4.85
N HIS A 889 25.79 17.49 4.96
CA HIS A 889 24.36 17.36 4.72
C HIS A 889 23.93 17.83 3.33
N ASP A 890 24.33 17.08 2.31
CA ASP A 890 24.01 17.36 0.91
C ASP A 890 22.65 16.78 0.46
N ILE A 891 22.40 16.84 -0.85
CA ILE A 891 21.12 16.45 -1.44
C ILE A 891 20.94 14.94 -1.54
N ASP A 892 22.04 14.19 -1.64
CA ASP A 892 22.02 12.74 -1.79
C ASP A 892 21.59 12.10 -0.45
N GLU A 893 22.11 12.64 0.67
CA GLU A 893 21.69 12.22 2.02
C GLU A 893 20.17 12.37 2.23
N TRP A 894 19.55 13.47 1.76
CA TRP A 894 18.10 13.66 1.89
C TRP A 894 17.30 12.56 1.19
N SER A 895 17.66 12.23 -0.05
CA SER A 895 16.96 11.17 -0.80
C SER A 895 17.22 9.80 -0.19
N ASP A 896 18.46 9.52 0.22
CA ASP A 896 18.84 8.23 0.78
C ASP A 896 18.11 7.99 2.12
N GLN A 897 18.06 8.99 3.01
CA GLN A 897 17.35 8.88 4.28
C GLN A 897 15.84 8.67 4.09
N PHE A 898 15.20 9.41 3.18
CA PHE A 898 13.76 9.23 2.94
C PHE A 898 13.45 7.85 2.34
N LEU A 899 14.25 7.43 1.35
CA LEU A 899 14.07 6.15 0.66
C LEU A 899 14.50 4.95 1.51
N ASP A 900 15.28 5.15 2.57
CA ASP A 900 15.72 4.08 3.47
C ASP A 900 14.51 3.29 4.01
N PRO A 901 14.39 1.97 3.72
CA PRO A 901 13.32 1.14 4.25
C PRO A 901 13.32 1.04 5.79
N LYS A 902 14.46 1.25 6.47
CA LYS A 902 14.64 1.01 7.93
C LYS A 902 13.74 1.85 8.82
N TRP A 903 13.42 3.08 8.41
CA TRP A 903 12.60 3.96 9.24
C TRP A 903 11.10 3.67 9.12
N THR A 904 10.65 2.73 8.30
CA THR A 904 9.21 2.39 8.20
C THR A 904 8.67 1.64 9.41
N HIS A 905 7.38 1.77 9.68
CA HIS A 905 6.65 0.91 10.64
C HIS A 905 6.57 -0.55 10.18
N GLU A 906 6.82 -0.83 8.89
CA GLU A 906 6.90 -2.19 8.34
C GLU A 906 8.16 -2.92 8.83
N VAL A 907 9.19 -2.18 9.27
CA VAL A 907 10.41 -2.75 9.84
C VAL A 907 10.23 -2.98 11.34
N ILE A 908 10.51 -4.20 11.80
CA ILE A 908 10.68 -4.48 13.22
C ILE A 908 11.90 -3.67 13.70
N SER A 909 11.68 -2.65 14.53
CA SER A 909 12.76 -1.86 15.12
C SER A 909 13.56 -2.70 16.11
N GLU A 910 14.86 -2.46 16.20
CA GLU A 910 15.68 -2.99 17.30
C GLU A 910 15.04 -2.64 18.65
N CYS A 911 14.89 -3.59 19.56
CA CYS A 911 14.34 -3.35 20.88
C CYS A 911 14.95 -4.31 21.91
N GLU A 912 15.22 -3.78 23.10
CA GLU A 912 15.66 -4.59 24.23
C GLU A 912 14.51 -5.42 24.77
N VAL A 913 14.68 -6.74 24.76
CA VAL A 913 13.69 -7.70 25.24
C VAL A 913 14.02 -8.05 26.69
N LYS A 914 13.48 -7.28 27.63
CA LYS A 914 13.61 -7.52 29.08
C LYS A 914 12.40 -8.23 29.65
N GLN A 915 11.24 -8.00 29.05
CA GLN A 915 9.97 -8.44 29.59
C GLN A 915 9.35 -9.56 28.77
N LEU A 916 8.57 -10.40 29.45
CA LEU A 916 7.88 -11.53 28.83
C LEU A 916 6.91 -11.07 27.73
N GLY A 917 6.12 -10.01 27.97
CA GLY A 917 5.20 -9.47 26.96
C GLY A 917 5.91 -8.96 25.70
N GLN A 918 7.09 -8.36 25.86
CA GLN A 918 7.91 -7.88 24.74
C GLN A 918 8.41 -9.03 23.87
N PHE A 919 8.85 -10.13 24.49
CA PHE A 919 9.32 -11.32 23.77
C PHE A 919 8.22 -11.91 22.88
N TYR A 920 7.03 -12.13 23.43
CA TYR A 920 5.90 -12.64 22.66
C TYR A 920 5.41 -11.66 21.58
N GLY A 921 5.41 -10.36 21.88
CA GLY A 921 5.12 -9.32 20.89
C GLY A 921 6.11 -9.31 19.73
N LEU A 922 7.41 -9.55 19.99
CA LEU A 922 8.43 -9.70 18.96
C LEU A 922 8.19 -10.96 18.12
N MET A 923 7.94 -12.10 18.76
CA MET A 923 7.69 -13.38 18.06
C MET A 923 6.45 -13.36 17.16
N ASN A 924 5.39 -12.66 17.58
CA ASN A 924 4.22 -12.47 16.72
C ASN A 924 4.56 -11.62 15.49
N ARG A 925 5.36 -10.56 15.66
CA ARG A 925 5.82 -9.72 14.54
C ARG A 925 6.71 -10.50 13.57
N THR A 926 7.64 -11.33 14.06
CA THR A 926 8.47 -12.18 13.19
C THR A 926 7.63 -13.23 12.45
N ALA A 927 6.58 -13.77 13.08
CA ALA A 927 5.63 -14.66 12.40
C ALA A 927 4.89 -13.97 11.24
N GLN A 928 4.51 -12.71 11.40
CA GLN A 928 3.87 -11.92 10.33
C GLN A 928 4.85 -11.64 9.19
N VAL A 929 6.08 -11.22 9.50
CA VAL A 929 7.14 -11.01 8.51
C VAL A 929 7.42 -12.29 7.71
N ARG A 930 7.58 -13.42 8.40
CA ARG A 930 7.81 -14.73 7.74
C ARG A 930 6.64 -15.14 6.84
N ARG A 931 5.39 -14.91 7.25
CA ARG A 931 4.22 -15.14 6.38
C ARG A 931 4.28 -14.33 5.10
N GLN A 932 4.60 -13.05 5.21
CA GLN A 932 4.70 -12.15 4.06
C GLN A 932 5.84 -12.58 3.11
N ILE A 933 7.00 -12.96 3.66
CA ILE A 933 8.10 -13.55 2.88
C ILE A 933 7.60 -14.77 2.11
N VAL A 934 6.97 -15.74 2.79
CA VAL A 934 6.48 -16.98 2.16
C VAL A 934 5.46 -16.67 1.06
N GLU A 935 4.52 -15.75 1.32
CA GLU A 935 3.53 -15.33 0.34
C GLU A 935 4.18 -14.69 -0.89
N CYS A 936 5.16 -13.80 -0.70
CA CYS A 936 5.95 -13.20 -1.78
C CYS A 936 6.64 -14.27 -2.63
N VAL A 937 7.41 -15.16 -2.00
CA VAL A 937 8.17 -16.21 -2.71
C VAL A 937 7.25 -17.14 -3.49
N LEU A 938 6.15 -17.62 -2.88
CA LEU A 938 5.25 -18.56 -3.54
C LEU A 938 4.47 -17.95 -4.71
N LYS A 939 4.23 -16.63 -4.67
CA LYS A 939 3.59 -15.87 -5.74
C LYS A 939 4.55 -15.37 -6.82
N GLY A 940 5.87 -15.50 -6.62
CA GLY A 940 6.89 -14.94 -7.50
C GLY A 940 6.95 -13.41 -7.44
N LEU A 941 6.65 -12.84 -6.27
CA LEU A 941 6.82 -11.41 -6.00
C LEU A 941 8.22 -11.18 -5.42
N PRO A 942 8.90 -10.08 -5.80
CA PRO A 942 10.24 -9.79 -5.31
C PRO A 942 10.26 -9.46 -3.82
N ILE A 943 11.29 -9.96 -3.14
CA ILE A 943 11.54 -9.72 -1.71
C ILE A 943 11.98 -8.28 -1.50
N ARG A 944 11.22 -7.55 -0.68
CA ARG A 944 11.53 -6.17 -0.30
C ARG A 944 12.63 -6.13 0.77
N PRO A 945 13.49 -5.08 0.78
CA PRO A 945 14.59 -4.98 1.74
C PRO A 945 14.17 -4.98 3.22
N HIS A 946 12.98 -4.46 3.54
CA HIS A 946 12.48 -4.33 4.92
C HIS A 946 12.33 -5.69 5.65
N PHE A 947 12.13 -6.79 4.93
CA PHE A 947 12.06 -8.13 5.50
C PHE A 947 13.39 -8.56 6.12
N LYS A 948 14.49 -8.32 5.38
CA LYS A 948 15.84 -8.60 5.87
C LYS A 948 16.14 -7.78 7.12
N PHE A 949 15.89 -6.47 7.06
CA PHE A 949 16.09 -5.59 8.23
C PHE A 949 15.24 -6.00 9.44
N SER A 950 14.01 -6.44 9.23
CA SER A 950 13.14 -6.89 10.34
C SER A 950 13.68 -8.13 11.04
N LEU A 951 14.16 -9.12 10.27
CA LEU A 951 14.76 -10.33 10.83
C LEU A 951 16.14 -10.06 11.43
N GLU A 952 16.94 -9.18 10.82
CA GLU A 952 18.21 -8.70 11.39
C GLU A 952 17.97 -8.00 12.72
N ASN A 953 17.09 -7.01 12.79
CA ASN A 953 16.82 -6.28 14.03
C ASN A 953 16.23 -7.16 15.15
N ALA A 954 15.49 -8.22 14.78
CA ALA A 954 15.02 -9.22 15.74
C ALA A 954 16.16 -10.12 16.25
N LYS A 955 17.20 -10.37 15.43
CA LYS A 955 18.33 -11.27 15.70
C LYS A 955 19.59 -10.59 16.28
N VAL A 956 20.20 -9.66 15.52
CA VAL A 956 21.58 -9.06 15.59
C VAL A 956 21.95 -8.54 16.98
N THR A 957 23.06 -8.84 17.68
CA THR A 957 24.43 -9.35 17.39
C THR A 957 25.36 -8.36 16.66
N ARG A 958 25.75 -7.27 17.32
CA ARG A 958 26.85 -6.43 16.80
C ARG A 958 28.20 -7.11 17.10
N GLN A 959 29.02 -7.30 16.07
CA GLN A 959 30.43 -7.69 16.23
C GLN A 959 31.20 -6.56 16.91
N ALA A 960 32.08 -6.92 17.85
CA ALA A 960 32.69 -6.06 18.87
C ALA A 960 33.67 -4.95 18.40
N ASN A 961 33.59 -4.45 17.16
CA ASN A 961 34.59 -3.49 16.64
C ASN A 961 34.10 -2.03 16.47
N ASP A 962 32.83 -1.71 16.70
CA ASP A 962 32.36 -0.31 16.73
C ASP A 962 32.32 0.21 18.18
N SER A 963 33.40 0.87 18.63
CA SER A 963 33.57 1.32 20.02
C SER A 963 32.75 2.55 20.43
N GLU A 964 31.87 3.08 19.58
CA GLU A 964 31.17 4.36 19.84
C GLU A 964 29.65 4.25 20.02
N CYS A 965 29.03 3.06 19.99
CA CYS A 965 27.58 2.95 20.19
C CYS A 965 27.21 2.38 21.57
N THR A 966 26.69 3.25 22.42
CA THR A 966 26.18 2.96 23.76
C THR A 966 24.98 2.00 23.70
N THR A 967 25.19 0.75 24.10
CA THR A 967 24.19 -0.24 24.56
C THR A 967 22.93 -0.36 23.70
N LEU A 968 23.00 -1.13 22.61
CA LEU A 968 21.81 -1.57 21.85
C LEU A 968 21.69 -3.09 21.95
N THR A 969 20.62 -3.56 22.60
CA THR A 969 20.37 -4.96 22.91
C THR A 969 19.12 -5.49 22.16
N SER A 970 19.26 -6.55 21.35
CA SER A 970 18.25 -7.45 20.76
C SER A 970 18.24 -8.84 21.46
N LEU A 971 17.49 -9.83 20.95
CA LEU A 971 17.41 -11.19 21.49
C LEU A 971 18.77 -11.80 21.86
N GLU A 972 19.74 -11.82 20.93
CA GLU A 972 21.04 -12.46 21.19
C GLU A 972 21.85 -11.67 22.22
N THR A 973 21.89 -10.35 22.11
CA THR A 973 22.61 -9.49 23.06
C THR A 973 21.91 -9.35 24.42
N SER A 974 20.62 -9.69 24.52
CA SER A 974 19.87 -9.84 25.77
C SER A 974 20.20 -11.15 26.47
N CYS A 975 20.84 -12.11 25.80
CA CYS A 975 21.46 -13.25 26.43
C CYS A 975 22.85 -12.90 26.99
N PRO A 976 23.29 -13.53 28.09
CA PRO A 976 24.68 -13.47 28.51
C PRO A 976 25.63 -13.91 27.38
N GLU A 977 26.78 -13.25 27.27
CA GLU A 977 27.76 -13.49 26.20
C GLU A 977 28.12 -14.99 26.08
N GLY A 978 28.01 -15.53 24.86
CA GLY A 978 28.26 -16.94 24.57
C GLY A 978 27.14 -17.90 24.98
N THR A 979 25.96 -17.41 25.39
CA THR A 979 24.80 -18.24 25.75
C THR A 979 23.57 -17.89 24.93
N SER A 980 22.65 -18.85 24.77
CA SER A 980 21.31 -18.65 24.20
C SER A 980 20.21 -18.55 25.27
N LYS A 981 20.61 -18.33 26.53
CA LYS A 981 19.68 -18.30 27.68
C LYS A 981 19.16 -16.88 27.91
N LEU A 982 17.98 -16.59 27.38
CA LEU A 982 17.30 -15.32 27.57
C LEU A 982 16.58 -15.31 28.93
N THR A 983 16.92 -14.35 29.79
CA THR A 983 16.25 -14.19 31.10
C THR A 983 15.31 -12.99 31.06
N LEU A 984 14.01 -13.24 31.22
CA LEU A 984 12.94 -12.26 31.12
C LEU A 984 12.32 -12.00 32.49
N GLU A 985 12.09 -10.73 32.78
CA GLU A 985 11.31 -10.28 33.93
C GLU A 985 9.81 -10.30 33.57
N ALA A 986 8.95 -10.54 34.55
CA ALA A 986 7.52 -10.32 34.34
C ALA A 986 7.20 -8.82 34.32
N ASP A 987 6.21 -8.44 33.50
CA ASP A 987 5.78 -7.05 33.34
C ASP A 987 5.44 -6.41 34.70
N GLU A 988 5.72 -5.12 34.94
CA GLU A 988 5.41 -4.45 36.22
C GLU A 988 3.92 -4.54 36.60
N GLU A 989 3.05 -4.60 35.60
CA GLU A 989 1.60 -4.78 35.74
C GLU A 989 1.20 -6.19 36.18
N SER A 990 2.11 -7.17 36.14
CA SER A 990 1.86 -8.55 36.57
C SER A 990 1.74 -8.69 38.09
N GLY A 991 1.98 -7.62 38.87
CA GLY A 991 1.83 -7.67 40.33
C GLY A 991 2.78 -8.67 41.01
N GLU A 992 3.82 -9.10 40.30
CA GLU A 992 4.83 -10.04 40.79
C GLU A 992 5.83 -9.35 41.73
N GLU A 993 6.47 -10.13 42.61
CA GLU A 993 7.57 -9.62 43.43
C GLU A 993 8.68 -9.08 42.50
N LYS A 994 9.13 -7.85 42.74
CA LYS A 994 10.26 -7.25 42.00
C LYS A 994 11.42 -8.25 41.95
N GLY A 995 11.73 -8.76 40.74
CA GLY A 995 12.81 -9.71 40.50
C GLY A 995 12.39 -11.12 40.09
N PHE A 996 11.11 -11.41 39.88
CA PHE A 996 10.70 -12.69 39.27
C PHE A 996 11.21 -12.79 37.82
N LYS A 997 11.97 -13.85 37.54
CA LYS A 997 12.69 -14.05 36.27
C LYS A 997 12.41 -15.43 35.71
N ILE A 998 12.16 -15.51 34.41
CA ILE A 998 12.02 -16.75 33.64
C ILE A 998 13.16 -16.84 32.65
N THR A 999 13.78 -18.01 32.53
CA THR A 999 14.86 -18.23 31.56
C THR A 999 14.41 -19.19 30.47
N TYR A 1000 14.48 -18.73 29.21
CA TYR A 1000 14.27 -19.53 28.01
C TYR A 1000 15.60 -19.80 27.30
N ASP A 1001 15.75 -21.00 26.75
CA ASP A 1001 16.82 -21.28 25.78
C ASP A 1001 16.29 -20.99 24.37
N ILE A 1002 16.75 -19.92 23.74
CA ILE A 1002 16.27 -19.46 22.43
C ILE A 1002 17.21 -19.86 21.29
N HIS A 1003 18.10 -20.84 21.50
CA HIS A 1003 19.08 -21.27 20.50
C HIS A 1003 18.43 -21.62 19.15
N ASP A 1004 17.36 -22.42 19.19
CA ASP A 1004 16.63 -22.82 17.99
C ASP A 1004 16.07 -21.62 17.23
N GLU A 1005 15.49 -20.65 17.93
CA GLU A 1005 14.89 -19.48 17.27
C GLU A 1005 15.95 -18.59 16.62
N LEU A 1006 17.10 -18.37 17.27
CA LEU A 1006 18.24 -17.64 16.69
C LEU A 1006 18.79 -18.36 15.45
N SER A 1007 18.93 -19.69 15.53
CA SER A 1007 19.38 -20.53 14.41
C SER A 1007 18.40 -20.49 13.24
N GLU A 1008 17.10 -20.54 13.48
CA GLU A 1008 16.08 -20.46 12.44
C GLU A 1008 15.99 -19.06 11.81
N MET A 1009 16.17 -17.98 12.59
CA MET A 1009 16.30 -16.62 12.04
C MET A 1009 17.53 -16.49 11.13
N GLU A 1010 18.65 -17.10 11.50
CA GLU A 1010 19.86 -17.10 10.67
C GLU A 1010 19.67 -17.83 9.34
N LYS A 1011 19.01 -18.99 9.38
CA LYS A 1011 18.65 -19.74 8.16
C LYS A 1011 17.69 -18.94 7.27
N ASP A 1012 16.71 -18.23 7.86
CA ASP A 1012 15.83 -17.34 7.10
C ASP A 1012 16.59 -16.18 6.45
N LEU A 1013 17.57 -15.58 7.13
CA LEU A 1013 18.43 -14.53 6.56
C LEU A 1013 19.31 -15.06 5.42
N ALA A 1014 19.86 -16.27 5.57
CA ALA A 1014 20.60 -16.95 4.52
C ALA A 1014 19.68 -17.28 3.33
N PHE A 1015 18.45 -17.71 3.60
CA PHE A 1015 17.42 -17.94 2.57
C PHE A 1015 17.03 -16.68 1.81
N LEU A 1016 16.82 -15.55 2.49
CA LEU A 1016 16.56 -14.27 1.83
C LEU A 1016 17.72 -13.86 0.93
N SER A 1017 18.96 -14.03 1.40
CA SER A 1017 20.17 -13.75 0.62
C SER A 1017 20.26 -14.67 -0.61
N PHE A 1018 19.94 -15.96 -0.45
CA PHE A 1018 19.89 -16.92 -1.54
C PHE A 1018 18.84 -16.55 -2.60
N ILE A 1019 17.60 -16.23 -2.20
CA ILE A 1019 16.52 -15.87 -3.15
C ILE A 1019 16.83 -14.58 -3.92
N GLN A 1020 17.58 -13.67 -3.30
CA GLN A 1020 18.00 -12.42 -3.93
C GLN A 1020 19.31 -12.56 -4.74
N SER A 1021 19.97 -13.73 -4.69
CA SER A 1021 21.20 -13.99 -5.44
C SER A 1021 20.90 -14.38 -6.90
N ASP A 1022 21.91 -14.27 -7.76
CA ASP A 1022 21.81 -14.77 -9.15
C ASP A 1022 21.65 -16.30 -9.21
N GLU A 1023 21.92 -17.01 -8.10
CA GLU A 1023 21.78 -18.46 -7.95
C GLU A 1023 20.44 -18.90 -7.35
N TYR A 1024 19.46 -18.00 -7.17
CA TYR A 1024 18.14 -18.33 -6.61
C TYR A 1024 17.40 -19.48 -7.33
N GLU A 1025 17.81 -19.76 -8.57
CA GLU A 1025 17.30 -20.86 -9.38
C GLU A 1025 17.85 -22.24 -8.94
N ASN A 1026 18.96 -22.27 -8.20
CA ASN A 1026 19.71 -23.46 -7.84
C ASN A 1026 19.24 -24.05 -6.50
N ALA A 1027 18.32 -25.01 -6.58
CA ALA A 1027 17.85 -25.74 -5.40
C ALA A 1027 18.96 -26.46 -4.63
N GLU A 1028 20.03 -26.91 -5.31
CA GLU A 1028 21.17 -27.55 -4.63
C GLU A 1028 21.95 -26.53 -3.81
N GLU A 1029 22.15 -25.31 -4.30
CA GLU A 1029 22.83 -24.26 -3.54
C GLU A 1029 22.03 -23.83 -2.30
N PHE A 1030 20.71 -23.81 -2.42
CA PHE A 1030 19.85 -23.62 -1.26
C PHE A 1030 19.99 -24.76 -0.24
N ILE A 1031 20.03 -26.01 -0.69
CA ILE A 1031 20.26 -27.18 0.18
C ILE A 1031 21.64 -27.10 0.83
N LYS A 1032 22.69 -26.68 0.10
CA LYS A 1032 24.03 -26.45 0.68
C LYS A 1032 24.01 -25.35 1.74
N THR A 1033 23.27 -24.27 1.49
CA THR A 1033 23.09 -23.17 2.45
C THR A 1033 22.42 -23.66 3.73
N ILE A 1034 21.43 -24.54 3.66
CA ILE A 1034 20.86 -25.18 4.86
C ILE A 1034 21.86 -26.15 5.49
N GLY A 1035 22.59 -26.90 4.67
CA GLY A 1035 23.56 -27.90 5.09
C GLY A 1035 24.77 -27.34 5.83
N SER A 1036 25.12 -26.06 5.65
CA SER A 1036 26.18 -25.41 6.44
C SER A 1036 25.82 -25.27 7.92
N PHE A 1037 24.53 -25.36 8.27
CA PHE A 1037 24.06 -25.33 9.66
C PHE A 1037 23.90 -26.73 10.28
N TYR A 1038 24.16 -27.80 9.53
CA TYR A 1038 24.05 -29.16 10.03
C TYR A 1038 25.26 -29.52 10.90
N GLU A 1039 25.02 -30.03 12.11
CA GLU A 1039 26.09 -30.36 13.08
C GLU A 1039 27.13 -31.34 12.53
N GLY A 1040 26.72 -32.28 11.67
CA GLY A 1040 27.63 -33.24 11.02
C GLY A 1040 28.42 -32.66 9.83
N GLY A 1041 28.21 -31.39 9.50
CA GLY A 1041 28.79 -30.72 8.34
C GLY A 1041 28.04 -30.96 7.02
N PRO A 1042 28.29 -30.13 6.01
CA PRO A 1042 27.49 -30.08 4.77
C PRO A 1042 27.58 -31.35 3.91
N ILE A 1043 28.69 -32.10 3.99
CA ILE A 1043 28.88 -33.34 3.22
C ILE A 1043 27.94 -34.44 3.71
N LEU A 1044 27.96 -34.73 5.02
CA LEU A 1044 27.06 -35.73 5.62
C LEU A 1044 25.59 -35.34 5.44
N PHE A 1045 25.28 -34.05 5.59
CA PHE A 1045 23.94 -33.53 5.30
C PHE A 1045 23.51 -33.86 3.87
N SER A 1046 24.35 -33.57 2.87
CA SER A 1046 24.03 -33.83 1.47
C SER A 1046 23.84 -35.32 1.17
N GLU A 1047 24.63 -36.20 1.79
CA GLU A 1047 24.48 -37.65 1.64
C GLU A 1047 23.16 -38.15 2.23
N GLU A 1048 22.80 -37.69 3.42
CA GLU A 1048 21.57 -38.07 4.10
C GLU A 1048 20.33 -37.55 3.35
N VAL A 1049 20.38 -36.29 2.88
CA VAL A 1049 19.35 -35.68 2.03
C VAL A 1049 19.14 -36.50 0.76
N LYS A 1050 20.23 -36.91 0.10
CA LYS A 1050 20.14 -37.68 -1.14
C LYS A 1050 19.43 -39.02 -0.93
N GLN A 1051 19.78 -39.76 0.13
CA GLN A 1051 19.14 -41.05 0.44
C GLN A 1051 17.64 -40.92 0.73
N ALA A 1052 17.27 -39.91 1.52
CA ALA A 1052 15.86 -39.61 1.80
C ALA A 1052 15.11 -39.17 0.53
N ALA A 1053 15.75 -38.36 -0.32
CA ALA A 1053 15.15 -37.88 -1.56
C ALA A 1053 14.95 -39.00 -2.60
N GLU A 1054 15.86 -39.98 -2.69
CA GLU A 1054 15.69 -41.18 -3.52
C GLU A 1054 14.45 -41.99 -3.11
N MET A 1055 14.07 -41.98 -1.81
CA MET A 1055 12.81 -42.58 -1.38
C MET A 1055 11.59 -41.75 -1.79
N LEU A 1056 11.66 -40.42 -1.61
CA LEU A 1056 10.59 -39.51 -2.02
C LEU A 1056 10.33 -39.55 -3.55
N GLN A 1057 11.39 -39.70 -4.35
CA GLN A 1057 11.29 -39.78 -5.81
C GLN A 1057 10.70 -41.10 -6.31
N ARG A 1058 10.88 -42.21 -5.57
CA ARG A 1058 10.26 -43.51 -5.89
C ARG A 1058 8.74 -43.46 -5.77
N GLY A 1059 8.21 -42.65 -4.86
CA GLY A 1059 6.79 -42.37 -4.73
C GLY A 1059 6.36 -41.31 -5.74
N ILE A 1060 6.31 -41.65 -7.04
CA ILE A 1060 5.75 -40.78 -8.08
C ILE A 1060 4.44 -40.14 -7.55
N HIS A 1061 4.38 -38.80 -7.57
CA HIS A 1061 3.31 -37.92 -7.07
C HIS A 1061 2.31 -38.57 -6.07
N TYR A 1062 2.43 -38.23 -4.79
CA TYR A 1062 1.62 -38.77 -3.70
C TYR A 1062 0.15 -38.34 -3.79
N ASN A 1063 -0.79 -39.28 -3.67
CA ASN A 1063 -2.20 -38.91 -3.57
C ASN A 1063 -2.53 -38.24 -2.23
N THR A 1064 -1.88 -38.71 -1.16
CA THR A 1064 -2.04 -38.14 0.18
C THR A 1064 -0.71 -38.02 0.89
N PHE A 1065 -0.50 -36.92 1.61
CA PHE A 1065 0.64 -36.71 2.49
C PHE A 1065 0.14 -36.29 3.88
N PHE A 1066 0.43 -37.09 4.89
CA PHE A 1066 0.14 -36.79 6.30
C PHE A 1066 1.44 -36.63 7.08
N THR A 1067 1.55 -35.59 7.90
CA THR A 1067 2.79 -35.33 8.65
C THR A 1067 2.47 -34.71 10.00
N ASP A 1068 3.31 -34.97 11.00
CA ASP A 1068 3.40 -34.07 12.15
C ASP A 1068 4.15 -32.78 11.77
N ARG A 1069 4.12 -31.78 12.64
CA ARG A 1069 4.82 -30.51 12.48
C ARG A 1069 6.04 -30.40 13.37
N ASP A 1070 5.82 -30.29 14.68
CA ASP A 1070 6.88 -30.01 15.65
C ASP A 1070 7.70 -31.29 15.84
N GLY A 1071 9.03 -31.21 15.73
CA GLY A 1071 9.92 -32.37 15.70
C GLY A 1071 10.08 -33.03 14.33
N THR A 1072 9.11 -32.90 13.43
CA THR A 1072 9.14 -33.50 12.08
C THR A 1072 9.52 -32.51 10.97
N LEU A 1073 8.79 -31.39 10.85
CA LEU A 1073 8.97 -30.37 9.80
C LEU A 1073 9.74 -29.13 10.28
N LYS A 1074 9.97 -29.04 11.59
CA LYS A 1074 10.82 -28.05 12.25
C LYS A 1074 11.24 -28.58 13.63
N SER A 1075 12.32 -28.06 14.21
CA SER A 1075 12.71 -28.37 15.59
C SER A 1075 11.66 -27.86 16.59
N TYR A 1076 11.64 -28.45 17.79
CA TYR A 1076 10.90 -27.91 18.92
C TYR A 1076 11.44 -26.53 19.32
N ALA A 1077 10.62 -25.72 19.98
CA ALA A 1077 11.02 -24.41 20.50
C ALA A 1077 10.88 -24.39 22.02
N CYS A 1078 11.42 -23.35 22.66
CA CYS A 1078 11.38 -23.18 24.11
C CYS A 1078 9.96 -23.05 24.70
N SER A 1079 9.01 -22.57 23.89
CA SER A 1079 7.58 -22.60 24.18
C SER A 1079 6.77 -22.77 22.89
N TYR A 1080 5.57 -23.32 22.99
CA TYR A 1080 4.72 -23.49 21.81
C TYR A 1080 4.30 -22.15 21.15
N PRO A 1081 3.87 -21.10 21.89
CA PRO A 1081 3.48 -19.83 21.26
C PRO A 1081 4.62 -19.14 20.49
N THR A 1082 5.89 -19.40 20.83
CA THR A 1082 7.04 -18.89 20.09
C THR A 1082 7.54 -19.84 19.01
N SER A 1083 6.93 -21.01 18.84
CA SER A 1083 7.27 -22.01 17.82
C SER A 1083 6.81 -21.56 16.42
N VAL A 1084 7.21 -20.37 15.99
CA VAL A 1084 6.92 -19.78 14.67
C VAL A 1084 7.58 -20.62 13.59
N GLN A 1085 6.87 -20.85 12.48
CA GLN A 1085 7.42 -21.59 11.35
C GLN A 1085 8.39 -20.71 10.52
N PRO A 1086 9.65 -21.12 10.31
CA PRO A 1086 10.61 -20.39 9.49
C PRO A 1086 10.12 -20.23 8.04
N ALA A 1087 10.50 -19.12 7.40
CA ALA A 1087 10.07 -18.82 6.03
C ALA A 1087 10.62 -19.83 5.01
N TYR A 1088 11.91 -20.20 5.12
CA TYR A 1088 12.51 -21.18 4.21
C TYR A 1088 11.79 -22.54 4.27
N SER A 1089 11.49 -23.00 5.49
CA SER A 1089 10.80 -24.27 5.74
C SER A 1089 9.38 -24.25 5.16
N ALA A 1090 8.64 -23.16 5.37
CA ALA A 1090 7.30 -23.00 4.81
C ALA A 1090 7.29 -22.98 3.26
N VAL A 1091 8.26 -22.32 2.62
CA VAL A 1091 8.39 -22.31 1.16
C VAL A 1091 8.64 -23.72 0.62
N ILE A 1092 9.57 -24.48 1.22
CA ILE A 1092 9.85 -25.87 0.83
C ILE A 1092 8.58 -26.72 0.93
N GLN A 1093 7.91 -26.67 2.09
CA GLN A 1093 6.70 -27.46 2.35
C GLN A 1093 5.59 -27.14 1.35
N ALA A 1094 5.33 -25.85 1.11
CA ALA A 1094 4.31 -25.42 0.16
C ALA A 1094 4.64 -25.85 -1.28
N GLN A 1095 5.90 -25.74 -1.70
CA GLN A 1095 6.33 -26.17 -3.03
C GLN A 1095 6.21 -27.70 -3.21
N PHE A 1096 6.59 -28.47 -2.20
CA PHE A 1096 6.41 -29.91 -2.19
C PHE A 1096 4.93 -30.29 -2.24
N ALA A 1097 4.10 -29.68 -1.40
CA ALA A 1097 2.66 -29.92 -1.38
C ALA A 1097 2.01 -29.62 -2.74
N ARG A 1098 2.43 -28.54 -3.40
CA ARG A 1098 1.89 -28.14 -4.71
C ARG A 1098 2.26 -29.10 -5.85
N ARG A 1099 3.45 -29.70 -5.81
CA ARG A 1099 4.01 -30.44 -6.97
C ARG A 1099 4.09 -31.94 -6.77
N CYS A 1100 4.34 -32.37 -5.55
CA CYS A 1100 4.61 -33.76 -5.21
C CYS A 1100 3.41 -34.46 -4.57
N ALA A 1101 2.34 -33.75 -4.21
CA ALA A 1101 1.17 -34.35 -3.59
C ALA A 1101 -0.17 -33.73 -4.03
N THR A 1102 -1.25 -34.52 -3.98
CA THR A 1102 -2.61 -34.06 -4.32
C THR A 1102 -3.36 -33.51 -3.09
N PHE A 1103 -3.20 -34.15 -1.93
CA PHE A 1103 -3.78 -33.71 -0.66
C PHE A 1103 -2.74 -33.81 0.44
N CYS A 1104 -2.46 -32.70 1.12
CA CYS A 1104 -1.50 -32.63 2.22
C CYS A 1104 -2.18 -32.23 3.51
N ALA A 1105 -1.77 -32.82 4.62
CA ALA A 1105 -2.31 -32.53 5.92
C ALA A 1105 -1.24 -32.57 7.02
N ILE A 1106 -1.20 -31.51 7.83
CA ILE A 1106 -0.43 -31.46 9.07
C ILE A 1106 -1.36 -31.88 10.21
N VAL A 1107 -1.03 -32.99 10.89
CA VAL A 1107 -1.81 -33.52 12.01
C VAL A 1107 -1.02 -33.35 13.31
N THR A 1108 -1.34 -32.29 14.04
CA THR A 1108 -0.65 -31.90 15.27
C THR A 1108 -1.55 -32.11 16.48
N THR A 1109 -0.94 -32.31 17.65
CA THR A 1109 -1.64 -32.29 18.94
C THR A 1109 -2.05 -30.89 19.35
N ALA A 1110 -1.47 -29.83 18.77
CA ALA A 1110 -1.77 -28.44 19.09
C ALA A 1110 -3.23 -28.03 18.76
N PRO A 1111 -3.78 -27.00 19.44
CA PRO A 1111 -5.12 -26.51 19.14
C PRO A 1111 -5.15 -25.73 17.82
N LEU A 1112 -6.35 -25.47 17.29
CA LEU A 1112 -6.50 -24.78 16.00
C LEU A 1112 -6.22 -23.27 16.08
N ILE A 1113 -6.78 -22.59 17.10
CA ILE A 1113 -6.75 -21.13 17.35
C ILE A 1113 -6.48 -20.87 18.84
N HIS A 1114 -6.30 -19.60 19.24
CA HIS A 1114 -5.98 -19.18 20.61
C HIS A 1114 -4.65 -19.77 21.08
N THR A 1115 -3.54 -19.30 20.49
CA THR A 1115 -2.23 -19.96 20.58
C THR A 1115 -2.24 -21.31 19.87
N GLY A 1116 -2.84 -21.34 18.69
CA GLY A 1116 -3.02 -22.53 17.87
C GLY A 1116 -2.14 -22.57 16.64
N ILE A 1117 -2.21 -23.69 15.91
CA ILE A 1117 -1.41 -23.93 14.71
C ILE A 1117 -1.55 -22.83 13.65
N LEU A 1118 -2.73 -22.21 13.51
CA LEU A 1118 -2.96 -21.16 12.52
C LEU A 1118 -2.16 -19.87 12.84
N GLU A 1119 -1.85 -19.62 14.11
CA GLU A 1119 -1.10 -18.45 14.57
C GLU A 1119 0.43 -18.61 14.48
N VAL A 1120 0.92 -19.85 14.45
CA VAL A 1120 2.37 -20.14 14.37
C VAL A 1120 2.80 -20.69 13.01
N ALA A 1121 1.88 -21.20 12.20
CA ALA A 1121 2.14 -21.59 10.82
C ALA A 1121 2.27 -20.37 9.90
N THR A 1122 3.25 -20.43 9.01
CA THR A 1122 3.53 -19.35 8.04
C THR A 1122 3.18 -19.73 6.60
N ILE A 1123 2.79 -20.98 6.37
CA ILE A 1123 2.28 -21.46 5.07
C ILE A 1123 0.91 -20.83 4.76
N PRO A 1124 0.70 -20.27 3.55
CA PRO A 1124 -0.60 -19.79 3.11
C PRO A 1124 -1.64 -20.91 2.99
N GLU A 1125 -2.92 -20.53 2.96
CA GLU A 1125 -4.02 -21.49 2.82
C GLU A 1125 -3.99 -22.23 1.47
N GLY A 1126 -4.61 -23.41 1.43
CA GLY A 1126 -4.74 -24.23 0.22
C GLY A 1126 -3.58 -25.20 -0.05
N TYR A 1127 -2.45 -25.09 0.66
CA TYR A 1127 -1.35 -26.05 0.54
C TYR A 1127 -1.49 -27.25 1.49
N TYR A 1128 -1.92 -27.01 2.73
CA TYR A 1128 -2.11 -28.04 3.75
C TYR A 1128 -3.47 -27.88 4.44
N ALA A 1129 -4.11 -29.02 4.74
CA ALA A 1129 -5.14 -29.08 5.76
C ALA A 1129 -4.49 -29.22 7.15
N TYR A 1130 -5.00 -28.50 8.13
CA TYR A 1130 -4.53 -28.59 9.51
C TYR A 1130 -5.51 -29.43 10.34
N GLY A 1131 -5.07 -30.64 10.70
CA GLY A 1131 -5.75 -31.52 11.66
C GLY A 1131 -5.26 -31.24 13.07
N ALA A 1132 -5.82 -30.21 13.71
CA ALA A 1132 -5.49 -29.83 15.08
C ALA A 1132 -6.18 -30.74 16.12
N SER A 1133 -5.75 -30.66 17.38
CA SER A 1133 -6.23 -31.50 18.48
C SER A 1133 -6.16 -33.00 18.14
N ALA A 1134 -5.02 -33.44 17.60
CA ALA A 1134 -4.77 -34.78 17.07
C ALA A 1134 -5.73 -35.18 15.92
N GLY A 1135 -6.22 -34.21 15.15
CA GLY A 1135 -7.14 -34.40 14.04
C GLY A 1135 -8.62 -34.46 14.43
N ARG A 1136 -9.00 -33.92 15.61
CA ARG A 1136 -10.41 -33.73 15.98
C ARG A 1136 -11.04 -32.49 15.36
N GLU A 1137 -10.23 -31.51 14.98
CA GLU A 1137 -10.71 -30.34 14.27
C GLU A 1137 -9.82 -30.07 13.07
N TRP A 1138 -10.47 -29.73 11.96
CA TRP A 1138 -9.82 -29.60 10.68
C TRP A 1138 -10.09 -28.22 10.10
N TYR A 1139 -9.04 -27.61 9.58
CA TYR A 1139 -9.09 -26.36 8.84
C TYR A 1139 -8.34 -26.50 7.53
N LEU A 1140 -8.99 -26.22 6.41
CA LEU A 1140 -8.32 -26.08 5.12
C LEU A 1140 -8.39 -24.64 4.61
N ASN A 1141 -9.57 -24.01 4.77
CA ASN A 1141 -9.87 -22.62 4.48
C ASN A 1141 -11.15 -22.23 5.25
N PRO A 1142 -11.56 -20.94 5.29
CA PRO A 1142 -12.72 -20.49 6.05
C PRO A 1142 -14.03 -21.22 5.70
N ALA A 1143 -14.18 -21.67 4.45
CA ALA A 1143 -15.36 -22.38 3.96
C ALA A 1143 -15.33 -23.89 4.27
N GLN A 1144 -14.15 -24.48 4.50
CA GLN A 1144 -13.95 -25.91 4.70
C GLN A 1144 -13.23 -26.18 6.02
N GLN A 1145 -14.02 -26.12 7.09
CA GLN A 1145 -13.62 -26.46 8.45
C GLN A 1145 -14.67 -27.35 9.10
N PHE A 1146 -14.24 -28.33 9.90
CA PHE A 1146 -15.15 -29.20 10.63
C PHE A 1146 -14.51 -29.70 11.92
N LYS A 1147 -15.36 -30.07 12.88
CA LYS A 1147 -14.95 -30.66 14.16
C LYS A 1147 -15.60 -32.03 14.36
N ASP A 1148 -14.95 -32.82 15.20
CA ASP A 1148 -15.48 -34.07 15.71
C ASP A 1148 -16.80 -33.81 16.45
N ARG A 1149 -17.83 -34.58 16.08
CA ARG A 1149 -19.19 -34.47 16.63
C ARG A 1149 -19.42 -35.47 17.78
N SER A 1150 -18.37 -36.12 18.28
CA SER A 1150 -18.47 -37.10 19.37
C SER A 1150 -18.86 -36.49 20.73
N PHE A 1151 -18.66 -35.18 20.89
CA PHE A 1151 -19.07 -34.42 22.07
C PHE A 1151 -20.44 -33.78 21.88
N SER A 1152 -21.24 -33.68 22.94
CA SER A 1152 -22.50 -32.95 22.85
C SER A 1152 -22.24 -31.44 22.73
N ALA A 1153 -23.09 -30.72 21.99
CA ALA A 1153 -22.97 -29.27 21.87
C ALA A 1153 -23.06 -28.56 23.23
N VAL A 1154 -23.80 -29.13 24.18
CA VAL A 1154 -23.93 -28.64 25.55
C VAL A 1154 -22.59 -28.75 26.29
N ASP A 1155 -21.92 -29.90 26.22
CA ASP A 1155 -20.63 -30.12 26.91
C ASP A 1155 -19.54 -29.21 26.34
N LEU A 1156 -19.51 -29.00 25.02
CA LEU A 1156 -18.57 -28.07 24.38
C LEU A 1156 -18.86 -26.61 24.77
N THR A 1157 -20.14 -26.24 24.90
CA THR A 1157 -20.53 -24.90 25.37
C THR A 1157 -20.12 -24.69 26.82
N LEU A 1158 -20.26 -25.72 27.67
CA LEU A 1158 -19.76 -25.70 29.05
C LEU A 1158 -18.25 -25.50 29.10
N MET A 1159 -17.50 -26.27 28.29
CA MET A 1159 -16.04 -26.13 28.17
C MET A 1159 -15.63 -24.74 27.66
N ASN A 1160 -16.39 -24.13 26.75
CA ASN A 1160 -16.13 -22.77 26.28
C ASN A 1160 -16.23 -21.74 27.42
N LYS A 1161 -17.29 -21.82 28.24
CA LYS A 1161 -17.46 -20.94 29.41
C LYS A 1161 -16.33 -21.13 30.43
N VAL A 1162 -15.93 -22.38 30.68
CA VAL A 1162 -14.78 -22.68 31.54
C VAL A 1162 -13.49 -22.10 30.96
N PHE A 1163 -13.26 -22.21 29.65
CA PHE A 1163 -12.09 -21.62 28.98
C PHE A 1163 -12.06 -20.09 29.13
N GLU A 1164 -13.17 -19.40 28.87
CA GLU A 1164 -13.27 -17.93 29.00
C GLU A 1164 -12.92 -17.46 30.42
N LEU A 1165 -13.41 -18.14 31.46
CA LEU A 1165 -13.08 -17.80 32.84
C LEU A 1165 -11.64 -18.10 33.23
N ILE A 1166 -11.05 -19.15 32.65
CA ILE A 1166 -9.62 -19.44 32.84
C ILE A 1166 -8.80 -18.37 32.12
N GLU A 1167 -9.18 -17.95 30.92
CA GLU A 1167 -8.51 -16.86 30.20
C GLU A 1167 -8.58 -15.55 31.00
N GLU A 1168 -9.75 -15.17 31.52
CA GLU A 1168 -9.91 -14.03 32.43
C GLU A 1168 -9.09 -14.18 33.73
N LEU A 1169 -9.00 -15.40 34.28
CA LEU A 1169 -8.16 -15.69 35.44
C LEU A 1169 -6.68 -15.46 35.12
N LEU A 1170 -6.22 -15.94 33.96
CA LEU A 1170 -4.85 -15.76 33.50
C LEU A 1170 -4.55 -14.33 33.05
N GLU A 1171 -5.55 -13.48 32.78
CA GLU A 1171 -5.31 -12.05 32.59
C GLU A 1171 -5.03 -11.32 33.91
N LYS A 1172 -5.37 -11.92 35.06
CA LYS A 1172 -5.04 -11.33 36.35
C LYS A 1172 -3.52 -11.31 36.53
N PRO A 1173 -2.98 -10.20 37.06
CA PRO A 1173 -1.56 -10.05 37.39
C PRO A 1173 -0.96 -11.33 38.03
N GLU A 1174 -1.61 -11.83 39.08
CA GLU A 1174 -1.20 -13.02 39.85
C GLU A 1174 -1.00 -14.30 39.01
N PHE A 1175 -1.69 -14.49 37.88
CA PHE A 1175 -1.64 -15.74 37.10
C PHE A 1175 -1.12 -15.56 35.66
N ARG A 1176 -0.83 -14.33 35.23
CA ARG A 1176 -0.44 -14.01 33.84
C ARG A 1176 0.76 -14.79 33.33
N THR A 1177 1.70 -15.14 34.19
CA THR A 1177 2.86 -15.98 33.84
C THR A 1177 2.48 -17.31 33.19
N PHE A 1178 1.40 -17.97 33.66
CA PHE A 1178 1.01 -19.29 33.17
C PHE A 1178 0.48 -19.28 31.74
N LYS A 1179 0.10 -18.10 31.22
CA LYS A 1179 -0.23 -17.90 29.80
C LYS A 1179 0.99 -18.09 28.90
N TRP A 1180 2.18 -17.86 29.45
CA TRP A 1180 3.42 -17.65 28.70
C TRP A 1180 4.48 -18.74 28.90
N ILE A 1181 4.35 -19.63 29.88
CA ILE A 1181 5.31 -20.72 30.10
C ILE A 1181 4.85 -22.01 29.42
N GLY A 1182 5.80 -22.85 28.97
CA GLY A 1182 5.51 -24.20 28.46
C GLY A 1182 4.43 -24.21 27.38
N SER A 1183 3.35 -24.96 27.62
CA SER A 1183 2.19 -25.03 26.74
C SER A 1183 1.35 -23.74 26.70
N GLY A 1184 1.44 -22.88 27.72
CA GLY A 1184 0.54 -21.76 27.93
C GLY A 1184 -0.90 -22.21 28.23
N ILE A 1185 -1.88 -21.42 27.80
CA ILE A 1185 -3.28 -21.83 27.76
C ILE A 1185 -3.66 -22.23 26.34
N GLN A 1186 -4.23 -23.44 26.19
CA GLN A 1186 -4.57 -24.01 24.89
C GLN A 1186 -5.96 -24.64 24.94
N LYS A 1187 -6.80 -24.29 23.96
CA LYS A 1187 -8.15 -24.83 23.81
C LYS A 1187 -8.20 -25.91 22.74
N HIS A 1188 -8.11 -27.15 23.15
CA HIS A 1188 -8.23 -28.29 22.26
C HIS A 1188 -9.70 -28.69 22.06
N CYS A 1189 -9.99 -29.41 20.99
CA CYS A 1189 -11.31 -30.00 20.77
C CYS A 1189 -11.55 -31.14 21.78
N GLY A 1190 -12.20 -30.81 22.90
CA GLY A 1190 -12.59 -31.73 23.96
C GLY A 1190 -11.72 -31.69 25.22
N HIS A 1191 -10.69 -30.84 25.26
CA HIS A 1191 -9.97 -30.55 26.50
C HIS A 1191 -9.30 -29.17 26.50
N ILE A 1192 -8.99 -28.65 27.68
CA ILE A 1192 -8.20 -27.43 27.87
C ILE A 1192 -6.87 -27.84 28.49
N THR A 1193 -5.76 -27.31 27.96
CA THR A 1193 -4.43 -27.46 28.58
C THR A 1193 -4.03 -26.10 29.16
N ILE A 1194 -3.57 -26.09 30.41
CA ILE A 1194 -3.07 -24.91 31.12
C ILE A 1194 -1.69 -25.27 31.65
N ALA A 1195 -0.69 -24.46 31.35
CA ALA A 1195 0.64 -24.67 31.91
C ALA A 1195 0.62 -24.56 33.43
N LYS A 1196 1.35 -25.48 34.07
CA LYS A 1196 1.52 -25.58 35.52
C LYS A 1196 2.95 -25.18 35.92
N GLN A 1197 3.93 -25.54 35.10
CA GLN A 1197 5.34 -25.33 35.40
C GLN A 1197 6.14 -25.27 34.08
N ASP A 1198 7.28 -24.60 34.08
CA ASP A 1198 8.24 -24.67 32.97
C ASP A 1198 9.21 -25.84 33.12
N VAL A 1199 9.99 -26.15 32.08
CA VAL A 1199 10.95 -27.27 32.11
C VAL A 1199 12.08 -27.08 33.14
N ASN A 1200 12.27 -25.86 33.63
CA ASN A 1200 13.33 -25.50 34.58
C ASN A 1200 12.84 -25.44 36.05
N GLY A 1201 11.54 -25.59 36.30
CA GLY A 1201 10.96 -25.51 37.63
C GLY A 1201 10.90 -24.10 38.23
N THR A 1202 10.84 -23.05 37.39
CA THR A 1202 10.99 -21.65 37.80
C THR A 1202 9.78 -21.11 38.55
N ILE A 1203 8.58 -21.64 38.31
CA ILE A 1203 7.35 -21.15 38.95
C ILE A 1203 7.30 -21.59 40.43
N PRO A 1204 7.07 -20.67 41.40
CA PRO A 1204 7.00 -21.02 42.81
C PRO A 1204 5.81 -21.93 43.11
N ALA A 1205 6.04 -22.98 43.90
CA ALA A 1205 5.01 -23.99 44.22
C ALA A 1205 3.72 -23.37 44.81
N ARG A 1206 3.84 -22.31 45.62
CA ARG A 1206 2.67 -21.58 46.17
C ARG A 1206 1.75 -21.05 45.06
N LYS A 1207 2.32 -20.51 43.97
CA LYS A 1207 1.59 -19.94 42.84
C LYS A 1207 0.86 -21.04 42.06
N VAL A 1208 1.55 -22.17 41.85
CA VAL A 1208 0.98 -23.38 41.23
C VAL A 1208 -0.20 -23.92 42.04
N THR A 1209 -0.04 -24.06 43.36
CA THR A 1209 -1.13 -24.51 44.25
C THR A 1209 -2.31 -23.55 44.20
N ARG A 1210 -2.06 -22.24 44.17
CA ARG A 1210 -3.12 -21.24 44.12
C ARG A 1210 -3.87 -21.25 42.78
N LEU A 1211 -3.16 -21.41 41.67
CA LEU A 1211 -3.78 -21.62 40.36
C LEU A 1211 -4.64 -22.88 40.39
N HIS A 1212 -4.11 -24.00 40.89
CA HIS A 1212 -4.83 -25.26 41.01
C HIS A 1212 -6.14 -25.10 41.81
N GLU A 1213 -6.11 -24.41 42.96
CA GLU A 1213 -7.33 -24.11 43.75
C GLU A 1213 -8.38 -23.32 42.93
N GLN A 1214 -7.94 -22.30 42.18
CA GLN A 1214 -8.85 -21.50 41.33
C GLN A 1214 -9.41 -22.34 40.18
N LEU A 1215 -8.59 -23.18 39.53
CA LEU A 1215 -9.04 -24.07 38.46
C LEU A 1215 -10.06 -25.09 38.97
N VAL A 1216 -9.81 -25.72 40.13
CA VAL A 1216 -10.76 -26.64 40.78
C VAL A 1216 -12.08 -25.93 41.08
N LYS A 1217 -12.01 -24.69 41.59
CA LYS A 1217 -13.21 -23.88 41.85
C LYS A 1217 -13.99 -23.62 40.57
N ILE A 1218 -13.35 -23.14 39.50
CA ILE A 1218 -14.02 -22.88 38.22
C ILE A 1218 -14.67 -24.15 37.68
N VAL A 1219 -13.98 -25.29 37.69
CA VAL A 1219 -14.53 -26.55 37.21
C VAL A 1219 -15.74 -26.99 38.05
N ASN A 1220 -15.66 -26.87 39.38
CA ASN A 1220 -16.75 -27.25 40.28
C ASN A 1220 -17.96 -26.31 40.21
N ASP A 1221 -17.75 -25.02 39.94
CA ASP A 1221 -18.84 -24.04 39.80
C ASP A 1221 -19.72 -24.36 38.57
N PHE A 1222 -19.13 -24.93 37.51
CA PHE A 1222 -19.82 -25.30 36.28
C PHE A 1222 -20.24 -26.78 36.20
N ASP A 1223 -19.52 -27.68 36.86
CA ASP A 1223 -19.84 -29.11 36.95
C ASP A 1223 -19.65 -29.63 38.39
N PRO A 1224 -20.51 -29.23 39.35
CA PRO A 1224 -20.38 -29.63 40.75
C PRO A 1224 -20.55 -31.15 40.96
N THR A 1225 -21.17 -31.83 39.99
CA THR A 1225 -21.34 -33.28 40.01
C THR A 1225 -20.13 -34.04 39.48
N GLY A 1226 -19.21 -33.35 38.79
CA GLY A 1226 -18.10 -33.96 38.06
C GLY A 1226 -18.55 -34.95 36.98
N THR A 1227 -19.76 -34.80 36.43
CA THR A 1227 -20.32 -35.75 35.46
C THR A 1227 -19.83 -35.51 34.04
N THR A 1228 -19.40 -34.29 33.73
CA THR A 1228 -19.07 -33.80 32.39
C THR A 1228 -17.59 -33.48 32.25
N LEU A 1229 -16.97 -32.87 33.25
CA LEU A 1229 -15.57 -32.43 33.22
C LEU A 1229 -14.69 -33.33 34.10
N THR A 1230 -13.41 -33.44 33.74
CA THR A 1230 -12.39 -34.09 34.58
C THR A 1230 -11.07 -33.39 34.41
N MET A 1231 -10.51 -32.94 35.52
CA MET A 1231 -9.16 -32.39 35.54
C MET A 1231 -8.13 -33.50 35.79
N ARG A 1232 -7.03 -33.46 35.03
CA ARG A 1232 -5.84 -34.27 35.25
C ARG A 1232 -4.64 -33.35 35.36
N GLU A 1233 -3.69 -33.72 36.19
CA GLU A 1233 -2.46 -32.99 36.42
C GLU A 1233 -1.28 -33.84 35.94
N SER A 1234 -0.36 -33.22 35.21
CA SER A 1234 0.97 -33.75 34.91
C SER A 1234 2.03 -32.92 35.65
N ASP A 1235 3.30 -33.21 35.40
CA ASP A 1235 4.40 -32.41 35.98
C ASP A 1235 4.40 -30.97 35.45
N LEU A 1236 3.99 -30.77 34.19
CA LEU A 1236 4.09 -29.48 33.48
C LEU A 1236 2.74 -28.81 33.14
N ASP A 1237 1.63 -29.56 33.12
CA ASP A 1237 0.33 -29.02 32.70
C ASP A 1237 -0.84 -29.52 33.57
N PHE A 1238 -1.87 -28.68 33.68
CA PHE A 1238 -3.24 -29.09 34.00
C PHE A 1238 -4.01 -29.33 32.71
N LYS A 1239 -4.80 -30.41 32.66
CA LYS A 1239 -5.67 -30.72 31.54
C LYS A 1239 -7.09 -30.98 31.99
N ILE A 1240 -8.04 -30.17 31.52
CA ILE A 1240 -9.47 -30.31 31.80
C ILE A 1240 -10.13 -30.96 30.59
N TYR A 1241 -10.56 -32.22 30.73
CA TYR A 1241 -11.20 -32.99 29.68
C TYR A 1241 -12.72 -32.97 29.80
N VAL A 1242 -13.40 -32.99 28.65
CA VAL A 1242 -14.80 -33.40 28.57
C VAL A 1242 -14.87 -34.93 28.58
N LYS A 1243 -15.61 -35.50 29.52
CA LYS A 1243 -15.90 -36.94 29.60
C LYS A 1243 -16.73 -37.34 28.38
N ALA A 1244 -16.07 -37.85 27.34
CA ALA A 1244 -16.79 -38.41 26.20
C ALA A 1244 -17.65 -39.60 26.65
N LYS A 1245 -18.91 -39.68 26.19
CA LYS A 1245 -19.80 -40.85 26.39
C LYS A 1245 -19.31 -42.13 25.69
N LEU A 1246 -18.18 -42.08 24.98
CA LEU A 1246 -17.63 -43.18 24.19
C LEU A 1246 -16.64 -44.03 25.01
N LYS A 1247 -17.13 -45.19 25.46
CA LYS A 1247 -16.44 -46.39 26.02
C LYS A 1247 -14.90 -46.43 25.96
N GLY A 1248 -14.21 -45.63 26.78
CA GLY A 1248 -12.80 -45.83 27.16
C GLY A 1248 -11.71 -45.73 26.08
N ARG A 1249 -12.02 -45.37 24.83
CA ARG A 1249 -11.00 -45.21 23.77
C ARG A 1249 -10.47 -43.77 23.74
N ILE A 1250 -9.15 -43.62 23.88
CA ILE A 1250 -8.44 -42.34 23.74
C ILE A 1250 -8.36 -41.98 22.26
N PHE A 1251 -8.78 -40.77 21.88
CA PHE A 1251 -8.67 -40.29 20.52
C PHE A 1251 -7.20 -39.96 20.21
N ASN A 1252 -6.71 -40.37 19.04
CA ASN A 1252 -5.33 -40.21 18.62
C ASN A 1252 -5.30 -39.80 17.14
N LYS A 1253 -4.10 -39.52 16.61
CA LYS A 1253 -3.93 -39.03 15.23
C LYS A 1253 -4.52 -39.99 14.18
N GLY A 1254 -4.50 -41.30 14.41
CA GLY A 1254 -5.12 -42.30 13.53
C GLY A 1254 -6.65 -42.16 13.43
N HIS A 1255 -7.32 -41.87 14.56
CA HIS A 1255 -8.74 -41.52 14.53
C HIS A 1255 -9.00 -40.21 13.75
N GLY A 1256 -8.08 -39.25 13.83
CA GLY A 1256 -8.11 -38.03 13.01
C GLY A 1256 -8.03 -38.30 11.50
N ILE A 1257 -7.14 -39.22 11.08
CA ILE A 1257 -7.04 -39.66 9.68
C ILE A 1257 -8.36 -40.28 9.19
N ARG A 1258 -9.02 -41.09 10.02
CA ARG A 1258 -10.32 -41.66 9.67
C ARG A 1258 -11.38 -40.57 9.50
N LEU A 1259 -11.40 -39.58 10.38
CA LEU A 1259 -12.35 -38.47 10.32
C LEU A 1259 -12.20 -37.64 9.04
N VAL A 1260 -10.96 -37.30 8.64
CA VAL A 1260 -10.74 -36.54 7.40
C VAL A 1260 -11.05 -37.37 6.15
N LYS A 1261 -10.78 -38.68 6.20
CA LYS A 1261 -11.18 -39.61 5.13
C LYS A 1261 -12.70 -39.61 4.92
N GLU A 1262 -13.49 -39.61 5.99
CA GLU A 1262 -14.95 -39.61 5.88
C GLU A 1262 -15.48 -38.27 5.34
N ARG A 1263 -14.86 -37.15 5.74
CA ARG A 1263 -15.35 -35.79 5.49
C ARG A 1263 -14.86 -35.19 4.18
N LEU A 1264 -13.55 -35.22 3.93
CA LEU A 1264 -12.94 -34.67 2.71
C LEU A 1264 -12.74 -35.72 1.63
N LYS A 1265 -12.87 -37.01 1.96
CA LYS A 1265 -12.72 -38.15 1.03
C LYS A 1265 -11.45 -38.09 0.16
N PRO A 1266 -10.26 -37.79 0.71
CA PRO A 1266 -9.01 -37.92 -0.02
C PRO A 1266 -8.82 -39.36 -0.56
N ASN A 1267 -8.27 -39.47 -1.76
CA ASN A 1267 -8.17 -40.74 -2.48
C ASN A 1267 -6.97 -41.58 -2.01
N MET A 1268 -7.11 -42.26 -0.87
CA MET A 1268 -6.00 -43.00 -0.23
C MET A 1268 -5.74 -44.40 -0.79
N SER A 1269 -6.73 -45.07 -1.39
CA SER A 1269 -6.59 -46.47 -1.83
C SER A 1269 -5.99 -46.62 -3.24
N LYS A 1270 -6.15 -45.60 -4.09
CA LYS A 1270 -5.76 -45.69 -5.51
C LYS A 1270 -4.30 -45.36 -5.79
N GLY A 1271 -3.56 -44.68 -4.90
CA GLY A 1271 -2.13 -44.45 -5.11
C GLY A 1271 -1.31 -44.24 -3.85
N SER A 1272 -0.16 -43.59 -3.99
CA SER A 1272 0.90 -43.51 -2.97
C SER A 1272 0.50 -42.58 -1.83
N CYS A 1273 0.79 -42.99 -0.59
CA CYS A 1273 0.52 -42.22 0.62
C CYS A 1273 1.83 -41.96 1.37
N LEU A 1274 2.22 -40.70 1.56
CA LEU A 1274 3.37 -40.34 2.37
C LEU A 1274 2.95 -40.07 3.82
N VAL A 1275 3.68 -40.60 4.79
CA VAL A 1275 3.48 -40.35 6.23
C VAL A 1275 4.79 -39.98 6.91
N CYS A 1276 4.87 -38.82 7.55
CA CYS A 1276 6.05 -38.41 8.33
C CYS A 1276 5.72 -38.20 9.81
N GLY A 1277 6.66 -38.51 10.70
CA GLY A 1277 6.54 -38.32 12.14
C GLY A 1277 7.90 -38.38 12.85
N ASP A 1278 7.93 -38.01 14.13
CA ASP A 1278 9.14 -38.00 14.96
C ASP A 1278 8.99 -38.78 16.27
N SER A 1279 7.74 -39.08 16.67
CA SER A 1279 7.44 -39.60 18.01
C SER A 1279 6.50 -40.80 18.01
N GLU A 1280 6.46 -41.56 19.11
CA GLU A 1280 5.48 -42.66 19.27
C GLU A 1280 4.02 -42.20 19.13
N SER A 1281 3.74 -40.90 19.33
CA SER A 1281 2.39 -40.33 19.19
C SER A 1281 1.89 -40.33 17.74
N ASP A 1282 2.80 -40.47 16.77
CA ASP A 1282 2.53 -40.51 15.33
C ASP A 1282 2.29 -41.91 14.78
N ILE A 1283 2.64 -42.95 15.54
CA ILE A 1283 2.44 -44.35 15.14
C ILE A 1283 0.98 -44.63 14.76
N PRO A 1284 -0.04 -44.16 15.50
CA PRO A 1284 -1.44 -44.35 15.10
C PRO A 1284 -1.80 -43.72 13.75
N MET A 1285 -1.16 -42.61 13.37
CA MET A 1285 -1.36 -41.97 12.06
C MET A 1285 -0.83 -42.88 10.94
N LEU A 1286 0.38 -43.41 11.11
CA LEU A 1286 0.98 -44.37 10.18
C LEU A 1286 0.17 -45.66 10.10
N GLU A 1287 -0.22 -46.23 11.24
CA GLU A 1287 -1.01 -47.48 11.28
C GLU A 1287 -2.32 -47.34 10.51
N GLU A 1288 -3.04 -46.22 10.68
CA GLU A 1288 -4.28 -46.00 9.93
C GLU A 1288 -4.01 -45.86 8.42
N CYS A 1289 -2.95 -45.16 8.02
CA CYS A 1289 -2.58 -45.05 6.61
C CYS A 1289 -2.19 -46.41 6.00
N LEU A 1290 -1.46 -47.25 6.74
CA LEU A 1290 -1.09 -48.61 6.32
C LEU A 1290 -2.33 -49.50 6.15
N LYS A 1291 -3.33 -49.40 7.03
CA LYS A 1291 -4.62 -50.11 6.86
C LYS A 1291 -5.35 -49.70 5.58
N LEU A 1292 -5.15 -48.47 5.12
CA LEU A 1292 -5.89 -47.89 4.00
C LEU A 1292 -5.19 -48.04 2.65
N ALA A 1293 -3.86 -47.91 2.62
CA ALA A 1293 -3.06 -47.93 1.39
C ALA A 1293 -2.12 -49.15 1.30
N GLY A 1294 -1.94 -49.91 2.38
CA GLY A 1294 -1.09 -51.11 2.42
C GLY A 1294 0.37 -50.79 2.10
N SER A 1295 0.96 -51.60 1.22
CA SER A 1295 2.35 -51.45 0.76
C SER A 1295 2.61 -50.18 -0.08
N LYS A 1296 1.58 -49.41 -0.44
CA LYS A 1296 1.70 -48.12 -1.14
C LYS A 1296 2.02 -46.94 -0.20
N VAL A 1297 2.11 -47.18 1.10
CA VAL A 1297 2.60 -46.17 2.05
C VAL A 1297 4.10 -45.98 1.87
N TYR A 1298 4.54 -44.74 1.99
CA TYR A 1298 5.93 -44.31 2.11
C TYR A 1298 6.04 -43.57 3.44
N THR A 1299 7.11 -43.79 4.21
CA THR A 1299 7.22 -43.14 5.52
C THR A 1299 8.65 -42.73 5.85
N ILE A 1300 8.82 -41.47 6.27
CA ILE A 1300 10.07 -40.92 6.78
C ILE A 1300 9.90 -40.55 8.24
N TRP A 1301 10.81 -41.03 9.09
CA TRP A 1301 10.78 -40.73 10.51
C TRP A 1301 12.00 -39.91 10.93
N VAL A 1302 11.74 -38.77 11.58
CA VAL A 1302 12.79 -37.86 12.07
C VAL A 1302 13.17 -38.28 13.49
N THR A 1303 14.14 -39.19 13.61
CA THR A 1303 14.52 -39.73 14.92
C THR A 1303 15.87 -40.43 14.91
N ARG A 1304 16.60 -40.29 16.02
CA ARG A 1304 17.79 -41.09 16.35
C ARG A 1304 17.48 -42.23 17.32
N ASP A 1305 16.24 -42.33 17.82
CA ASP A 1305 15.83 -43.35 18.79
C ASP A 1305 15.63 -44.70 18.11
N GLN A 1306 16.56 -45.63 18.37
CA GLN A 1306 16.51 -46.99 17.83
C GLN A 1306 15.24 -47.75 18.25
N ALA A 1307 14.72 -47.51 19.46
CA ALA A 1307 13.51 -48.20 19.92
C ALA A 1307 12.26 -47.76 19.12
N LEU A 1308 12.17 -46.46 18.80
CA LEU A 1308 11.13 -45.95 17.91
C LEU A 1308 11.30 -46.51 16.49
N GLN A 1309 12.51 -46.52 15.94
CA GLN A 1309 12.79 -47.10 14.63
C GLN A 1309 12.37 -48.58 14.55
N GLU A 1310 12.69 -49.38 15.57
CA GLU A 1310 12.25 -50.79 15.63
C GLU A 1310 10.72 -50.92 15.63
N LYS A 1311 10.01 -50.12 16.42
CA LYS A 1311 8.54 -50.13 16.46
C LYS A 1311 7.91 -49.78 15.11
N VAL A 1312 8.44 -48.77 14.43
CA VAL A 1312 7.95 -48.32 13.12
C VAL A 1312 8.26 -49.37 12.04
N SER A 1313 9.47 -49.93 12.03
CA SER A 1313 9.86 -51.01 11.12
C SER A 1313 8.95 -52.23 11.28
N GLN A 1314 8.73 -52.71 12.51
CA GLN A 1314 7.85 -53.84 12.80
C GLN A 1314 6.40 -53.57 12.36
N LEU A 1315 5.93 -52.34 12.54
CA LEU A 1315 4.61 -51.94 12.07
C LEU A 1315 4.52 -51.98 10.54
N CYS A 1316 5.52 -51.46 9.83
CA CYS A 1316 5.54 -51.46 8.37
C CYS A 1316 5.65 -52.89 7.79
N GLU A 1317 6.48 -53.75 8.39
CA GLU A 1317 6.63 -55.16 8.01
C GLU A 1317 5.29 -55.91 8.07
N ARG A 1318 4.47 -55.65 9.10
CA ARG A 1318 3.15 -56.26 9.27
C ARG A 1318 2.20 -56.00 8.09
N TYR A 1319 2.38 -54.90 7.37
CA TYR A 1319 1.58 -54.54 6.18
C TYR A 1319 2.38 -54.68 4.87
N SER A 1320 3.53 -55.37 4.91
CA SER A 1320 4.44 -55.53 3.76
C SER A 1320 4.85 -54.20 3.12
N CYS A 1321 5.00 -53.15 3.94
CA CYS A 1321 5.50 -51.85 3.52
C CYS A 1321 7.03 -51.82 3.64
N THR A 1322 7.72 -51.70 2.50
CA THR A 1322 9.19 -51.63 2.45
C THR A 1322 9.71 -50.20 2.26
N ASN A 1323 8.82 -49.22 2.07
CA ASN A 1323 9.18 -47.84 1.78
C ASN A 1323 9.35 -47.03 3.06
N ILE A 1324 10.36 -47.38 3.84
CA ILE A 1324 10.67 -46.74 5.12
C ILE A 1324 12.07 -46.12 5.08
N HIS A 1325 12.21 -44.93 5.66
CA HIS A 1325 13.51 -44.28 5.83
C HIS A 1325 13.55 -43.47 7.13
N TYR A 1326 14.75 -43.26 7.65
CA TYR A 1326 14.99 -42.54 8.89
C TYR A 1326 15.93 -41.38 8.61
N VAL A 1327 15.63 -40.21 9.17
CA VAL A 1327 16.49 -39.04 9.09
C VAL A 1327 16.77 -38.49 10.48
N THR A 1328 17.91 -37.84 10.64
CA THR A 1328 18.46 -37.42 11.92
C THR A 1328 17.85 -36.13 12.46
N CYS A 1329 17.36 -35.25 11.58
CA CYS A 1329 16.73 -33.99 11.96
C CYS A 1329 15.74 -33.48 10.88
N PRO A 1330 14.86 -32.52 11.22
CA PRO A 1330 13.89 -31.95 10.29
C PRO A 1330 14.51 -31.34 9.04
N GLN A 1331 15.70 -30.74 9.15
CA GLN A 1331 16.38 -30.07 8.05
C GLN A 1331 16.75 -31.06 6.92
N VAL A 1332 17.07 -32.31 7.25
CA VAL A 1332 17.34 -33.36 6.26
C VAL A 1332 16.06 -33.74 5.51
N LEU A 1333 14.92 -33.87 6.21
CA LEU A 1333 13.62 -34.10 5.57
C LEU A 1333 13.26 -32.93 4.64
N LEU A 1334 13.42 -31.68 5.09
CA LEU A 1334 13.17 -30.49 4.27
C LEU A 1334 14.11 -30.43 3.05
N GLY A 1335 15.40 -30.75 3.22
CA GLY A 1335 16.35 -30.85 2.12
C GLY A 1335 15.93 -31.90 1.09
N ALA A 1336 15.47 -33.07 1.55
CA ALA A 1336 14.96 -34.13 0.69
C ALA A 1336 13.68 -33.72 -0.07
N MET A 1337 12.77 -33.01 0.60
CA MET A 1337 11.56 -32.45 -0.02
C MET A 1337 11.93 -31.41 -1.09
N ALA A 1338 12.88 -30.52 -0.81
CA ALA A 1338 13.38 -29.54 -1.77
C ALA A 1338 13.99 -30.23 -3.01
N TYR A 1339 14.85 -31.23 -2.78
CA TYR A 1339 15.50 -32.01 -3.85
C TYR A 1339 14.46 -32.75 -4.72
N ALA A 1340 13.49 -33.44 -4.10
CA ALA A 1340 12.42 -34.13 -4.82
C ALA A 1340 11.55 -33.18 -5.66
N THR A 1341 11.30 -31.97 -5.13
CA THR A 1341 10.55 -30.92 -5.84
C THR A 1341 11.31 -30.41 -7.07
N ALA A 1342 12.62 -30.18 -6.94
CA ALA A 1342 13.48 -29.77 -8.04
C ALA A 1342 13.57 -30.84 -9.13
N HIS A 1343 13.69 -32.12 -8.76
CA HIS A 1343 13.76 -33.21 -9.74
C HIS A 1343 12.43 -33.40 -10.51
N THR A 1344 11.29 -33.19 -9.85
CA THR A 1344 9.97 -33.28 -10.51
C THR A 1344 9.83 -32.23 -11.62
N LEU A 1345 10.37 -31.03 -11.43
CA LEU A 1345 10.43 -29.99 -12.47
C LEU A 1345 11.24 -30.41 -13.69
N THR A 1346 12.40 -31.02 -13.46
CA THR A 1346 13.28 -31.49 -14.55
C THR A 1346 12.59 -32.56 -15.39
N ASN A 1347 11.87 -33.49 -14.75
CA ASN A 1347 11.12 -34.54 -15.43
C ASN A 1347 9.93 -34.01 -16.25
N GLU A 1348 9.16 -33.05 -15.72
CA GLU A 1348 8.06 -32.42 -16.47
C GLU A 1348 8.53 -31.72 -17.74
N LYS A 1349 9.75 -31.17 -17.71
CA LYS A 1349 10.36 -30.54 -18.87
C LYS A 1349 10.81 -31.50 -19.94
N ASN A 1350 11.50 -32.56 -19.57
CA ASN A 1350 11.96 -33.57 -20.53
C ASN A 1350 10.77 -34.12 -21.33
N ARG A 1351 9.64 -34.38 -20.64
CA ARG A 1351 8.36 -34.74 -21.29
C ARG A 1351 7.83 -33.68 -22.28
N LYS A 1352 7.93 -32.39 -21.95
CA LYS A 1352 7.50 -31.31 -22.86
C LYS A 1352 8.45 -31.12 -24.04
N ALA A 1353 9.76 -31.30 -23.84
CA ALA A 1353 10.75 -31.22 -24.90
C ALA A 1353 10.56 -32.36 -25.92
N ASP A 1354 10.35 -33.59 -25.44
CA ASP A 1354 10.09 -34.75 -26.30
C ASP A 1354 8.82 -34.54 -27.16
N SER A 1355 7.76 -33.95 -26.59
CA SER A 1355 6.53 -33.65 -27.36
C SER A 1355 6.68 -32.59 -28.45
N TYR A 1356 7.74 -31.76 -28.42
CA TYR A 1356 7.94 -30.71 -29.42
C TYR A 1356 8.72 -31.18 -30.66
N TYR A 1357 9.40 -32.34 -30.57
CA TYR A 1357 10.15 -32.92 -31.68
C TYR A 1357 9.41 -34.02 -32.45
N ASP A 1358 8.23 -34.42 -32.00
CA ASP A 1358 7.47 -35.55 -32.58
C ASP A 1358 6.38 -35.12 -33.59
N ASP A 1359 6.30 -33.83 -33.96
CA ASP A 1359 5.34 -33.33 -34.96
C ASP A 1359 5.87 -33.43 -36.42
N SER A 1360 6.79 -34.36 -36.70
CA SER A 1360 7.25 -34.68 -38.06
C SER A 1360 6.65 -35.98 -38.61
N ASP A 1361 5.39 -36.26 -38.30
CA ASP A 1361 4.63 -37.35 -38.93
C ASP A 1361 3.41 -36.78 -39.66
N THR A 1362 3.65 -36.04 -40.74
CA THR A 1362 2.61 -35.81 -41.75
C THR A 1362 2.66 -36.97 -42.73
N PRO A 1363 1.62 -37.84 -42.80
CA PRO A 1363 1.65 -39.06 -43.59
C PRO A 1363 1.60 -38.71 -45.08
N MET A 1364 2.69 -39.04 -45.79
CA MET A 1364 2.76 -38.98 -47.24
C MET A 1364 1.85 -40.07 -47.83
N ASP A 1365 0.81 -39.62 -48.54
CA ASP A 1365 -0.10 -40.44 -49.33
C ASP A 1365 0.67 -41.37 -50.28
N GLN A 1366 0.48 -42.68 -50.09
CA GLN A 1366 1.00 -43.73 -50.95
C GLN A 1366 0.14 -43.82 -52.20
N GLU A 1367 0.60 -43.23 -53.31
CA GLU A 1367 0.02 -43.45 -54.62
C GLU A 1367 0.30 -44.87 -55.12
N ASP A 1368 -0.79 -45.57 -55.42
CA ASP A 1368 -0.86 -46.83 -56.15
C ASP A 1368 -0.02 -46.79 -57.43
N THR A 1369 0.86 -47.78 -57.62
CA THR A 1369 1.24 -48.20 -58.97
C THR A 1369 1.34 -49.73 -59.04
N PRO A 1370 0.50 -50.40 -59.85
CA PRO A 1370 0.36 -51.85 -59.82
C PRO A 1370 1.36 -52.53 -60.76
N SER A 1371 2.31 -53.26 -60.20
CA SER A 1371 3.19 -54.18 -60.94
C SER A 1371 2.67 -55.62 -60.85
N LYS A 1372 1.88 -55.96 -61.88
CA LYS A 1372 1.86 -57.21 -62.64
C LYS A 1372 2.84 -58.34 -62.24
N GLN A 1373 2.28 -59.56 -62.38
CA GLN A 1373 2.90 -60.88 -62.60
C GLN A 1373 3.23 -61.72 -61.36
N GLN A 1374 2.23 -62.45 -60.84
CA GLN A 1374 2.03 -63.90 -61.07
C GLN A 1374 0.70 -64.35 -60.45
#